data_AF-A0A397CSE1-F1
#
_entry.id   AF-A0A397CSE1-F1
#
_cell.length_a   1.000
_cell.length_b   1.000
_cell.length_c   1.000
_cell.angle_alpha   90.00
_cell.angle_beta   90.00
_cell.angle_gamma   90.00
#
_symmetry.space_group_name_H-M   'P 1'
#
loop_
_entity.id
_entity.type
_entity.pdbx_description
1 polymer ?
#
loop_
_entity_poly.entity_id
_entity_poly.type
_entity_poly.pdbx_seq_one_letter_code
_entity_poly.pdbx_strand_id
1 'polypeptide(L)'
;MLRNQVWDDFMSFYGAVFEIAVQDWLVQSEDGRRWVATTSSARPTTTVAEEVALWTENGITSFTLQWQNDFVNGMSDAIVLVNALGMQQELVLRSVSYAEVTLNVDIDFAADAIQGTTLSPTPPSWTRQDRLFYGGNPLCLRGAPQVYVQNTFGFHDLCDKQTPLSLDYNLHASLFAIEATKRVQVDDICAVVAAPESCRRLCQSILEVEKHLPPVPASFTALFDDVFHQVTLLNVGIMQFASSVDGFNMTILFEPLLQDPAFQFFGWFFIYEWVSGRREVVRFDGDVASLTLMSVAESPVQFFSGAESIASATHGLYYVVVYVTAILATICTASLVSTLAFGTSKLQTSEFLWFNHVVGSVWIGRPLLLLRGGTAILVLSTTQLHLATINGVHSHFEFRPRHWFSTCVIAGEATWALYVAVDFLTVVTSHFTRSYAPLSCVIAWSVLVLVELTVPVLPWAWIDRVCTGQNMDQAIKCSSGGIRMGSFDRVRLILLIQSLSICAAMAISLAYKTVLERRRHPVPAIRFQRYILGVADNYFPLEDSNLDDLASQNYASQLMAGLIPWQRGGLFDIKLWLLDTNHTRIAHKATIANFSQLQPSPRKFLSKRMQQRLTRVGEWAAVLYAVGGIAGSVLYFQVAQVNLANDLYWATFNMSGMHVFMSNWLNDELYLGVRQTETAMDVEYINQDGSFDQDSSRIMSPSNFGQMLLYTELNAIQDAIVGLRASDACEVPWISTQYCFVDFDQRWELANTAARQQRCRRMTSNGAVFLESVWRNIDCREFARCWGHAIDAAIVNDLKQSTAGQDWLNVVFADEKPSVSTEIAFWKAHGVSHFTTQWQNYKTIGLVNNYAVTNVYGISYPFTLQNEYSRFRFESETTFKMYWAFASDLAAVSNNASAIAGHSLIRSSPRFAFANTSMQSLLMENGTVSSPLPNAYRLLESELGSFGSVDVTYVPCPLILKGVARQVFTTLRQSLAQSDAAQVAYFNLPSGLNLMNPVPRQWIDLKFNSVSGSILCPEAQPSPVGTGLQGFVAWHRQCSFTPMYAAVAFDQQNALLAALLSQLPLRNTPEFLASICRHDGTGNPLCVKYLASIIAFIDTYIHNRIDKHVVASMVAQAIDAVVALNVEFVQYGVLDEASPLTLYRSLVFNPSDESFKFFSWVFLVDWVVGYREVVSFEGDVENITLLTEYQPFVKDHVSMVQFPVNLASYLRTVVLYVTSTMIFLAVLLLVYIALSHGHVDVMNLFKLQRVGAIVWVGRPLLFVRSLTAIGVLSTASL
;
A
#
# COMPACT_ATOMS: atom_id res chain seq x y z
N MET A 1 20.19 17.24 -23.66
CA MET A 1 19.47 17.59 -22.41
C MET A 1 18.64 18.86 -22.57
N LEU A 2 19.24 20.06 -22.69
CA LEU A 2 18.51 21.34 -22.73
C LEU A 2 17.47 21.47 -23.85
N ARG A 3 17.71 20.85 -25.01
CA ARG A 3 16.74 20.78 -26.12
C ARG A 3 15.41 20.10 -25.75
N ASN A 4 15.39 19.27 -24.71
CA ASN A 4 14.22 18.50 -24.27
C ASN A 4 13.56 19.08 -23.01
N GLN A 5 13.85 20.33 -22.64
CA GLN A 5 13.28 21.01 -21.46
C GLN A 5 12.18 22.02 -21.85
N VAL A 6 11.26 22.32 -20.92
CA VAL A 6 10.41 23.52 -21.07
C VAL A 6 11.30 24.71 -20.74
N TRP A 7 11.59 25.54 -21.74
CA TRP A 7 12.61 26.57 -21.60
C TRP A 7 12.26 27.62 -20.52
N ASP A 8 11.00 28.06 -20.49
CA ASP A 8 10.54 29.08 -19.53
C ASP A 8 10.63 28.55 -18.08
N ASP A 9 10.22 27.31 -17.82
CA ASP A 9 10.35 26.68 -16.51
C ASP A 9 11.83 26.55 -16.11
N PHE A 10 12.68 26.06 -17.02
CA PHE A 10 14.12 25.95 -16.78
C PHE A 10 14.75 27.30 -16.43
N MET A 11 14.41 28.37 -17.14
CA MET A 11 14.90 29.71 -16.85
C MET A 11 14.31 30.28 -15.54
N SER A 12 13.07 29.95 -15.19
CA SER A 12 12.49 30.33 -13.89
C SER A 12 13.22 29.68 -12.71
N PHE A 13 13.62 28.42 -12.83
CA PHE A 13 14.29 27.68 -11.75
C PHE A 13 15.81 27.95 -11.71
N TYR A 14 16.47 27.97 -12.87
CA TYR A 14 17.93 27.96 -12.98
C TYR A 14 18.50 29.13 -13.77
N GLY A 15 17.66 30.02 -14.32
CA GLY A 15 18.08 31.06 -15.27
C GLY A 15 19.16 31.98 -14.71
N ALA A 16 19.04 32.42 -13.46
CA ALA A 16 20.05 33.28 -12.84
C ALA A 16 21.46 32.64 -12.80
N VAL A 17 21.55 31.33 -12.57
CA VAL A 17 22.83 30.61 -12.53
C VAL A 17 23.31 30.27 -13.94
N PHE A 18 22.40 29.80 -14.80
CA PHE A 18 22.71 29.43 -16.18
C PHE A 18 23.16 30.62 -17.03
N GLU A 19 22.54 31.78 -16.84
CA GLU A 19 22.87 33.01 -17.56
C GLU A 19 24.32 33.42 -17.31
N ILE A 20 24.68 33.51 -16.03
CA ILE A 20 26.02 33.91 -15.57
C ILE A 20 27.07 32.89 -16.00
N ALA A 21 26.78 31.60 -15.84
CA ALA A 21 27.77 30.55 -16.05
C ALA A 21 27.99 30.20 -17.52
N VAL A 22 26.93 30.26 -18.36
CA VAL A 22 26.96 29.70 -19.72
C VAL A 22 26.38 30.66 -20.76
N GLN A 23 25.18 31.19 -20.55
CA GLN A 23 24.45 31.91 -21.61
C GLN A 23 25.18 33.18 -22.04
N ASP A 24 25.66 33.99 -21.09
CA ASP A 24 26.34 35.27 -21.35
C ASP A 24 27.61 35.09 -22.19
N TRP A 25 28.26 33.93 -22.11
CA TRP A 25 29.42 33.57 -22.90
C TRP A 25 29.03 33.06 -24.30
N LEU A 26 27.97 32.24 -24.40
CA LEU A 26 27.47 31.75 -25.68
C LEU A 26 27.01 32.90 -26.58
N VAL A 27 26.31 33.89 -26.03
CA VAL A 27 25.76 35.02 -26.81
C VAL A 27 26.83 35.99 -27.35
N GLN A 28 28.09 35.86 -26.91
CA GLN A 28 29.20 36.62 -27.47
C GLN A 28 29.51 36.20 -28.92
N SER A 29 29.17 34.97 -29.30
CA SER A 29 29.41 34.41 -30.63
C SER A 29 28.12 34.30 -31.45
N GLU A 30 28.23 34.37 -32.78
CA GLU A 30 27.07 34.17 -33.66
C GLU A 30 26.53 32.74 -33.57
N ASP A 31 27.43 31.74 -33.53
CA ASP A 31 27.03 30.34 -33.43
C ASP A 31 26.40 30.01 -32.08
N GLY A 32 26.89 30.59 -30.99
CA GLY A 32 26.27 30.45 -29.67
C GLY A 32 24.90 31.10 -29.58
N ARG A 33 24.71 32.30 -30.17
CA ARG A 33 23.36 32.91 -30.30
C ARG A 33 22.40 32.01 -31.09
N ARG A 34 22.88 31.42 -32.20
CA ARG A 34 22.08 30.48 -33.01
C ARG A 34 21.74 29.22 -32.20
N TRP A 35 22.69 28.69 -31.44
CA TRP A 35 22.49 27.51 -30.60
C TRP A 35 21.47 27.75 -29.48
N VAL A 36 21.50 28.91 -28.80
CA VAL A 36 20.51 29.26 -27.77
C VAL A 36 19.11 29.37 -28.39
N ALA A 37 18.98 30.03 -29.55
CA ALA A 37 17.70 30.19 -30.24
C ALA A 37 17.10 28.85 -30.70
N THR A 38 17.93 27.94 -31.23
CA THR A 38 17.47 26.61 -31.68
C THR A 38 17.24 25.64 -30.52
N THR A 39 17.92 25.82 -29.39
CA THR A 39 17.78 24.94 -28.21
C THR A 39 16.55 25.32 -27.39
N SER A 40 16.32 26.61 -27.17
CA SER A 40 15.15 27.13 -26.42
C SER A 40 13.81 26.80 -27.06
N SER A 41 13.79 26.59 -28.38
CA SER A 41 12.58 26.24 -29.13
C SER A 41 12.48 24.77 -29.53
N ALA A 42 13.47 23.93 -29.19
CA ALA A 42 13.54 22.56 -29.69
C ALA A 42 12.38 21.68 -29.22
N ARG A 43 12.13 21.56 -27.90
CA ARG A 43 11.08 20.70 -27.34
C ARG A 43 9.68 20.87 -27.97
N PRO A 44 9.16 22.10 -28.20
CA PRO A 44 7.87 22.26 -28.87
C PRO A 44 7.91 22.09 -30.39
N THR A 45 9.09 22.08 -31.03
CA THR A 45 9.23 22.07 -32.50
C THR A 45 9.76 20.76 -33.08
N THR A 46 10.41 19.90 -32.29
CA THR A 46 10.94 18.61 -32.73
C THR A 46 10.17 17.42 -32.15
N THR A 47 10.01 16.38 -32.95
CA THR A 47 9.45 15.09 -32.52
C THR A 47 10.54 14.19 -31.92
N VAL A 48 10.13 13.20 -31.11
CA VAL A 48 11.07 12.23 -30.52
C VAL A 48 11.87 11.48 -31.60
N ALA A 49 11.25 11.14 -32.74
CA ALA A 49 11.94 10.45 -33.83
C ALA A 49 13.03 11.32 -34.48
N GLU A 50 12.79 12.63 -34.61
CA GLU A 50 13.77 13.58 -35.13
C GLU A 50 14.94 13.79 -34.16
N GLU A 51 14.67 13.86 -32.85
CA GLU A 51 15.74 13.93 -31.83
C GLU A 51 16.56 12.63 -31.79
N VAL A 52 15.92 11.45 -31.91
CA VAL A 52 16.65 10.16 -32.00
C VAL A 52 17.51 10.09 -33.26
N ALA A 53 17.00 10.55 -34.41
CA ALA A 53 17.76 10.63 -35.64
C ALA A 53 18.97 11.55 -35.49
N LEU A 54 18.77 12.73 -34.88
CA LEU A 54 19.84 13.69 -34.59
C LEU A 54 20.91 13.08 -33.67
N TRP A 55 20.51 12.35 -32.62
CA TRP A 55 21.44 11.68 -31.71
C TRP A 55 22.26 10.62 -32.46
N THR A 56 21.57 9.79 -33.25
CA THR A 56 22.20 8.73 -34.04
C THR A 56 23.16 9.28 -35.10
N GLU A 57 22.78 10.39 -35.77
CA GLU A 57 23.63 11.09 -36.75
C GLU A 57 24.91 11.64 -36.10
N ASN A 58 24.84 12.06 -34.84
CA ASN A 58 25.98 12.53 -34.06
C ASN A 58 26.72 11.39 -33.31
N GLY A 59 26.40 10.12 -33.62
CA GLY A 59 27.06 8.96 -33.01
C GLY A 59 26.70 8.71 -31.54
N ILE A 60 25.65 9.35 -31.02
CA ILE A 60 25.16 9.18 -29.66
C ILE A 60 24.22 7.96 -29.64
N THR A 61 24.72 6.84 -29.12
CA THR A 61 23.97 5.57 -29.05
C THR A 61 23.37 5.26 -27.68
N SER A 62 23.82 5.96 -26.64
CA SER A 62 23.35 5.79 -25.27
C SER A 62 23.42 7.10 -24.48
N PHE A 63 22.58 7.19 -23.44
CA PHE A 63 22.61 8.27 -22.47
C PHE A 63 22.54 7.64 -21.08
N THR A 64 23.64 7.73 -20.33
CA THR A 64 23.80 7.10 -19.01
C THR A 64 23.84 8.19 -17.95
N LEU A 65 23.01 8.05 -16.91
CA LEU A 65 23.07 8.93 -15.76
C LEU A 65 24.32 8.62 -14.93
N GLN A 66 24.92 9.65 -14.34
CA GLN A 66 26.00 9.45 -13.38
C GLN A 66 25.43 8.83 -12.09
N TRP A 67 26.22 7.97 -11.45
CA TRP A 67 25.89 7.46 -10.13
C TRP A 67 25.83 8.65 -9.15
N GLN A 68 24.81 8.67 -8.30
CA GLN A 68 24.54 9.72 -7.33
C GLN A 68 23.85 9.11 -6.12
N ASN A 69 23.97 9.76 -4.97
CA ASN A 69 23.33 9.36 -3.71
C ASN A 69 22.57 10.50 -3.01
N ASP A 70 22.15 11.50 -3.77
CA ASP A 70 21.37 12.67 -3.34
C ASP A 70 19.86 12.37 -3.24
N PHE A 71 19.34 11.43 -4.06
CA PHE A 71 17.95 10.96 -3.98
C PHE A 71 17.78 9.52 -4.46
N VAL A 72 16.75 8.84 -3.94
CA VAL A 72 16.38 7.49 -4.43
C VAL A 72 15.40 7.66 -5.59
N ASN A 73 15.76 7.09 -6.75
CA ASN A 73 14.88 7.05 -7.91
C ASN A 73 13.64 6.20 -7.59
N GLY A 74 12.46 6.72 -7.89
CA GLY A 74 11.21 5.97 -7.80
C GLY A 74 11.19 4.76 -8.72
N MET A 75 10.49 3.71 -8.33
CA MET A 75 10.33 2.50 -9.14
C MET A 75 8.95 1.91 -8.94
N SER A 76 8.20 1.68 -10.02
CA SER A 76 6.98 0.88 -9.99
C SER A 76 7.20 -0.37 -10.82
N ASP A 77 6.99 -1.55 -10.26
CA ASP A 77 7.13 -2.83 -10.95
C ASP A 77 5.82 -3.60 -10.84
N ALA A 78 5.37 -4.20 -11.94
CA ALA A 78 4.12 -4.93 -11.99
C ALA A 78 4.24 -6.25 -12.77
N ILE A 79 3.36 -7.19 -12.45
CA ILE A 79 3.12 -8.40 -13.24
C ILE A 79 1.71 -8.44 -13.77
N VAL A 80 1.52 -9.09 -14.91
CA VAL A 80 0.21 -9.26 -15.53
C VAL A 80 -0.40 -10.61 -15.14
N LEU A 81 -1.55 -10.58 -14.47
CA LEU A 81 -2.39 -11.75 -14.24
C LEU A 81 -3.37 -11.94 -15.39
N VAL A 82 -3.38 -13.12 -15.99
CA VAL A 82 -4.30 -13.47 -17.09
C VAL A 82 -5.27 -14.55 -16.64
N ASN A 83 -6.56 -14.22 -16.72
CA ASN A 83 -7.63 -15.14 -16.34
C ASN A 83 -8.10 -16.04 -17.51
N ALA A 84 -9.09 -16.91 -17.24
CA ALA A 84 -9.63 -17.85 -18.24
C ALA A 84 -10.35 -17.18 -19.43
N LEU A 85 -10.73 -15.91 -19.32
CA LEU A 85 -11.33 -15.15 -20.42
C LEU A 85 -10.26 -14.42 -21.27
N GLY A 86 -8.98 -14.53 -20.91
CA GLY A 86 -7.89 -13.79 -21.54
C GLY A 86 -7.83 -12.32 -21.11
N MET A 87 -8.60 -11.91 -20.09
CA MET A 87 -8.49 -10.56 -19.53
C MET A 87 -7.22 -10.44 -18.71
N GLN A 88 -6.58 -9.28 -18.81
CA GLN A 88 -5.33 -8.96 -18.17
C GLN A 88 -5.56 -7.99 -17.01
N GLN A 89 -4.91 -8.24 -15.89
CA GLN A 89 -4.89 -7.34 -14.74
C GLN A 89 -3.44 -7.13 -14.31
N GLU A 90 -3.00 -5.89 -14.22
CA GLU A 90 -1.70 -5.55 -13.65
C GLU A 90 -1.77 -5.62 -12.11
N LEU A 91 -0.83 -6.35 -11.52
CA LEU A 91 -0.59 -6.41 -10.09
C LEU A 91 0.76 -5.76 -9.82
N VAL A 92 0.76 -4.65 -9.09
CA VAL A 92 2.00 -3.98 -8.67
C VAL A 92 2.69 -4.86 -7.65
N LEU A 93 3.92 -5.28 -7.94
CA LEU A 93 4.78 -6.06 -7.05
C LEU A 93 5.53 -5.18 -6.04
N ARG A 94 6.04 -4.05 -6.53
CA ARG A 94 6.77 -3.07 -5.72
C ARG A 94 6.52 -1.67 -6.26
N SER A 95 6.46 -0.70 -5.35
CA SER A 95 6.41 0.72 -5.66
C SER A 95 7.28 1.47 -4.67
N VAL A 96 8.32 2.13 -5.16
CA VAL A 96 9.17 3.07 -4.43
C VAL A 96 8.84 4.46 -4.97
N SER A 97 8.45 5.37 -4.08
CA SER A 97 8.25 6.77 -4.47
C SER A 97 9.61 7.46 -4.63
N TYR A 98 9.69 8.39 -5.59
CA TYR A 98 10.78 9.36 -5.65
C TYR A 98 10.82 10.15 -4.33
N ALA A 99 11.95 10.09 -3.64
CA ALA A 99 12.18 10.80 -2.39
C ALA A 99 13.63 11.30 -2.36
N GLU A 100 13.84 12.53 -1.89
CA GLU A 100 15.15 12.95 -1.34
C GLU A 100 15.54 11.91 -0.29
N VAL A 101 16.82 11.51 -0.22
CA VAL A 101 17.29 10.40 0.63
C VAL A 101 16.90 10.64 2.09
N THR A 102 15.73 10.13 2.42
CA THR A 102 15.26 9.88 3.77
C THR A 102 15.66 8.43 3.97
N LEU A 103 16.62 8.25 4.88
CA LEU A 103 17.26 6.99 5.26
C LEU A 103 16.22 5.92 5.61
N ASN A 104 15.65 5.25 4.62
CA ASN A 104 14.72 4.14 4.80
C ASN A 104 15.43 2.85 4.41
N VAL A 105 16.46 2.52 5.19
CA VAL A 105 17.13 1.22 5.11
C VAL A 105 16.26 0.24 5.89
N ASP A 106 15.65 -0.72 5.19
CA ASP A 106 15.02 -1.89 5.79
C ASP A 106 16.12 -2.83 6.26
N ILE A 107 16.25 -3.06 7.56
CA ILE A 107 17.07 -4.17 8.08
C ILE A 107 16.19 -5.02 8.99
N ASP A 108 15.91 -6.24 8.52
CA ASP A 108 15.51 -7.36 9.35
C ASP A 108 16.69 -7.71 10.28
N PHE A 109 16.71 -7.11 11.47
CA PHE A 109 17.60 -7.58 12.54
C PHE A 109 16.96 -8.71 13.39
N ALA A 110 15.72 -9.09 13.09
CA ALA A 110 14.96 -10.04 13.92
C ALA A 110 15.31 -11.52 13.71
N ALA A 111 16.09 -11.88 12.67
CA ALA A 111 16.47 -13.28 12.42
C ALA A 111 17.96 -13.58 12.66
N ASP A 112 18.86 -12.60 12.52
CA ASP A 112 20.31 -12.83 12.58
C ASP A 112 20.97 -12.42 13.90
N ALA A 113 20.22 -11.74 14.80
CA ALA A 113 20.69 -11.38 16.15
C ALA A 113 20.99 -12.59 17.05
N ILE A 114 20.63 -13.80 16.61
CA ILE A 114 20.99 -15.05 17.27
C ILE A 114 21.78 -15.88 16.26
N GLN A 115 23.09 -15.57 16.16
CA GLN A 115 24.18 -16.29 15.44
C GLN A 115 24.82 -15.63 14.20
N GLY A 116 24.62 -14.34 13.91
CA GLY A 116 25.40 -13.63 12.89
C GLY A 116 26.87 -13.45 13.31
N THR A 117 27.79 -14.27 12.78
CA THR A 117 29.24 -14.04 12.94
C THR A 117 29.70 -13.07 11.85
N THR A 118 29.98 -11.82 12.20
CA THR A 118 30.61 -10.85 11.28
C THR A 118 32.11 -11.10 11.20
N LEU A 119 32.64 -11.18 9.98
CA LEU A 119 34.08 -11.32 9.71
C LEU A 119 34.63 -9.97 9.25
N SER A 120 35.84 -9.63 9.69
CA SER A 120 36.58 -8.45 9.21
C SER A 120 37.85 -8.85 8.45
N PRO A 121 37.75 -9.16 7.15
CA PRO A 121 38.89 -9.60 6.36
C PRO A 121 39.79 -8.42 5.99
N THR A 122 41.10 -8.63 5.97
CA THR A 122 42.13 -7.67 5.57
C THR A 122 42.96 -8.27 4.45
N PRO A 123 43.01 -7.68 3.25
CA PRO A 123 43.86 -8.15 2.17
C PRO A 123 45.30 -8.40 2.62
N PRO A 124 45.94 -9.53 2.22
CA PRO A 124 47.32 -9.83 2.60
C PRO A 124 48.30 -8.70 2.25
N SER A 125 48.10 -8.04 1.11
CA SER A 125 48.91 -6.90 0.66
C SER A 125 48.89 -5.70 1.64
N TRP A 126 47.89 -5.61 2.51
CA TRP A 126 47.66 -4.50 3.44
C TRP A 126 48.05 -4.82 4.90
N THR A 127 48.34 -6.08 5.24
CA THR A 127 48.63 -6.56 6.62
C THR A 127 49.94 -6.07 7.25
N ARG A 128 50.63 -5.05 6.68
CA ARG A 128 51.87 -4.54 7.27
C ARG A 128 51.61 -3.77 8.56
N GLN A 129 52.42 -4.04 9.59
CA GLN A 129 52.29 -3.46 10.95
C GLN A 129 52.59 -1.95 11.04
N ASP A 130 53.00 -1.32 9.95
CA ASP A 130 53.44 0.09 9.88
C ASP A 130 52.46 1.01 9.13
N ARG A 131 51.19 0.59 8.97
CA ARG A 131 50.18 1.35 8.22
C ARG A 131 49.02 1.82 9.10
N LEU A 132 48.58 3.05 8.83
CA LEU A 132 47.34 3.62 9.37
C LEU A 132 46.36 3.83 8.21
N PHE A 133 45.09 3.49 8.42
CA PHE A 133 44.02 3.59 7.44
C PHE A 133 43.10 4.77 7.77
N TYR A 134 42.66 5.50 6.74
CA TYR A 134 41.86 6.72 6.89
C TYR A 134 40.47 6.62 6.24
N GLY A 135 40.21 5.61 5.39
CA GLY A 135 38.88 5.36 4.81
C GLY A 135 38.91 4.55 3.52
N GLY A 136 37.85 3.77 3.27
CA GLY A 136 37.66 2.99 2.04
C GLY A 136 36.70 3.62 1.02
N ASN A 137 36.12 4.77 1.34
CA ASN A 137 35.21 5.52 0.47
C ASN A 137 35.95 6.74 -0.13
N PRO A 138 36.07 6.86 -1.47
CA PRO A 138 36.72 8.01 -2.11
C PRO A 138 36.00 9.35 -1.87
N LEU A 139 34.74 9.33 -1.40
CA LEU A 139 33.96 10.51 -1.04
C LEU A 139 34.26 10.99 0.40
N CYS A 140 34.86 10.14 1.24
CA CYS A 140 35.15 10.41 2.64
C CYS A 140 36.62 10.76 2.88
N LEU A 141 36.96 12.05 2.76
CA LEU A 141 38.35 12.51 2.71
C LEU A 141 38.97 12.87 4.08
N ARG A 142 38.22 12.79 5.18
CA ARG A 142 38.62 13.34 6.49
C ARG A 142 38.55 12.37 7.67
N GLY A 143 38.77 11.08 7.43
CA GLY A 143 38.81 10.10 8.51
C GLY A 143 40.01 10.27 9.45
N ALA A 144 39.85 9.87 10.72
CA ALA A 144 40.95 9.77 11.67
C ALA A 144 41.80 8.50 11.37
N PRO A 145 43.08 8.44 11.81
CA PRO A 145 43.91 7.26 11.61
C PRO A 145 43.37 6.06 12.39
N GLN A 146 43.11 4.96 11.69
CA GLN A 146 42.67 3.68 12.24
C GLN A 146 43.71 2.58 12.01
N VAL A 147 43.72 1.57 12.89
CA VAL A 147 44.62 0.40 12.80
C VAL A 147 44.03 -0.76 12.02
N TYR A 148 42.78 -0.63 11.56
CA TYR A 148 42.05 -1.64 10.79
C TYR A 148 41.60 -1.07 9.44
N VAL A 149 41.41 -1.97 8.47
CA VAL A 149 40.85 -1.64 7.15
C VAL A 149 39.40 -1.20 7.32
N GLN A 150 39.03 -0.05 6.73
CA GLN A 150 37.69 0.49 6.85
C GLN A 150 36.76 -0.03 5.75
N ASN A 151 35.45 0.06 5.95
CA ASN A 151 34.47 -0.36 4.95
C ASN A 151 34.55 0.46 3.64
N THR A 152 33.95 -0.05 2.57
CA THR A 152 33.93 0.61 1.25
C THR A 152 32.81 1.66 1.15
N PHE A 153 32.73 2.37 0.03
CA PHE A 153 31.67 3.37 -0.17
C PHE A 153 30.27 2.74 -0.17
N GLY A 154 29.28 3.45 0.36
CA GLY A 154 27.87 3.06 0.29
C GLY A 154 27.01 4.20 -0.26
N PHE A 155 25.80 3.89 -0.71
CA PHE A 155 24.85 4.92 -1.12
C PHE A 155 24.52 5.85 0.06
N HIS A 156 24.37 5.28 1.26
CA HIS A 156 23.99 6.00 2.47
C HIS A 156 25.17 6.52 3.33
N ASP A 157 26.39 6.54 2.79
CA ASP A 157 27.56 6.91 3.59
C ASP A 157 27.70 8.45 3.73
N LEU A 158 27.63 8.95 4.97
CA LEU A 158 27.82 10.37 5.32
C LEU A 158 29.21 10.69 5.90
N CYS A 159 30.12 9.71 5.88
CA CYS A 159 31.51 9.87 6.33
C CYS A 159 31.68 10.19 7.82
N ASP A 160 30.69 9.88 8.66
CA ASP A 160 30.66 10.20 10.10
C ASP A 160 31.19 9.08 11.00
N LYS A 161 31.09 7.83 10.56
CA LYS A 161 31.56 6.63 11.27
C LYS A 161 32.67 5.93 10.48
N GLN A 162 33.76 5.60 11.16
CA GLN A 162 34.82 4.75 10.59
C GLN A 162 34.59 3.32 11.08
N THR A 163 33.98 2.47 10.26
CA THR A 163 33.70 1.07 10.59
C THR A 163 34.72 0.14 9.93
N PRO A 164 35.08 -0.98 10.57
CA PRO A 164 35.91 -2.00 9.93
C PRO A 164 35.24 -2.56 8.67
N LEU A 165 36.03 -2.99 7.68
CA LEU A 165 35.53 -3.77 6.55
C LEU A 165 34.84 -5.02 7.10
N SER A 166 33.53 -5.10 6.97
CA SER A 166 32.70 -6.15 7.54
C SER A 166 32.04 -7.01 6.46
N LEU A 167 31.88 -8.28 6.80
CA LEU A 167 31.17 -9.27 6.00
C LEU A 167 30.31 -10.11 6.96
N ASP A 168 29.01 -9.95 6.83
CA ASP A 168 28.05 -10.69 7.64
C ASP A 168 27.82 -12.08 7.06
N TYR A 169 27.67 -13.07 7.94
CA TYR A 169 27.49 -14.45 7.52
C TYR A 169 26.24 -14.61 6.63
N ASN A 170 26.43 -15.19 5.45
CA ASN A 170 25.34 -15.60 4.57
C ASN A 170 25.64 -16.99 4.02
N LEU A 171 24.80 -17.97 4.38
CA LEU A 171 24.98 -19.37 3.99
C LEU A 171 25.15 -19.56 2.48
N HIS A 172 24.32 -18.90 1.67
CA HIS A 172 24.35 -19.07 0.21
C HIS A 172 25.58 -18.45 -0.42
N ALA A 173 25.97 -17.25 0.02
CA ALA A 173 27.17 -16.57 -0.44
C ALA A 173 28.44 -17.34 -0.02
N SER A 174 28.47 -17.87 1.20
CA SER A 174 29.57 -18.71 1.68
C SER A 174 29.70 -20.01 0.90
N LEU A 175 28.60 -20.74 0.64
CA LEU A 175 28.62 -21.95 -0.18
C LEU A 175 29.09 -21.65 -1.61
N PHE A 176 28.58 -20.58 -2.21
CA PHE A 176 29.02 -20.12 -3.53
C PHE A 176 30.51 -19.81 -3.57
N ALA A 177 31.02 -19.12 -2.55
CA ALA A 177 32.43 -18.76 -2.46
C ALA A 177 33.34 -19.99 -2.28
N ILE A 178 32.93 -21.00 -1.50
CA ILE A 178 33.67 -22.27 -1.36
C ILE A 178 33.76 -22.98 -2.70
N GLU A 179 32.63 -23.15 -3.40
CA GLU A 179 32.57 -23.84 -4.69
C GLU A 179 33.35 -23.12 -5.79
N ALA A 180 33.35 -21.79 -5.79
CA ALA A 180 34.09 -20.97 -6.75
C ALA A 180 35.62 -20.95 -6.46
N THR A 181 36.02 -21.23 -5.22
CA THR A 181 37.43 -21.21 -4.79
C THR A 181 38.07 -22.57 -5.05
N LYS A 182 38.84 -22.69 -6.15
CA LYS A 182 39.46 -23.96 -6.61
C LYS A 182 40.27 -24.73 -5.55
N ARG A 183 40.80 -24.07 -4.52
CA ARG A 183 41.59 -24.67 -3.44
C ARG A 183 41.20 -24.02 -2.11
N VAL A 184 40.25 -24.62 -1.40
CA VAL A 184 39.82 -24.15 -0.09
C VAL A 184 40.78 -24.68 1.00
N GLN A 185 41.58 -23.77 1.57
CA GLN A 185 42.39 -24.03 2.77
C GLN A 185 41.87 -23.11 3.89
N VAL A 186 41.25 -23.69 4.92
CA VAL A 186 40.60 -22.92 6.00
C VAL A 186 41.59 -22.05 6.75
N ASP A 187 42.82 -22.53 6.95
CA ASP A 187 43.86 -21.75 7.63
C ASP A 187 44.29 -20.52 6.83
N ASP A 188 44.37 -20.63 5.49
CA ASP A 188 44.72 -19.50 4.62
C ASP A 188 43.60 -18.45 4.60
N ILE A 189 42.34 -18.89 4.53
CA ILE A 189 41.15 -18.01 4.56
C ILE A 189 41.05 -17.27 5.91
N CYS A 190 41.30 -17.96 7.02
CA CYS A 190 41.16 -17.37 8.35
C CYS A 190 42.39 -16.61 8.81
N ALA A 191 43.55 -16.73 8.14
CA ALA A 191 44.74 -15.95 8.44
C ALA A 191 44.58 -14.44 8.15
N VAL A 192 43.65 -14.07 7.27
CA VAL A 192 43.38 -12.69 6.87
C VAL A 192 42.26 -12.02 7.68
N VAL A 193 41.75 -12.68 8.73
CA VAL A 193 40.65 -12.17 9.57
C VAL A 193 41.13 -11.89 11.00
N ALA A 194 40.67 -10.80 11.61
CA ALA A 194 41.06 -10.42 12.97
C ALA A 194 40.72 -11.46 14.06
N ALA A 195 39.64 -12.24 13.87
CA ALA A 195 39.17 -13.29 14.78
C ALA A 195 39.25 -14.70 14.15
N PRO A 196 40.45 -15.31 14.05
CA PRO A 196 40.68 -16.54 13.29
C PRO A 196 39.93 -17.77 13.82
N GLU A 197 39.68 -17.87 15.14
CA GLU A 197 38.96 -19.02 15.72
C GLU A 197 37.47 -19.04 15.35
N SER A 198 36.82 -17.88 15.31
CA SER A 198 35.42 -17.76 14.88
C SER A 198 35.29 -18.06 13.39
N CYS A 199 36.21 -17.53 12.58
CA CYS A 199 36.30 -17.87 11.15
C CYS A 199 36.47 -19.38 10.92
N ARG A 200 37.38 -20.04 11.67
CA ARG A 200 37.61 -21.49 11.53
C ARG A 200 36.35 -22.31 11.81
N ARG A 201 35.63 -22.00 12.89
CA ARG A 201 34.36 -22.67 13.23
C ARG A 201 33.32 -22.50 12.12
N LEU A 202 33.23 -21.29 11.57
CA LEU A 202 32.32 -20.97 10.48
C LEU A 202 32.66 -21.75 9.20
N CYS A 203 33.89 -21.64 8.71
CA CYS A 203 34.35 -22.36 7.52
C CYS A 203 34.20 -23.88 7.66
N GLN A 204 34.50 -24.44 8.84
CA GLN A 204 34.28 -25.87 9.11
C GLN A 204 32.80 -26.25 9.01
N SER A 205 31.90 -25.45 9.59
CA SER A 205 30.46 -25.72 9.50
C SER A 205 29.94 -25.70 8.07
N ILE A 206 30.44 -24.78 7.23
CA ILE A 206 30.04 -24.68 5.82
C ILE A 206 30.56 -25.88 5.02
N LEU A 207 31.81 -26.30 5.23
CA LEU A 207 32.39 -27.49 4.61
C LEU A 207 31.63 -28.78 5.01
N GLU A 208 31.09 -28.86 6.23
CA GLU A 208 30.22 -29.98 6.62
C GLU A 208 28.88 -29.96 5.87
N VAL A 209 28.31 -28.78 5.62
CA VAL A 209 27.09 -28.64 4.81
C VAL A 209 27.35 -29.02 3.35
N GLU A 210 28.47 -28.57 2.77
CA GLU A 210 28.89 -28.86 1.39
C GLU A 210 28.96 -30.37 1.11
N LYS A 211 29.48 -31.17 2.06
CA LYS A 211 29.55 -32.64 1.92
C LYS A 211 28.19 -33.31 1.71
N HIS A 212 27.10 -32.66 2.11
CA HIS A 212 25.74 -33.17 1.96
C HIS A 212 25.06 -32.68 0.66
N LEU A 213 25.71 -31.80 -0.10
CA LEU A 213 25.23 -31.30 -1.38
C LEU A 213 25.68 -32.23 -2.54
N PRO A 214 24.88 -32.35 -3.61
CA PRO A 214 25.27 -33.08 -4.79
C PRO A 214 26.46 -32.38 -5.49
N PRO A 215 27.39 -33.13 -6.10
CA PRO A 215 28.57 -32.54 -6.75
C PRO A 215 28.17 -31.63 -7.91
N VAL A 216 28.82 -30.47 -7.99
CA VAL A 216 28.59 -29.47 -9.05
C VAL A 216 28.99 -30.07 -10.42
N PRO A 217 28.12 -29.98 -11.45
CA PRO A 217 28.44 -30.48 -12.79
C PRO A 217 29.66 -29.76 -13.39
N ALA A 218 30.50 -30.48 -14.14
CA ALA A 218 31.71 -29.91 -14.76
C ALA A 218 31.44 -28.69 -15.69
N SER A 219 30.22 -28.56 -16.23
CA SER A 219 29.80 -27.39 -17.02
C SER A 219 29.72 -26.10 -16.19
N PHE A 220 29.46 -26.19 -14.88
CA PHE A 220 29.44 -25.03 -13.98
C PHE A 220 30.86 -24.58 -13.62
N THR A 221 31.83 -25.50 -13.52
CA THR A 221 33.23 -25.15 -13.26
C THR A 221 33.82 -24.25 -14.36
N ALA A 222 33.44 -24.49 -15.62
CA ALA A 222 33.84 -23.63 -16.74
C ALA A 222 33.26 -22.21 -16.63
N LEU A 223 32.04 -22.06 -16.09
CA LEU A 223 31.44 -20.75 -15.87
C LEU A 223 32.20 -19.95 -14.81
N PHE A 224 32.69 -20.58 -13.75
CA PHE A 224 33.53 -19.90 -12.76
C PHE A 224 34.84 -19.38 -13.36
N ASP A 225 35.45 -20.12 -14.29
CA ASP A 225 36.64 -19.68 -15.01
C ASP A 225 36.36 -18.47 -15.91
N ASP A 226 35.24 -18.49 -16.64
CA ASP A 226 34.81 -17.37 -17.46
C ASP A 226 34.51 -16.12 -16.61
N VAL A 227 33.81 -16.29 -15.48
CA VAL A 227 33.51 -15.19 -14.54
C VAL A 227 34.79 -14.64 -13.94
N PHE A 228 35.73 -15.49 -13.53
CA PHE A 228 37.03 -15.06 -13.01
C PHE A 228 37.75 -14.14 -14.01
N HIS A 229 37.78 -14.54 -15.29
CA HIS A 229 38.39 -13.74 -16.34
C HIS A 229 37.66 -12.41 -16.58
N GLN A 230 36.33 -12.41 -16.64
CA GLN A 230 35.54 -11.19 -16.87
C GLN A 230 35.63 -10.19 -15.71
N VAL A 231 35.56 -10.66 -14.45
CA VAL A 231 35.69 -9.79 -13.28
C VAL A 231 37.10 -9.21 -13.18
N THR A 232 38.12 -9.99 -13.52
CA THR A 232 39.51 -9.49 -13.60
C THR A 232 39.68 -8.42 -14.67
N LEU A 233 39.00 -8.54 -15.82
CA LEU A 233 39.01 -7.51 -16.87
C LEU A 233 38.34 -6.20 -16.45
N LEU A 234 37.27 -6.29 -15.66
CA LEU A 234 36.60 -5.12 -15.08
C LEU A 234 37.43 -4.44 -13.99
N ASN A 235 38.47 -5.12 -13.49
CA ASN A 235 39.34 -4.67 -12.41
C ASN A 235 38.55 -4.26 -11.16
N VAL A 236 37.56 -5.07 -10.77
CA VAL A 236 36.72 -4.81 -9.58
C VAL A 236 37.54 -5.05 -8.32
N GLY A 237 37.59 -4.06 -7.44
CA GLY A 237 38.39 -4.11 -6.23
C GLY A 237 37.83 -3.27 -5.08
N ILE A 238 38.63 -3.21 -4.02
CA ILE A 238 38.41 -2.35 -2.86
C ILE A 238 39.60 -1.40 -2.71
N MET A 239 39.37 -0.23 -2.11
CA MET A 239 40.43 0.76 -1.88
C MET A 239 40.55 1.17 -0.41
N GLN A 240 41.69 1.76 -0.04
CA GLN A 240 41.90 2.44 1.24
C GLN A 240 42.81 3.66 1.07
N PHE A 241 42.50 4.75 1.76
CA PHE A 241 43.48 5.79 2.08
C PHE A 241 44.37 5.28 3.21
N ALA A 242 45.69 5.27 3.02
CA ALA A 242 46.63 4.78 4.02
C ALA A 242 47.92 5.61 4.07
N SER A 243 48.52 5.74 5.27
CA SER A 243 49.84 6.34 5.46
C SER A 243 50.79 5.38 6.19
N SER A 244 52.09 5.69 6.19
CA SER A 244 53.00 5.14 7.20
C SER A 244 52.60 5.63 8.60
N VAL A 245 53.10 4.96 9.66
CA VAL A 245 52.86 5.32 11.07
C VAL A 245 53.17 6.80 11.37
N ASP A 246 54.11 7.40 10.63
CA ASP A 246 54.50 8.80 10.79
C ASP A 246 53.41 9.79 10.34
N GLY A 247 52.35 9.34 9.64
CA GLY A 247 51.19 10.16 9.25
C GLY A 247 51.41 11.12 8.07
N PHE A 248 52.64 11.26 7.56
CA PHE A 248 52.97 12.29 6.57
C PHE A 248 52.79 11.90 5.09
N ASN A 249 52.81 10.60 4.76
CA ASN A 249 52.80 10.15 3.37
C ASN A 249 51.55 9.34 3.04
N MET A 250 50.48 10.04 2.67
CA MET A 250 49.19 9.44 2.29
C MET A 250 49.28 8.81 0.90
N THR A 251 48.75 7.60 0.79
CA THR A 251 48.72 6.80 -0.44
C THR A 251 47.36 6.14 -0.59
N ILE A 252 46.94 5.88 -1.83
CA ILE A 252 45.76 5.08 -2.12
C ILE A 252 46.21 3.64 -2.35
N LEU A 253 45.71 2.73 -1.54
CA LEU A 253 45.84 1.29 -1.73
C LEU A 253 44.63 0.80 -2.51
N PHE A 254 44.85 -0.11 -3.45
CA PHE A 254 43.81 -0.75 -4.24
C PHE A 254 44.10 -2.24 -4.35
N GLU A 255 43.11 -3.08 -4.06
CA GLU A 255 43.20 -4.54 -4.11
C GLU A 255 42.08 -5.10 -5.00
N PRO A 256 42.40 -5.74 -6.13
CA PRO A 256 41.42 -6.47 -6.94
C PRO A 256 40.90 -7.71 -6.20
N LEU A 257 39.60 -7.95 -6.24
CA LEU A 257 38.92 -8.94 -5.39
C LEU A 257 39.42 -10.39 -5.55
N LEU A 258 39.82 -10.78 -6.76
CA LEU A 258 40.16 -12.17 -7.10
C LEU A 258 41.67 -12.41 -7.30
N GLN A 259 42.51 -11.39 -7.10
CA GLN A 259 43.94 -11.48 -7.43
C GLN A 259 44.73 -12.33 -6.42
N ASP A 260 44.53 -12.12 -5.12
CA ASP A 260 45.24 -12.87 -4.07
C ASP A 260 44.50 -14.18 -3.70
N PRO A 261 45.15 -15.36 -3.80
CA PRO A 261 44.53 -16.63 -3.43
C PRO A 261 43.97 -16.71 -2.01
N ALA A 262 44.57 -16.00 -1.04
CA ALA A 262 44.09 -16.01 0.35
C ALA A 262 42.85 -15.14 0.55
N PHE A 263 42.62 -14.16 -0.34
CA PHE A 263 41.45 -13.28 -0.31
C PHE A 263 40.32 -13.72 -1.26
N GLN A 264 40.59 -14.64 -2.19
CA GLN A 264 39.63 -15.10 -3.20
C GLN A 264 38.30 -15.57 -2.63
N PHE A 265 38.27 -16.22 -1.46
CA PHE A 265 37.03 -16.62 -0.80
C PHE A 265 36.13 -15.40 -0.52
N PHE A 266 36.69 -14.33 0.07
CA PHE A 266 35.97 -13.09 0.34
C PHE A 266 35.62 -12.35 -0.97
N GLY A 267 36.51 -12.40 -1.98
CA GLY A 267 36.24 -11.86 -3.31
C GLY A 267 35.01 -12.49 -3.97
N TRP A 268 34.90 -13.82 -3.97
CA TRP A 268 33.73 -14.53 -4.50
C TRP A 268 32.47 -14.28 -3.68
N PHE A 269 32.61 -14.10 -2.36
CA PHE A 269 31.51 -13.69 -1.51
C PHE A 269 30.96 -12.31 -1.91
N PHE A 270 31.84 -11.31 -2.09
CA PHE A 270 31.44 -9.98 -2.56
C PHE A 270 30.79 -10.02 -3.95
N ILE A 271 31.28 -10.86 -4.87
CA ILE A 271 30.70 -11.03 -6.21
C ILE A 271 29.29 -11.65 -6.12
N TYR A 272 29.06 -12.62 -5.22
CA TYR A 272 27.72 -13.15 -5.00
C TYR A 272 26.77 -12.06 -4.47
N GLU A 273 27.24 -11.24 -3.54
CA GLU A 273 26.45 -10.11 -3.02
C GLU A 273 26.16 -9.06 -4.11
N TRP A 274 27.09 -8.82 -5.03
CA TRP A 274 26.84 -7.97 -6.19
C TRP A 274 25.74 -8.53 -7.09
N VAL A 275 25.81 -9.81 -7.46
CA VAL A 275 24.82 -10.44 -8.35
C VAL A 275 23.44 -10.59 -7.69
N SER A 276 23.41 -10.77 -6.37
CA SER A 276 22.15 -10.79 -5.60
C SER A 276 21.57 -9.40 -5.33
N GLY A 277 22.26 -8.33 -5.75
CA GLY A 277 21.81 -6.94 -5.60
C GLY A 277 21.98 -6.37 -4.19
N ARG A 278 22.82 -7.00 -3.35
CA ARG A 278 23.23 -6.45 -2.05
C ARG A 278 24.40 -5.47 -2.16
N ARG A 279 25.24 -5.58 -3.20
CA ARG A 279 26.33 -4.63 -3.47
C ARG A 279 26.23 -4.08 -4.87
N GLU A 280 26.79 -2.90 -5.08
CA GLU A 280 26.96 -2.26 -6.37
C GLU A 280 28.45 -2.20 -6.74
N VAL A 281 28.73 -2.08 -8.03
CA VAL A 281 30.08 -1.81 -8.54
C VAL A 281 30.04 -0.50 -9.31
N VAL A 282 30.80 0.48 -8.84
CA VAL A 282 30.83 1.83 -9.41
C VAL A 282 32.25 2.12 -9.90
N ARG A 283 32.34 2.69 -11.10
CA ARG A 283 33.59 3.14 -11.70
C ARG A 283 33.76 4.64 -11.50
N PHE A 284 34.82 5.02 -10.81
CA PHE A 284 35.23 6.40 -10.58
C PHE A 284 36.33 6.76 -11.59
N ASP A 285 35.97 7.55 -12.62
CA ASP A 285 36.90 8.01 -13.64
C ASP A 285 37.41 9.42 -13.31
N GLY A 286 38.74 9.57 -13.23
CA GLY A 286 39.40 10.87 -13.15
C GLY A 286 40.48 11.01 -14.22
N ASP A 287 41.06 12.21 -14.34
CA ASP A 287 42.09 12.51 -15.35
C ASP A 287 43.37 11.66 -15.23
N VAL A 288 43.64 11.12 -14.04
CA VAL A 288 44.87 10.35 -13.73
C VAL A 288 44.64 8.84 -13.80
N ALA A 289 43.52 8.35 -13.25
CA ALA A 289 43.23 6.93 -13.13
C ALA A 289 41.73 6.67 -13.00
N SER A 290 41.35 5.43 -13.29
CA SER A 290 40.01 4.90 -13.07
C SER A 290 40.03 3.86 -11.94
N LEU A 291 39.11 3.96 -10.99
CA LEU A 291 38.94 2.98 -9.92
C LEU A 291 37.57 2.32 -10.04
N THR A 292 37.53 1.00 -10.22
CA THR A 292 36.29 0.22 -10.19
C THR A 292 36.12 -0.38 -8.79
N LEU A 293 35.21 0.19 -8.01
CA LEU A 293 35.07 -0.11 -6.59
C LEU A 293 33.76 -0.86 -6.30
N MET A 294 33.83 -1.81 -5.37
CA MET A 294 32.67 -2.49 -4.80
C MET A 294 32.08 -1.69 -3.63
N SER A 295 30.76 -1.52 -3.59
CA SER A 295 30.08 -0.83 -2.49
C SER A 295 30.00 -1.67 -1.22
N VAL A 296 29.56 -1.06 -0.12
CA VAL A 296 29.10 -1.78 1.08
C VAL A 296 27.88 -2.66 0.76
N ALA A 297 27.64 -3.69 1.56
CA ALA A 297 26.42 -4.50 1.45
C ALA A 297 25.22 -3.73 2.02
N GLU A 298 24.15 -3.66 1.25
CA GLU A 298 22.87 -3.08 1.63
C GLU A 298 21.82 -4.17 1.86
N SER A 299 20.91 -3.90 2.78
CA SER A 299 19.81 -4.82 3.10
C SER A 299 18.62 -4.62 2.14
N PRO A 300 17.97 -5.71 1.68
CA PRO A 300 16.88 -5.61 0.73
C PRO A 300 15.63 -4.97 1.34
N VAL A 301 15.03 -4.03 0.62
CA VAL A 301 13.74 -3.40 0.98
C VAL A 301 12.60 -4.41 0.79
N GLN A 302 11.84 -4.68 1.86
CA GLN A 302 10.71 -5.61 1.80
C GLN A 302 9.42 -4.88 1.39
N PHE A 303 8.71 -5.44 0.42
CA PHE A 303 7.39 -4.96 -0.02
C PHE A 303 6.33 -6.00 0.32
N PHE A 304 5.32 -5.62 1.11
CA PHE A 304 4.19 -6.48 1.44
C PHE A 304 3.04 -6.25 0.45
N SER A 305 2.48 -7.33 -0.13
CA SER A 305 1.34 -7.22 -1.05
C SER A 305 0.05 -6.99 -0.28
N GLY A 306 -0.62 -5.85 -0.49
CA GLY A 306 -1.95 -5.56 0.04
C GLY A 306 -3.02 -6.44 -0.62
N ALA A 307 -3.22 -7.65 -0.09
CA ALA A 307 -3.99 -8.72 -0.74
C ALA A 307 -5.49 -8.78 -0.36
N GLU A 308 -6.10 -7.73 0.18
CA GLU A 308 -7.49 -7.82 0.68
C GLU A 308 -8.59 -7.52 -0.35
N SER A 309 -8.33 -6.87 -1.49
CA SER A 309 -9.43 -6.30 -2.30
C SER A 309 -10.04 -7.21 -3.39
N ILE A 310 -9.51 -8.41 -3.65
CA ILE A 310 -9.96 -9.21 -4.83
C ILE A 310 -11.18 -10.11 -4.54
N ALA A 311 -11.61 -10.26 -3.28
CA ALA A 311 -12.60 -11.28 -2.91
C ALA A 311 -14.09 -10.91 -3.16
N SER A 312 -14.45 -9.63 -3.34
CA SER A 312 -15.87 -9.26 -3.32
C SER A 312 -16.68 -9.69 -4.57
N ALA A 313 -16.04 -9.89 -5.73
CA ALA A 313 -16.75 -10.23 -6.98
C ALA A 313 -17.25 -11.68 -7.01
N THR A 314 -16.46 -12.61 -6.47
CA THR A 314 -16.77 -14.05 -6.47
C THR A 314 -17.93 -14.38 -5.53
N HIS A 315 -18.11 -13.59 -4.45
CA HIS A 315 -19.24 -13.72 -3.53
C HIS A 315 -20.60 -13.52 -4.24
N GLY A 316 -20.70 -12.56 -5.18
CA GLY A 316 -21.92 -12.33 -5.95
C GLY A 316 -22.34 -13.54 -6.78
N LEU A 317 -21.38 -14.14 -7.51
CA LEU A 317 -21.61 -15.37 -8.27
C LEU A 317 -21.98 -16.55 -7.37
N TYR A 318 -21.32 -16.67 -6.21
CA TYR A 318 -21.63 -17.68 -5.21
C TYR A 318 -23.10 -17.58 -4.75
N TYR A 319 -23.58 -16.39 -4.39
CA TYR A 319 -24.97 -16.20 -3.97
C TYR A 319 -25.99 -16.55 -5.07
N VAL A 320 -25.69 -16.24 -6.33
CA VAL A 320 -26.55 -16.64 -7.45
C VAL A 320 -26.59 -18.17 -7.59
N VAL A 321 -25.44 -18.84 -7.51
CA VAL A 321 -25.38 -20.30 -7.57
C VAL A 321 -26.14 -20.93 -6.39
N VAL A 322 -25.99 -20.39 -5.18
CA VAL A 322 -26.74 -20.81 -3.98
C VAL A 322 -28.25 -20.63 -4.18
N TYR A 323 -28.69 -19.49 -4.70
CA TYR A 323 -30.11 -19.24 -5.01
C TYR A 323 -30.68 -20.26 -6.00
N VAL A 324 -29.96 -20.52 -7.11
CA VAL A 324 -30.38 -21.51 -8.10
C VAL A 324 -30.47 -22.90 -7.48
N THR A 325 -29.46 -23.31 -6.68
CA THR A 325 -29.46 -24.60 -5.99
C THR A 325 -30.60 -24.70 -4.98
N ALA A 326 -30.85 -23.65 -4.20
CA ALA A 326 -31.91 -23.62 -3.18
C ALA A 326 -33.29 -23.79 -3.80
N ILE A 327 -33.56 -23.13 -4.93
CA ILE A 327 -34.83 -23.30 -5.66
C ILE A 327 -34.95 -24.72 -6.23
N LEU A 328 -33.92 -25.23 -6.90
CA LEU A 328 -33.93 -26.59 -7.42
C LEU A 328 -34.16 -27.62 -6.31
N ALA A 329 -33.49 -27.48 -5.16
CA ALA A 329 -33.66 -28.35 -4.00
C ALA A 329 -35.07 -28.24 -3.40
N THR A 330 -35.61 -27.03 -3.26
CA THR A 330 -36.95 -26.79 -2.72
C THR A 330 -38.03 -27.42 -3.62
N ILE A 331 -37.94 -27.22 -4.94
CA ILE A 331 -38.90 -27.81 -5.88
C ILE A 331 -38.71 -29.33 -6.00
N CYS A 332 -37.47 -29.83 -5.97
CA CYS A 332 -37.20 -31.27 -5.97
C CYS A 332 -37.81 -31.96 -4.75
N THR A 333 -37.53 -31.43 -3.55
CA THR A 333 -38.08 -31.96 -2.28
C THR A 333 -39.60 -31.85 -2.25
N ALA A 334 -40.18 -30.71 -2.63
CA ALA A 334 -41.63 -30.54 -2.68
C ALA A 334 -42.30 -31.49 -3.70
N SER A 335 -41.67 -31.74 -4.86
CA SER A 335 -42.15 -32.72 -5.86
C SER A 335 -42.02 -34.16 -5.36
N LEU A 336 -40.95 -34.51 -4.65
CA LEU A 336 -40.76 -35.82 -4.03
C LEU A 336 -41.78 -36.06 -2.91
N VAL A 337 -41.94 -35.10 -2.01
CA VAL A 337 -42.94 -35.16 -0.92
C VAL A 337 -44.35 -35.24 -1.50
N SER A 338 -44.67 -34.48 -2.55
CA SER A 338 -45.99 -34.55 -3.20
C SER A 338 -46.24 -35.92 -3.83
N THR A 339 -45.22 -36.52 -4.46
CA THR A 339 -45.29 -37.89 -4.99
C THR A 339 -45.48 -38.93 -3.88
N LEU A 340 -44.80 -38.77 -2.74
CA LEU A 340 -44.87 -39.70 -1.61
C LEU A 340 -46.16 -39.55 -0.78
N ALA A 341 -46.68 -38.34 -0.63
CA ALA A 341 -47.85 -38.05 0.19
C ALA A 341 -49.19 -38.28 -0.54
N PHE A 342 -49.22 -38.13 -1.87
CA PHE A 342 -50.46 -38.18 -2.67
C PHE A 342 -50.44 -39.22 -3.81
N GLY A 343 -49.41 -40.05 -3.92
CA GLY A 343 -49.24 -40.99 -5.04
C GLY A 343 -50.11 -42.26 -4.95
N THR A 344 -51.01 -42.46 -5.92
CA THR A 344 -51.64 -43.76 -6.21
C THR A 344 -50.73 -44.60 -7.13
N SER A 345 -50.25 -45.76 -6.64
CA SER A 345 -49.69 -46.97 -7.28
C SER A 345 -48.98 -47.00 -8.67
N LYS A 346 -48.77 -45.90 -9.39
CA LYS A 346 -47.91 -45.84 -10.59
C LYS A 346 -46.94 -44.69 -10.44
N LEU A 347 -45.84 -44.93 -9.73
CA LEU A 347 -44.69 -44.02 -9.71
C LEU A 347 -44.09 -43.97 -11.12
N GLN A 348 -44.49 -43.01 -11.96
CA GLN A 348 -43.81 -42.76 -13.23
C GLN A 348 -42.50 -42.01 -12.95
N THR A 349 -41.49 -42.75 -12.50
CA THR A 349 -40.12 -42.26 -12.28
C THR A 349 -39.50 -41.60 -13.52
N SER A 350 -40.09 -41.82 -14.70
CA SER A 350 -39.69 -41.22 -15.98
C SER A 350 -39.93 -39.71 -16.06
N GLU A 351 -40.82 -39.13 -15.24
CA GLU A 351 -41.12 -37.68 -15.25
C GLU A 351 -39.96 -36.86 -14.63
N PHE A 352 -39.29 -37.41 -13.61
CA PHE A 352 -38.14 -36.77 -12.95
C PHE A 352 -36.89 -36.69 -13.83
N LEU A 353 -36.80 -37.48 -14.91
CA LEU A 353 -35.69 -37.40 -15.88
C LEU A 353 -35.61 -36.02 -16.56
N TRP A 354 -36.73 -35.29 -16.61
CA TRP A 354 -36.84 -33.98 -17.27
C TRP A 354 -36.80 -32.81 -16.28
N PHE A 355 -36.52 -33.08 -15.00
CA PHE A 355 -36.57 -32.09 -13.92
C PHE A 355 -35.73 -30.84 -14.23
N ASN A 356 -34.46 -31.02 -14.58
CA ASN A 356 -33.55 -29.88 -14.84
C ASN A 356 -34.00 -29.03 -16.04
N HIS A 357 -34.53 -29.66 -17.10
CA HIS A 357 -35.04 -28.96 -18.29
C HIS A 357 -36.30 -28.13 -17.98
N VAL A 358 -37.22 -28.70 -17.21
CA VAL A 358 -38.53 -28.06 -16.93
C VAL A 358 -38.42 -27.06 -15.79
N VAL A 359 -37.85 -27.45 -14.64
CA VAL A 359 -37.78 -26.59 -13.46
C VAL A 359 -36.80 -25.43 -13.66
N GLY A 360 -35.67 -25.67 -14.32
CA GLY A 360 -34.70 -24.62 -14.62
C GLY A 360 -35.30 -23.49 -15.47
N SER A 361 -36.02 -23.83 -16.53
CA SER A 361 -36.63 -22.84 -17.44
C SER A 361 -37.84 -22.12 -16.81
N VAL A 362 -38.63 -22.82 -15.99
CA VAL A 362 -39.88 -22.30 -15.41
C VAL A 362 -39.67 -21.49 -14.11
N TRP A 363 -38.81 -21.95 -13.21
CA TRP A 363 -38.67 -21.37 -11.86
C TRP A 363 -37.50 -20.41 -11.69
N ILE A 364 -36.44 -20.57 -12.50
CA ILE A 364 -35.17 -19.85 -12.32
C ILE A 364 -34.97 -18.83 -13.42
N GLY A 365 -35.09 -19.27 -14.67
CA GLY A 365 -34.93 -18.44 -15.86
C GLY A 365 -33.58 -18.63 -16.56
N ARG A 366 -33.60 -18.47 -17.89
CA ARG A 366 -32.47 -18.73 -18.80
C ARG A 366 -31.17 -17.98 -18.43
N PRO A 367 -31.20 -16.69 -18.03
CA PRO A 367 -29.97 -15.94 -17.74
C PRO A 367 -29.19 -16.46 -16.53
N LEU A 368 -29.89 -16.82 -15.44
CA LEU A 368 -29.25 -17.35 -14.24
C LEU A 368 -28.69 -18.77 -14.46
N LEU A 369 -29.35 -19.57 -15.31
CA LEU A 369 -28.84 -20.87 -15.74
C LEU A 369 -27.60 -20.74 -16.62
N LEU A 370 -27.59 -19.77 -17.55
CA LEU A 370 -26.43 -19.49 -18.39
C LEU A 370 -25.27 -18.95 -17.56
N LEU A 371 -25.53 -18.10 -16.57
CA LEU A 371 -24.53 -17.64 -15.61
C LEU A 371 -23.94 -18.83 -14.83
N ARG A 372 -24.79 -19.70 -14.29
CA ARG A 372 -24.35 -20.92 -13.58
C ARG A 372 -23.49 -21.82 -14.46
N GLY A 373 -23.96 -22.15 -15.67
CA GLY A 373 -23.19 -22.94 -16.63
C GLY A 373 -21.87 -22.25 -17.02
N GLY A 374 -21.91 -20.95 -17.26
CA GLY A 374 -20.73 -20.12 -17.55
C GLY A 374 -19.71 -20.14 -16.42
N THR A 375 -20.14 -20.02 -15.15
CA THR A 375 -19.22 -20.12 -14.01
C THR A 375 -18.53 -21.48 -13.95
N ALA A 376 -19.25 -22.58 -14.20
CA ALA A 376 -18.65 -23.90 -14.25
C ALA A 376 -17.67 -24.05 -15.43
N ILE A 377 -17.97 -23.48 -16.59
CA ILE A 377 -17.04 -23.43 -17.75
C ILE A 377 -15.76 -22.68 -17.38
N LEU A 378 -15.88 -21.54 -16.68
CA LEU A 378 -14.72 -20.78 -16.21
C LEU A 378 -13.91 -21.58 -15.19
N VAL A 379 -14.56 -22.23 -14.22
CA VAL A 379 -13.87 -23.10 -13.24
C VAL A 379 -13.11 -24.23 -13.95
N LEU A 380 -13.73 -24.93 -14.90
CA LEU A 380 -13.05 -25.96 -15.73
C LEU A 380 -11.93 -25.40 -16.62
N SER A 381 -11.93 -24.10 -16.87
CA SER A 381 -10.91 -23.41 -17.68
C SER A 381 -9.83 -22.73 -16.82
N THR A 382 -9.85 -22.92 -15.50
CA THR A 382 -8.87 -22.40 -14.55
C THR A 382 -8.08 -23.53 -13.89
N THR A 383 -6.82 -23.26 -13.59
CA THR A 383 -5.91 -24.21 -12.91
C THR A 383 -6.18 -24.31 -11.40
N GLN A 384 -5.58 -25.29 -10.73
CA GLN A 384 -5.66 -25.48 -9.28
C GLN A 384 -4.23 -25.52 -8.72
N LEU A 385 -3.79 -24.36 -8.25
CA LEU A 385 -2.48 -24.17 -7.62
C LEU A 385 -2.66 -24.13 -6.10
N HIS A 386 -1.84 -24.89 -5.39
CA HIS A 386 -1.77 -24.85 -3.94
C HIS A 386 -0.34 -24.51 -3.51
N LEU A 387 -0.17 -23.62 -2.53
CA LEU A 387 1.12 -23.35 -1.94
C LEU A 387 1.40 -24.41 -0.88
N ALA A 388 2.30 -25.36 -1.16
CA ALA A 388 2.66 -26.43 -0.26
C ALA A 388 4.01 -26.15 0.39
N THR A 389 4.13 -26.47 1.68
CA THR A 389 5.39 -26.32 2.42
C THR A 389 6.12 -27.66 2.52
N ILE A 390 7.41 -27.69 2.21
CA ILE A 390 8.30 -28.82 2.46
C ILE A 390 8.94 -28.58 3.83
N ASN A 391 8.71 -29.49 4.77
CA ASN A 391 9.27 -29.47 6.14
C ASN A 391 9.01 -28.18 6.93
N GLY A 392 8.01 -27.37 6.56
CA GLY A 392 7.66 -26.11 7.21
C GLY A 392 8.59 -24.92 6.93
N VAL A 393 9.61 -25.09 6.07
CA VAL A 393 10.64 -24.06 5.81
C VAL A 393 10.58 -23.52 4.37
N HIS A 394 10.29 -24.36 3.39
CA HIS A 394 10.24 -23.94 1.98
C HIS A 394 8.83 -24.05 1.41
N SER A 395 8.35 -22.98 0.79
CA SER A 395 7.08 -22.97 0.08
C SER A 395 7.30 -23.20 -1.41
N HIS A 396 6.48 -24.04 -2.03
CA HIS A 396 6.48 -24.26 -3.48
C HIS A 396 5.05 -24.38 -4.00
N PHE A 397 4.87 -24.10 -5.29
CA PHE A 397 3.61 -24.33 -5.96
C PHE A 397 3.46 -25.81 -6.32
N GLU A 398 2.42 -26.43 -5.78
CA GLU A 398 2.02 -27.79 -6.11
C GLU A 398 0.74 -27.74 -6.96
N PHE A 399 0.76 -28.35 -8.14
CA PHE A 399 -0.45 -28.56 -8.91
C PHE A 399 -1.25 -29.72 -8.30
N ARG A 400 -2.44 -29.43 -7.79
CA ARG A 400 -3.35 -30.46 -7.23
C ARG A 400 -4.51 -30.72 -8.18
N PRO A 401 -4.50 -31.84 -8.92
CA PRO A 401 -5.62 -32.16 -9.81
C PRO A 401 -6.91 -32.30 -9.00
N ARG A 402 -8.02 -31.83 -9.58
CA ARG A 402 -9.34 -31.96 -8.96
C ARG A 402 -9.70 -33.44 -8.79
N HIS A 403 -10.27 -33.78 -7.63
CA HIS A 403 -10.81 -35.11 -7.41
C HIS A 403 -11.87 -35.45 -8.48
N TRP A 404 -11.87 -36.68 -8.99
CA TRP A 404 -12.72 -37.11 -10.11
C TRP A 404 -14.21 -36.85 -9.86
N PHE A 405 -14.68 -36.98 -8.62
CA PHE A 405 -16.07 -36.71 -8.24
C PHE A 405 -16.40 -35.21 -8.40
N SER A 406 -15.50 -34.34 -7.95
CA SER A 406 -15.66 -32.88 -8.11
C SER A 406 -15.66 -32.50 -9.59
N THR A 407 -14.83 -33.15 -10.41
CA THR A 407 -14.83 -32.99 -11.87
C THR A 407 -16.17 -33.41 -12.49
N CYS A 408 -16.74 -34.54 -12.08
CA CYS A 408 -18.07 -34.98 -12.52
C CYS A 408 -19.17 -33.97 -12.19
N VAL A 409 -19.13 -33.39 -10.98
CA VAL A 409 -20.07 -32.36 -10.54
C VAL A 409 -19.94 -31.09 -11.38
N ILE A 410 -18.73 -30.54 -11.51
CA ILE A 410 -18.50 -29.28 -12.24
C ILE A 410 -18.78 -29.47 -13.75
N ALA A 411 -18.43 -30.62 -14.33
CA ALA A 411 -18.80 -30.95 -15.71
C ALA A 411 -20.33 -31.02 -15.88
N GLY A 412 -21.05 -31.54 -14.88
CA GLY A 412 -22.51 -31.50 -14.82
C GLY A 412 -23.04 -30.07 -14.79
N GLU A 413 -22.44 -29.21 -13.97
CA GLU A 413 -22.80 -27.80 -13.89
C GLU A 413 -22.54 -27.05 -15.22
N ALA A 414 -21.48 -27.37 -15.95
CA ALA A 414 -21.20 -26.77 -17.25
C ALA A 414 -22.29 -27.07 -18.30
N THR A 415 -23.03 -28.18 -18.16
CA THR A 415 -24.15 -28.52 -19.07
C THR A 415 -25.38 -27.63 -18.91
N TRP A 416 -25.45 -26.74 -17.92
CA TRP A 416 -26.51 -25.73 -17.85
C TRP A 416 -26.53 -24.77 -19.04
N ALA A 417 -25.38 -24.48 -19.65
CA ALA A 417 -25.33 -23.72 -20.90
C ALA A 417 -26.02 -24.48 -22.05
N LEU A 418 -25.78 -25.80 -22.12
CA LEU A 418 -26.44 -26.71 -23.05
C LEU A 418 -27.96 -26.80 -22.83
N TYR A 419 -28.42 -26.87 -21.57
CA TYR A 419 -29.86 -26.87 -21.25
C TYR A 419 -30.57 -25.63 -21.80
N VAL A 420 -29.94 -24.45 -21.69
CA VAL A 420 -30.48 -23.20 -22.26
C VAL A 420 -30.49 -23.23 -23.79
N ALA A 421 -29.44 -23.74 -24.44
CA ALA A 421 -29.40 -23.86 -25.90
C ALA A 421 -30.49 -24.80 -26.43
N VAL A 422 -30.70 -25.94 -25.75
CA VAL A 422 -31.79 -26.88 -26.08
C VAL A 422 -33.16 -26.20 -25.92
N ASP A 423 -33.37 -25.43 -24.85
CA ASP A 423 -34.61 -24.69 -24.59
C ASP A 423 -34.93 -23.66 -25.70
N PHE A 424 -33.94 -23.00 -26.30
CA PHE A 424 -34.15 -22.16 -27.50
C PHE A 424 -34.51 -22.99 -28.74
N LEU A 425 -33.80 -24.10 -28.98
CA LEU A 425 -34.07 -25.00 -30.10
C LEU A 425 -35.43 -25.70 -29.99
N THR A 426 -35.99 -25.79 -28.78
CA THR A 426 -37.31 -26.39 -28.50
C THR A 426 -38.44 -25.65 -29.23
N VAL A 427 -38.29 -24.35 -29.46
CA VAL A 427 -39.26 -23.54 -30.24
C VAL A 427 -39.42 -24.06 -31.67
N VAL A 428 -38.33 -24.53 -32.28
CA VAL A 428 -38.31 -25.04 -33.66
C VAL A 428 -38.53 -26.55 -33.70
N THR A 429 -37.92 -27.29 -32.78
CA THR A 429 -37.91 -28.76 -32.80
C THR A 429 -39.11 -29.39 -32.07
N SER A 430 -39.82 -28.64 -31.21
CA SER A 430 -41.03 -29.06 -30.49
C SER A 430 -40.88 -30.42 -29.80
N HIS A 431 -41.79 -31.38 -30.02
CA HIS A 431 -41.72 -32.71 -29.41
C HIS A 431 -40.49 -33.54 -29.83
N PHE A 432 -39.76 -33.17 -30.88
CA PHE A 432 -38.48 -33.82 -31.24
C PHE A 432 -37.38 -33.55 -30.20
N THR A 433 -37.48 -32.47 -29.43
CA THR A 433 -36.56 -32.15 -28.34
C THR A 433 -36.44 -33.26 -27.31
N ARG A 434 -37.55 -33.94 -27.00
CA ARG A 434 -37.57 -35.04 -26.04
C ARG A 434 -36.64 -36.20 -26.42
N SER A 435 -36.43 -36.44 -27.72
CA SER A 435 -35.54 -37.51 -28.18
C SER A 435 -34.06 -37.17 -28.08
N TYR A 436 -33.64 -35.97 -28.49
CA TYR A 436 -32.20 -35.65 -28.58
C TYR A 436 -31.64 -34.93 -27.34
N ALA A 437 -32.47 -34.20 -26.58
CA ALA A 437 -32.03 -33.39 -25.44
C ALA A 437 -31.27 -34.16 -24.33
N PRO A 438 -31.72 -35.35 -23.86
CA PRO A 438 -30.99 -36.06 -22.80
C PRO A 438 -29.70 -36.67 -23.36
N LEU A 439 -29.75 -37.15 -24.61
CA LEU A 439 -28.60 -37.72 -25.30
C LEU A 439 -27.50 -36.67 -25.50
N SER A 440 -27.85 -35.44 -25.88
CA SER A 440 -26.88 -34.35 -25.99
C SER A 440 -26.20 -34.02 -24.66
N CYS A 441 -26.94 -34.06 -23.55
CA CYS A 441 -26.38 -33.76 -22.22
C CYS A 441 -25.46 -34.86 -21.72
N VAL A 442 -25.83 -36.13 -21.91
CA VAL A 442 -24.99 -37.27 -21.52
C VAL A 442 -23.70 -37.29 -22.35
N ILE A 443 -23.79 -37.09 -23.67
CA ILE A 443 -22.60 -37.03 -24.55
C ILE A 443 -21.69 -35.87 -24.12
N ALA A 444 -22.24 -34.66 -23.97
CA ALA A 444 -21.46 -33.50 -23.55
C ALA A 444 -20.80 -33.71 -22.20
N TRP A 445 -21.54 -34.18 -21.19
CA TRP A 445 -21.01 -34.46 -19.86
C TRP A 445 -19.88 -35.49 -19.89
N SER A 446 -20.05 -36.59 -20.63
CA SER A 446 -19.06 -37.66 -20.73
C SER A 446 -17.77 -37.17 -21.39
N VAL A 447 -17.89 -36.41 -22.48
CA VAL A 447 -16.74 -35.83 -23.17
C VAL A 447 -16.03 -34.79 -22.31
N LEU A 448 -16.77 -33.94 -21.58
CA LEU A 448 -16.18 -32.94 -20.69
C LEU A 448 -15.42 -33.58 -19.53
N VAL A 449 -15.97 -34.62 -18.90
CA VAL A 449 -15.27 -35.38 -17.84
C VAL A 449 -13.99 -36.02 -18.39
N LEU A 450 -14.05 -36.65 -19.57
CA LEU A 450 -12.87 -37.25 -20.20
C LEU A 450 -11.80 -36.20 -20.53
N VAL A 451 -12.20 -35.06 -21.07
CA VAL A 451 -11.29 -33.97 -21.47
C VAL A 451 -10.63 -33.31 -20.25
N GLU A 452 -11.32 -33.22 -19.10
CA GLU A 452 -10.74 -32.72 -17.86
C GLU A 452 -9.79 -33.72 -17.19
N LEU A 453 -10.11 -35.01 -17.22
CA LEU A 453 -9.24 -36.05 -16.65
C LEU A 453 -7.99 -36.33 -17.50
N THR A 454 -8.05 -36.10 -18.82
CA THR A 454 -6.93 -36.38 -19.74
C THR A 454 -6.07 -35.17 -20.03
N VAL A 455 -6.65 -33.97 -20.11
CA VAL A 455 -5.95 -32.73 -20.47
C VAL A 455 -6.38 -31.61 -19.52
N PRO A 456 -5.88 -31.59 -18.26
CA PRO A 456 -6.16 -30.51 -17.32
C PRO A 456 -5.45 -29.21 -17.69
N VAL A 457 -5.98 -28.07 -17.22
CA VAL A 457 -5.35 -26.76 -17.44
C VAL A 457 -4.18 -26.57 -16.46
N LEU A 458 -2.97 -26.51 -17.01
CA LEU A 458 -1.74 -26.26 -16.26
C LEU A 458 -1.46 -24.76 -16.12
N PRO A 459 -0.84 -24.33 -15.01
CA PRO A 459 -0.41 -22.95 -14.83
C PRO A 459 0.77 -22.63 -15.75
N TRP A 460 0.84 -21.39 -16.24
CA TRP A 460 1.94 -20.93 -17.07
C TRP A 460 2.39 -19.54 -16.64
N ALA A 461 3.70 -19.34 -16.47
CA ALA A 461 4.29 -18.05 -16.15
C ALA A 461 5.38 -17.71 -17.16
N TRP A 462 5.60 -16.42 -17.40
CA TRP A 462 6.70 -15.92 -18.22
C TRP A 462 7.31 -14.68 -17.59
N ILE A 463 8.58 -14.45 -17.87
CA ILE A 463 9.32 -13.25 -17.48
C ILE A 463 9.62 -12.49 -18.77
N ASP A 464 9.17 -11.25 -18.85
CA ASP A 464 9.41 -10.36 -19.98
C ASP A 464 9.48 -8.94 -19.44
N ARG A 465 10.70 -8.52 -19.06
CA ARG A 465 10.92 -7.28 -18.33
C ARG A 465 11.06 -6.11 -19.29
N VAL A 466 10.08 -5.22 -19.29
CA VAL A 466 10.07 -3.98 -20.09
C VAL A 466 9.93 -2.80 -19.14
N CYS A 467 10.87 -1.85 -19.19
CA CYS A 467 10.89 -0.67 -18.32
C CYS A 467 10.89 0.63 -19.13
N THR A 468 10.19 1.65 -18.62
CA THR A 468 10.12 3.00 -19.19
C THR A 468 10.41 4.03 -18.10
N GLY A 469 11.26 5.02 -18.37
CA GLY A 469 11.51 6.14 -17.45
C GLY A 469 10.34 7.14 -17.42
N GLN A 470 9.98 7.62 -16.24
CA GLN A 470 9.02 8.70 -15.99
C GLN A 470 9.76 9.89 -15.39
N ASN A 471 10.05 10.91 -16.20
CA ASN A 471 11.06 11.94 -15.91
C ASN A 471 12.41 11.29 -15.58
N MET A 472 13.43 11.51 -16.44
CA MET A 472 14.64 10.68 -16.48
C MET A 472 15.34 10.47 -15.13
N ASP A 473 15.20 11.42 -14.19
CA ASP A 473 15.78 11.45 -12.85
C ASP A 473 14.78 11.16 -11.71
N GLN A 474 13.50 10.92 -12.00
CA GLN A 474 12.49 10.74 -10.95
C GLN A 474 12.09 9.29 -10.74
N ALA A 475 11.63 8.59 -11.78
CA ALA A 475 11.11 7.24 -11.59
C ALA A 475 11.21 6.33 -12.82
N ILE A 476 11.14 5.02 -12.59
CA ILE A 476 11.05 3.98 -13.63
C ILE A 476 9.78 3.16 -13.42
N LYS A 477 9.04 2.90 -14.50
CA LYS A 477 7.91 1.96 -14.51
C LYS A 477 8.31 0.70 -15.28
N CYS A 478 8.26 -0.46 -14.64
CA CYS A 478 8.57 -1.76 -15.20
C CYS A 478 7.34 -2.68 -15.22
N SER A 479 7.23 -3.50 -16.26
CA SER A 479 6.39 -4.70 -16.31
C SER A 479 7.34 -5.89 -16.40
N SER A 480 7.35 -6.76 -15.40
CA SER A 480 8.35 -7.85 -15.27
C SER A 480 7.94 -9.18 -15.91
N GLY A 481 6.67 -9.33 -16.30
CA GLY A 481 6.15 -10.55 -16.91
C GLY A 481 4.71 -10.82 -16.51
N GLY A 482 4.30 -12.08 -16.55
CA GLY A 482 2.93 -12.42 -16.18
C GLY A 482 2.67 -13.88 -15.86
N ILE A 483 1.53 -14.12 -15.24
CA ILE A 483 1.04 -15.44 -14.82
C ILE A 483 -0.33 -15.67 -15.43
N ARG A 484 -0.45 -16.76 -16.18
CA ARG A 484 -1.70 -17.23 -16.77
C ARG A 484 -2.28 -18.35 -15.92
N MET A 485 -3.40 -18.05 -15.26
CA MET A 485 -4.12 -18.97 -14.37
C MET A 485 -5.24 -19.75 -15.09
N GLY A 486 -5.62 -19.34 -16.31
CA GLY A 486 -6.67 -20.00 -17.08
C GLY A 486 -6.46 -19.91 -18.60
N SER A 487 -7.28 -20.65 -19.35
CA SER A 487 -7.17 -20.74 -20.82
C SER A 487 -8.47 -20.39 -21.54
N PHE A 488 -8.43 -19.36 -22.38
CA PHE A 488 -9.58 -18.99 -23.22
C PHE A 488 -9.86 -20.02 -24.32
N ASP A 489 -8.82 -20.71 -24.80
CA ASP A 489 -9.00 -21.81 -25.75
C ASP A 489 -9.74 -22.98 -25.12
N ARG A 490 -9.57 -23.21 -23.80
CA ARG A 490 -10.37 -24.20 -23.06
C ARG A 490 -11.85 -23.80 -22.99
N VAL A 491 -12.15 -22.52 -22.77
CA VAL A 491 -13.54 -22.01 -22.81
C VAL A 491 -14.17 -22.27 -24.18
N ARG A 492 -13.45 -21.92 -25.27
CA ARG A 492 -13.91 -22.16 -26.65
C ARG A 492 -14.13 -23.65 -26.92
N LEU A 493 -13.21 -24.50 -26.47
CA LEU A 493 -13.31 -25.96 -26.63
C LEU A 493 -14.55 -26.52 -25.92
N ILE A 494 -14.82 -26.09 -24.69
CA ILE A 494 -16.00 -26.54 -23.94
C ILE A 494 -17.30 -26.14 -24.67
N LEU A 495 -17.40 -24.90 -25.15
CA LEU A 495 -18.55 -24.45 -25.94
C LEU A 495 -18.71 -25.22 -27.26
N LEU A 496 -17.60 -25.52 -27.93
CA LEU A 496 -17.57 -26.35 -29.14
C LEU A 496 -18.07 -27.77 -28.85
N ILE A 497 -17.59 -28.41 -27.78
CA ILE A 497 -18.01 -29.75 -27.35
C ILE A 497 -19.52 -29.78 -27.10
N GLN A 498 -20.05 -28.79 -26.35
CA GLN A 498 -21.48 -28.71 -26.07
C GLN A 498 -22.29 -28.55 -27.37
N SER A 499 -21.84 -27.68 -28.29
CA SER A 499 -22.51 -27.46 -29.59
C SER A 499 -22.50 -28.71 -30.48
N LEU A 500 -21.36 -29.38 -30.62
CA LEU A 500 -21.21 -30.61 -31.39
C LEU A 500 -22.05 -31.76 -30.80
N SER A 501 -22.19 -31.81 -29.47
CA SER A 501 -23.00 -32.81 -28.79
C SER A 501 -24.50 -32.67 -29.12
N ILE A 502 -25.01 -31.44 -29.30
CA ILE A 502 -26.38 -31.20 -29.80
C ILE A 502 -26.53 -31.76 -31.20
N CYS A 503 -25.62 -31.40 -32.11
CA CYS A 503 -25.66 -31.83 -33.52
C CYS A 503 -25.59 -33.37 -33.64
N ALA A 504 -24.67 -34.00 -32.91
CA ALA A 504 -24.52 -35.45 -32.89
C ALA A 504 -25.79 -36.14 -32.34
N ALA A 505 -26.35 -35.65 -31.23
CA ALA A 505 -27.57 -36.21 -30.65
C ALA A 505 -28.79 -36.05 -31.56
N MET A 506 -28.92 -34.90 -32.26
CA MET A 506 -29.98 -34.69 -33.25
C MET A 506 -29.83 -35.67 -34.43
N ALA A 507 -28.62 -35.86 -34.96
CA ALA A 507 -28.35 -36.79 -36.05
C ALA A 507 -28.65 -38.24 -35.65
N ILE A 508 -28.21 -38.68 -34.46
CA ILE A 508 -28.50 -40.01 -33.92
C ILE A 508 -30.01 -40.22 -33.74
N SER A 509 -30.72 -39.21 -33.21
CA SER A 509 -32.17 -39.29 -32.99
C SER A 509 -32.96 -39.31 -34.31
N LEU A 510 -32.52 -38.57 -35.33
CA LEU A 510 -33.08 -38.59 -36.68
C LEU A 510 -32.84 -39.96 -37.36
N ALA A 511 -31.63 -40.51 -37.25
CA ALA A 511 -31.29 -41.83 -37.77
C ALA A 511 -32.10 -42.93 -37.08
N TYR A 512 -32.24 -42.86 -35.75
CA TYR A 512 -33.04 -43.82 -34.98
C TYR A 512 -34.53 -43.75 -35.37
N LYS A 513 -35.08 -42.54 -35.50
CA LYS A 513 -36.47 -42.33 -35.89
C LYS A 513 -36.77 -42.82 -37.31
N THR A 514 -35.90 -42.52 -38.28
CA THR A 514 -36.05 -42.97 -39.67
C THR A 514 -35.91 -44.50 -39.81
N VAL A 515 -35.10 -45.15 -38.97
CA VAL A 515 -34.98 -46.63 -38.92
C VAL A 515 -36.19 -47.28 -38.23
N LEU A 516 -36.74 -46.68 -37.17
CA LEU A 516 -37.93 -47.20 -36.47
C LEU A 516 -39.23 -46.99 -37.26
N GLU A 517 -39.39 -45.84 -37.92
CA GLU A 517 -40.56 -45.53 -38.75
C GLU A 517 -40.63 -46.44 -40.00
N ARG A 518 -39.50 -46.96 -40.49
CA ARG A 518 -39.50 -48.05 -41.49
C ARG A 518 -40.10 -49.37 -41.00
N ARG A 519 -40.31 -49.54 -39.68
CA ARG A 519 -40.87 -50.77 -39.06
C ARG A 519 -42.29 -50.59 -38.50
N ARG A 520 -42.89 -49.40 -38.54
CA ARG A 520 -44.26 -49.16 -37.99
C ARG A 520 -45.12 -48.36 -38.97
N HIS A 521 -46.38 -48.78 -39.15
CA HIS A 521 -47.37 -48.01 -39.91
C HIS A 521 -47.68 -46.67 -39.23
N PRO A 522 -47.84 -45.57 -39.99
CA PRO A 522 -48.10 -44.26 -39.41
C PRO A 522 -49.55 -44.19 -38.90
N VAL A 523 -49.73 -44.13 -37.59
CA VAL A 523 -50.99 -43.63 -37.00
C VAL A 523 -50.85 -42.12 -36.84
N PRO A 524 -51.76 -41.29 -37.40
CA PRO A 524 -51.76 -39.86 -37.15
C PRO A 524 -52.18 -39.62 -35.69
N ALA A 525 -51.21 -39.36 -34.82
CA ALA A 525 -51.50 -38.80 -33.50
C ALA A 525 -52.07 -37.40 -33.71
N ILE A 526 -53.33 -37.17 -33.36
CA ILE A 526 -53.90 -35.84 -33.26
C ILE A 526 -53.15 -35.14 -32.12
N ARG A 527 -52.39 -34.08 -32.47
CA ARG A 527 -51.51 -33.36 -31.55
C ARG A 527 -52.26 -32.17 -30.95
N PHE A 528 -52.47 -32.21 -29.64
CA PHE A 528 -53.01 -31.08 -28.88
C PHE A 528 -51.88 -30.46 -28.05
N GLN A 529 -51.65 -29.17 -28.19
CA GLN A 529 -50.64 -28.44 -27.42
C GLN A 529 -51.31 -27.78 -26.21
N ARG A 530 -50.85 -28.10 -24.99
CA ARG A 530 -51.42 -27.57 -23.75
C ARG A 530 -50.70 -26.28 -23.36
N TYR A 531 -51.29 -25.14 -23.75
CA TYR A 531 -50.74 -23.81 -23.51
C TYR A 531 -50.44 -23.52 -22.03
N ILE A 532 -51.18 -24.12 -21.09
CA ILE A 532 -51.01 -23.92 -19.64
C ILE A 532 -49.71 -24.53 -19.08
N LEU A 533 -49.21 -25.61 -19.69
CA LEU A 533 -47.97 -26.28 -19.28
C LEU A 533 -46.72 -25.57 -19.84
N GLY A 534 -46.88 -24.79 -20.91
CA GLY A 534 -45.78 -24.09 -21.57
C GLY A 534 -44.75 -25.06 -22.12
N VAL A 535 -43.45 -24.80 -21.88
CA VAL A 535 -42.36 -25.66 -22.37
C VAL A 535 -42.41 -27.10 -21.82
N ALA A 536 -43.04 -27.31 -20.65
CA ALA A 536 -43.20 -28.61 -20.03
C ALA A 536 -44.00 -29.60 -20.89
N ASP A 537 -44.88 -29.11 -21.76
CA ASP A 537 -45.70 -29.93 -22.67
C ASP A 537 -44.87 -30.73 -23.68
N ASN A 538 -43.68 -30.23 -24.03
CA ASN A 538 -42.77 -30.95 -24.92
C ASN A 538 -42.12 -32.17 -24.25
N TYR A 539 -42.08 -32.21 -22.91
CA TYR A 539 -41.41 -33.25 -22.12
C TYR A 539 -42.38 -34.26 -21.49
N PHE A 540 -43.60 -33.84 -21.12
CA PHE A 540 -44.62 -34.68 -20.47
C PHE A 540 -45.67 -35.19 -21.48
N PRO A 541 -45.59 -36.46 -21.95
CA PRO A 541 -46.55 -37.00 -22.93
C PRO A 541 -47.94 -37.27 -22.32
N LEU A 542 -48.95 -37.30 -23.18
CA LEU A 542 -50.25 -37.94 -22.90
C LEU A 542 -50.14 -39.41 -23.28
N GLU A 543 -50.39 -40.32 -22.32
CA GLU A 543 -50.33 -41.76 -22.58
C GLU A 543 -51.70 -42.37 -22.93
N ASP A 544 -52.81 -41.64 -22.81
CA ASP A 544 -54.14 -42.13 -23.22
C ASP A 544 -55.07 -41.04 -23.77
N SER A 545 -55.93 -41.48 -24.70
CA SER A 545 -56.82 -40.68 -25.56
C SER A 545 -58.08 -40.11 -24.87
N ASN A 546 -58.06 -39.93 -23.55
CA ASN A 546 -59.12 -39.21 -22.83
C ASN A 546 -58.70 -37.76 -22.61
N LEU A 547 -59.35 -36.86 -23.35
CA LEU A 547 -59.12 -35.41 -23.39
C LEU A 547 -59.44 -34.65 -22.08
N ASP A 548 -59.87 -35.34 -21.03
CA ASP A 548 -60.68 -34.74 -19.96
C ASP A 548 -60.01 -34.63 -18.59
N ASP A 549 -58.68 -34.73 -18.46
CA ASP A 549 -58.12 -34.49 -17.13
C ASP A 549 -56.73 -33.83 -17.10
N LEU A 550 -56.73 -32.51 -16.88
CA LEU A 550 -55.58 -31.85 -16.26
C LEU A 550 -55.36 -32.37 -14.82
N ALA A 551 -56.38 -33.02 -14.20
CA ALA A 551 -56.29 -33.65 -12.89
C ALA A 551 -55.72 -35.08 -12.92
N SER A 552 -55.47 -35.68 -14.09
CA SER A 552 -54.76 -36.97 -14.19
C SER A 552 -53.24 -36.82 -14.27
N GLN A 553 -52.71 -35.59 -14.20
CA GLN A 553 -51.26 -35.37 -14.04
C GLN A 553 -50.89 -35.38 -12.56
N ASN A 554 -49.84 -36.12 -12.21
CA ASN A 554 -49.29 -36.18 -10.87
C ASN A 554 -49.00 -34.76 -10.33
N TYR A 555 -49.28 -34.53 -9.04
CA TYR A 555 -48.99 -33.25 -8.35
C TYR A 555 -47.53 -32.79 -8.54
N ALA A 556 -46.59 -33.72 -8.66
CA ALA A 556 -45.19 -33.43 -8.95
C ALA A 556 -44.98 -32.79 -10.34
N SER A 557 -45.65 -33.29 -11.38
CA SER A 557 -45.56 -32.75 -12.75
C SER A 557 -46.20 -31.36 -12.86
N GLN A 558 -47.29 -31.13 -12.11
CA GLN A 558 -47.90 -29.80 -11.99
C GLN A 558 -46.96 -28.80 -11.30
N LEU A 559 -46.33 -29.19 -10.19
CA LEU A 559 -45.39 -28.35 -9.45
C LEU A 559 -44.13 -28.05 -10.27
N MET A 560 -43.56 -29.05 -10.96
CA MET A 560 -42.43 -28.87 -11.88
C MET A 560 -42.79 -27.89 -13.02
N ALA A 561 -44.01 -27.98 -13.53
CA ALA A 561 -44.54 -27.04 -14.51
C ALA A 561 -44.97 -25.69 -13.90
N GLY A 562 -44.74 -25.41 -12.62
CA GLY A 562 -45.03 -24.10 -12.00
C GLY A 562 -46.52 -23.87 -11.67
N LEU A 563 -47.32 -24.93 -11.61
CA LEU A 563 -48.72 -24.90 -11.20
C LEU A 563 -48.81 -25.37 -9.74
N ILE A 564 -49.07 -24.45 -8.82
CA ILE A 564 -49.21 -24.74 -7.39
C ILE A 564 -50.69 -24.96 -7.07
N PRO A 565 -51.10 -26.12 -6.51
CA PRO A 565 -52.45 -26.32 -6.05
C PRO A 565 -52.78 -25.35 -4.90
N TRP A 566 -53.89 -24.62 -5.04
CA TRP A 566 -54.37 -23.62 -4.09
C TRP A 566 -55.68 -24.06 -3.44
N GLN A 567 -55.92 -23.62 -2.19
CA GLN A 567 -57.07 -24.06 -1.40
C GLN A 567 -58.40 -23.85 -2.13
N ARG A 568 -59.30 -24.85 -2.02
CA ARG A 568 -60.61 -24.97 -2.71
C ARG A 568 -60.53 -25.31 -4.20
N GLY A 569 -59.54 -26.11 -4.59
CA GLY A 569 -59.43 -26.59 -5.96
C GLY A 569 -59.18 -25.44 -6.94
N GLY A 570 -58.27 -24.53 -6.62
CA GLY A 570 -57.72 -23.59 -7.61
C GLY A 570 -56.29 -23.99 -7.98
N LEU A 571 -55.79 -23.57 -9.14
CA LEU A 571 -54.36 -23.67 -9.49
C LEU A 571 -53.78 -22.27 -9.57
N PHE A 572 -52.68 -22.06 -8.86
CA PHE A 572 -51.89 -20.85 -8.98
C PHE A 572 -50.76 -21.07 -9.98
N ASP A 573 -50.81 -20.37 -11.11
CA ASP A 573 -49.76 -20.40 -12.13
C ASP A 573 -48.69 -19.37 -11.77
N ILE A 574 -47.49 -19.84 -11.37
CA ILE A 574 -46.36 -18.98 -11.00
C ILE A 574 -45.79 -18.20 -12.21
N LYS A 575 -45.94 -18.73 -13.43
CA LYS A 575 -45.43 -18.10 -14.66
C LYS A 575 -46.24 -16.85 -14.96
N LEU A 576 -47.56 -16.97 -14.90
CA LEU A 576 -48.50 -15.89 -15.20
C LEU A 576 -48.90 -15.06 -13.97
N TRP A 577 -48.61 -15.54 -12.75
CA TRP A 577 -49.08 -14.98 -11.49
C TRP A 577 -50.60 -14.85 -11.44
N LEU A 578 -51.30 -15.90 -11.88
CA LEU A 578 -52.76 -15.95 -11.94
C LEU A 578 -53.27 -17.09 -11.08
N LEU A 579 -54.30 -16.80 -10.28
CA LEU A 579 -55.05 -17.81 -9.55
C LEU A 579 -56.26 -18.23 -10.39
N ASP A 580 -56.19 -19.41 -10.99
CA ASP A 580 -57.33 -20.01 -11.67
C ASP A 580 -58.19 -20.75 -10.64
N THR A 581 -59.46 -20.35 -10.53
CA THR A 581 -60.44 -20.90 -9.59
C THR A 581 -61.51 -21.76 -10.28
N ASN A 582 -61.48 -21.91 -11.61
CA ASN A 582 -62.51 -22.61 -12.38
C ASN A 582 -61.91 -23.63 -13.36
N HIS A 583 -61.63 -24.84 -12.87
CA HIS A 583 -61.02 -25.95 -13.63
C HIS A 583 -61.75 -26.43 -14.88
N THR A 584 -62.99 -26.02 -15.15
CA THR A 584 -63.85 -26.68 -16.16
C THR A 584 -64.12 -25.87 -17.43
N ARG A 585 -63.62 -24.62 -17.57
CA ARG A 585 -63.98 -23.77 -18.73
C ARG A 585 -62.86 -23.48 -19.73
N ILE A 586 -61.60 -23.72 -19.40
CA ILE A 586 -60.48 -23.38 -20.29
C ILE A 586 -60.16 -24.53 -21.28
N ALA A 587 -60.36 -25.80 -20.88
CA ALA A 587 -60.18 -26.95 -21.78
C ALA A 587 -61.08 -26.88 -23.03
N HIS A 588 -62.30 -26.34 -22.91
CA HIS A 588 -63.26 -26.27 -24.01
C HIS A 588 -63.05 -25.12 -25.01
N LYS A 589 -62.20 -24.13 -24.72
CA LYS A 589 -61.98 -22.96 -25.62
C LYS A 589 -60.58 -22.87 -26.23
N ALA A 590 -59.67 -23.77 -25.86
CA ALA A 590 -58.34 -23.88 -26.45
C ALA A 590 -58.29 -24.82 -27.68
N THR A 591 -59.45 -25.17 -28.26
CA THR A 591 -59.50 -25.67 -29.62
C THR A 591 -59.14 -24.54 -30.58
N ILE A 592 -58.05 -24.68 -31.34
CA ILE A 592 -57.96 -24.04 -32.66
C ILE A 592 -59.06 -24.71 -33.51
N ALA A 593 -60.30 -24.28 -33.31
CA ALA A 593 -61.28 -24.37 -34.37
C ALA A 593 -60.77 -23.45 -35.47
N ASN A 594 -60.74 -23.96 -36.70
CA ASN A 594 -60.54 -23.16 -37.90
C ASN A 594 -61.13 -21.76 -37.72
N PHE A 595 -60.32 -20.73 -37.94
CA PHE A 595 -60.63 -19.32 -37.70
C PHE A 595 -61.85 -18.78 -38.51
N SER A 596 -62.61 -19.66 -39.17
CA SER A 596 -63.74 -19.34 -40.03
C SER A 596 -65.11 -19.34 -39.33
N GLN A 597 -65.24 -19.69 -38.04
CA GLN A 597 -66.58 -19.82 -37.39
C GLN A 597 -66.74 -19.21 -35.99
N LEU A 598 -65.94 -18.22 -35.59
CA LEU A 598 -66.27 -17.40 -34.42
C LEU A 598 -67.18 -16.22 -34.85
N GLN A 599 -68.49 -16.45 -34.84
CA GLN A 599 -69.45 -15.34 -34.87
C GLN A 599 -69.36 -14.56 -33.56
N PRO A 600 -69.05 -13.25 -33.58
CA PRO A 600 -69.04 -12.45 -32.37
C PRO A 600 -70.48 -12.18 -31.91
N SER A 601 -70.80 -12.63 -30.69
CA SER A 601 -72.00 -12.17 -29.98
C SER A 601 -71.90 -10.65 -29.76
N PRO A 602 -72.89 -9.85 -30.19
CA PRO A 602 -72.82 -8.39 -30.09
C PRO A 602 -73.02 -7.98 -28.63
N ARG A 603 -71.92 -7.64 -27.94
CA ARG A 603 -72.00 -6.84 -26.72
C ARG A 603 -72.37 -5.42 -27.14
N LYS A 604 -73.58 -4.98 -26.76
CA LYS A 604 -74.00 -3.58 -26.85
C LYS A 604 -73.05 -2.73 -26.01
N PHE A 605 -72.49 -1.67 -26.58
CA PHE A 605 -72.27 -0.32 -26.02
C PHE A 605 -71.21 0.41 -26.87
N LEU A 606 -71.52 1.68 -27.22
CA LEU A 606 -70.76 2.67 -28.03
C LEU A 606 -71.04 2.69 -29.55
N SER A 607 -71.21 3.92 -30.08
CA SER A 607 -71.40 4.22 -31.51
C SER A 607 -70.22 3.71 -32.34
N LYS A 608 -70.49 3.02 -33.48
CA LYS A 608 -69.47 2.47 -34.39
C LYS A 608 -68.37 3.47 -34.77
N ARG A 609 -68.69 4.76 -34.91
CA ARG A 609 -67.70 5.83 -35.21
C ARG A 609 -66.84 6.20 -34.01
N MET A 610 -67.42 6.20 -32.80
CA MET A 610 -66.67 6.47 -31.57
C MET A 610 -65.79 5.28 -31.20
N GLN A 611 -66.27 4.06 -31.41
CA GLN A 611 -65.52 2.82 -31.22
C GLN A 611 -64.33 2.73 -32.20
N GLN A 612 -64.50 3.10 -33.48
CA GLN A 612 -63.40 3.18 -34.46
C GLN A 612 -62.38 4.29 -34.19
N ARG A 613 -62.82 5.43 -33.60
CA ARG A 613 -61.90 6.49 -33.15
C ARG A 613 -61.15 6.07 -31.88
N LEU A 614 -61.82 5.47 -30.91
CA LEU A 614 -61.19 4.95 -29.70
C LEU A 614 -60.20 3.82 -29.99
N THR A 615 -60.48 2.93 -30.95
CA THR A 615 -59.53 1.89 -31.36
C THR A 615 -58.30 2.50 -32.03
N ARG A 616 -58.45 3.44 -32.97
CA ARG A 616 -57.31 4.14 -33.59
C ARG A 616 -56.49 4.97 -32.60
N VAL A 617 -57.13 5.67 -31.68
CA VAL A 617 -56.44 6.40 -30.60
C VAL A 617 -55.74 5.42 -29.66
N GLY A 618 -56.36 4.29 -29.36
CA GLY A 618 -55.77 3.20 -28.58
C GLY A 618 -54.56 2.56 -29.28
N GLU A 619 -54.60 2.36 -30.59
CA GLU A 619 -53.49 1.85 -31.41
C GLU A 619 -52.26 2.78 -31.32
N TRP A 620 -52.46 4.08 -31.54
CA TRP A 620 -51.40 5.07 -31.40
C TRP A 620 -50.89 5.18 -29.96
N ALA A 621 -51.77 5.16 -28.96
CA ALA A 621 -51.39 5.20 -27.56
C ALA A 621 -50.56 3.96 -27.13
N ALA A 622 -50.88 2.78 -27.68
CA ALA A 622 -50.16 1.55 -27.41
C ALA A 622 -48.76 1.54 -28.04
N VAL A 623 -48.64 2.02 -29.28
CA VAL A 623 -47.33 2.20 -29.94
C VAL A 623 -46.50 3.25 -29.19
N LEU A 624 -47.10 4.38 -28.82
CA LEU A 624 -46.44 5.42 -28.02
C LEU A 624 -46.00 4.90 -26.64
N TYR A 625 -46.80 4.05 -25.99
CA TYR A 625 -46.42 3.39 -24.73
C TYR A 625 -45.21 2.47 -24.91
N ALA A 626 -45.19 1.65 -25.97
CA ALA A 626 -44.06 0.78 -26.26
C ALA A 626 -42.78 1.58 -26.56
N VAL A 627 -42.89 2.63 -27.40
CA VAL A 627 -41.77 3.54 -27.73
C VAL A 627 -41.29 4.30 -26.49
N GLY A 628 -42.20 4.85 -25.69
CA GLY A 628 -41.89 5.53 -24.44
C GLY A 628 -41.23 4.61 -23.41
N GLY A 629 -41.65 3.34 -23.34
CA GLY A 629 -41.02 2.32 -22.51
C GLY A 629 -39.59 1.97 -22.94
N ILE A 630 -39.33 1.92 -24.25
CA ILE A 630 -37.98 1.72 -24.81
C ILE A 630 -37.12 2.95 -24.51
N ALA A 631 -37.62 4.15 -24.82
CA ALA A 631 -36.92 5.40 -24.58
C ALA A 631 -36.57 5.56 -23.08
N GLY A 632 -37.52 5.30 -22.18
CA GLY A 632 -37.29 5.31 -20.74
C GLY A 632 -36.26 4.27 -20.29
N SER A 633 -36.23 3.09 -20.93
CA SER A 633 -35.23 2.05 -20.62
C SER A 633 -33.81 2.42 -21.07
N VAL A 634 -33.69 3.13 -22.20
CA VAL A 634 -32.41 3.65 -22.73
C VAL A 634 -31.93 4.83 -21.88
N LEU A 635 -32.82 5.78 -21.56
CA LEU A 635 -32.51 6.91 -20.69
C LEU A 635 -32.07 6.45 -19.30
N TYR A 636 -32.77 5.49 -18.71
CA TYR A 636 -32.35 4.91 -17.43
C TYR A 636 -30.98 4.24 -17.53
N PHE A 637 -30.67 3.54 -18.62
CA PHE A 637 -29.35 2.95 -18.82
C PHE A 637 -28.24 4.02 -18.87
N GLN A 638 -28.48 5.16 -19.52
CA GLN A 638 -27.52 6.28 -19.53
C GLN A 638 -27.28 6.83 -18.12
N VAL A 639 -28.33 7.04 -17.33
CA VAL A 639 -28.22 7.49 -15.93
C VAL A 639 -27.51 6.45 -15.06
N ALA A 640 -27.84 5.17 -15.23
CA ALA A 640 -27.22 4.07 -14.52
C ALA A 640 -25.73 3.91 -14.90
N GLN A 641 -25.34 4.22 -16.13
CA GLN A 641 -23.94 4.14 -16.57
C GLN A 641 -23.03 5.11 -15.81
N VAL A 642 -23.54 6.29 -15.46
CA VAL A 642 -22.78 7.32 -14.72
C VAL A 642 -22.76 7.00 -13.22
N ASN A 643 -23.92 6.70 -12.63
CA ASN A 643 -24.04 6.49 -11.18
C ASN A 643 -23.56 5.10 -10.71
N LEU A 644 -23.63 4.07 -11.57
CA LEU A 644 -23.10 2.72 -11.31
C LEU A 644 -21.75 2.52 -12.00
N ALA A 645 -20.90 3.54 -11.99
CA ALA A 645 -19.52 3.43 -12.47
C ALA A 645 -18.63 2.64 -11.49
N ASN A 646 -18.94 2.71 -10.19
CA ASN A 646 -18.20 2.08 -9.09
C ASN A 646 -19.15 1.60 -7.99
N ASP A 647 -18.64 0.77 -7.09
CA ASP A 647 -19.41 0.13 -6.01
C ASP A 647 -19.78 1.11 -4.88
N LEU A 648 -19.20 2.32 -4.91
CA LEU A 648 -19.50 3.42 -3.99
C LEU A 648 -20.83 4.11 -4.33
N TYR A 649 -21.32 3.94 -5.58
CA TYR A 649 -22.44 4.70 -6.13
C TYR A 649 -22.17 6.21 -6.17
N TRP A 650 -20.90 6.58 -6.30
CA TRP A 650 -20.46 7.96 -6.43
C TRP A 650 -20.13 8.23 -7.89
N ALA A 651 -20.98 9.02 -8.56
CA ALA A 651 -20.71 9.47 -9.91
C ALA A 651 -19.33 10.15 -10.00
N THR A 652 -18.61 9.91 -11.10
CA THR A 652 -17.30 10.52 -11.41
C THR A 652 -16.17 10.33 -10.38
N PHE A 653 -16.36 9.55 -9.31
CA PHE A 653 -15.28 9.24 -8.38
C PHE A 653 -14.11 8.56 -9.09
N ASN A 654 -12.92 9.14 -8.93
CA ASN A 654 -11.66 8.63 -9.43
C ASN A 654 -10.64 8.53 -8.29
N MET A 655 -9.70 7.62 -8.48
CA MET A 655 -8.63 7.38 -7.51
C MET A 655 -7.55 8.48 -7.58
N SER A 656 -7.26 9.01 -8.77
CA SER A 656 -6.22 10.03 -8.98
C SER A 656 -6.64 11.46 -8.66
N GLY A 657 -7.92 11.72 -8.40
CA GLY A 657 -8.40 13.08 -8.09
C GLY A 657 -9.14 13.13 -6.77
N MET A 658 -10.36 12.57 -6.74
CA MET A 658 -11.29 12.65 -5.62
C MET A 658 -10.75 11.96 -4.36
N HIS A 659 -10.14 10.77 -4.52
CA HIS A 659 -9.49 10.09 -3.40
C HIS A 659 -8.28 10.88 -2.88
N VAL A 660 -7.40 11.38 -3.75
CA VAL A 660 -6.24 12.18 -3.32
C VAL A 660 -6.66 13.48 -2.62
N PHE A 661 -7.66 14.17 -3.17
CA PHE A 661 -8.26 15.35 -2.55
C PHE A 661 -8.76 15.07 -1.13
N MET A 662 -9.56 14.01 -0.97
CA MET A 662 -10.10 13.61 0.33
C MET A 662 -8.99 13.16 1.28
N SER A 663 -8.03 12.39 0.80
CA SER A 663 -6.91 11.90 1.62
C SER A 663 -6.03 13.03 2.14
N ASN A 664 -5.68 14.01 1.30
CA ASN A 664 -4.86 15.16 1.71
C ASN A 664 -5.60 16.03 2.73
N TRP A 665 -6.88 16.33 2.49
CA TRP A 665 -7.68 17.08 3.45
C TRP A 665 -7.84 16.35 4.79
N LEU A 666 -8.09 15.03 4.77
CA LEU A 666 -8.19 14.23 5.99
C LEU A 666 -6.86 14.19 6.76
N ASN A 667 -5.73 13.99 6.07
CA ASN A 667 -4.41 13.98 6.70
C ASN A 667 -4.11 15.32 7.40
N ASP A 668 -4.42 16.45 6.76
CA ASP A 668 -4.29 17.78 7.37
C ASP A 668 -5.14 17.91 8.65
N GLU A 669 -6.43 17.60 8.58
CA GLU A 669 -7.35 17.78 9.71
C GLU A 669 -7.02 16.83 10.87
N LEU A 670 -6.64 15.58 10.57
CA LEU A 670 -6.23 14.60 11.58
C LEU A 670 -4.97 15.08 12.32
N TYR A 671 -3.96 15.61 11.60
CA TYR A 671 -2.76 16.14 12.23
C TYR A 671 -3.04 17.41 13.06
N LEU A 672 -3.98 18.25 12.61
CA LEU A 672 -4.48 19.42 13.35
C LEU A 672 -5.34 19.06 14.58
N GLY A 673 -5.51 17.77 14.89
CA GLY A 673 -6.14 17.29 16.14
C GLY A 673 -7.64 17.08 16.04
N VAL A 674 -8.20 17.00 14.83
CA VAL A 674 -9.61 16.67 14.62
C VAL A 674 -9.80 15.17 14.74
N ARG A 675 -10.58 14.75 15.75
CA ARG A 675 -10.83 13.32 16.02
C ARG A 675 -12.17 12.84 15.49
N GLN A 676 -13.21 13.64 15.68
CA GLN A 676 -14.57 13.33 15.25
C GLN A 676 -15.22 14.63 14.80
N THR A 677 -15.60 14.68 13.52
CA THR A 677 -16.36 15.79 12.94
C THR A 677 -17.32 15.24 11.90
N GLU A 678 -18.52 15.79 11.87
CA GLU A 678 -19.46 15.56 10.78
C GLU A 678 -19.52 16.83 9.95
N THR A 679 -19.20 16.71 8.66
CA THR A 679 -19.24 17.83 7.72
C THR A 679 -19.90 17.39 6.43
N ALA A 680 -20.65 18.29 5.81
CA ALA A 680 -21.06 18.12 4.43
C ALA A 680 -19.83 18.27 3.50
N MET A 681 -19.82 17.57 2.37
CA MET A 681 -18.67 17.54 1.45
C MET A 681 -18.67 18.72 0.45
N ASP A 682 -19.74 19.50 0.39
CA ASP A 682 -19.92 20.67 -0.48
C ASP A 682 -19.59 22.00 0.21
N VAL A 683 -19.01 21.95 1.42
CA VAL A 683 -18.62 23.15 2.16
C VAL A 683 -17.27 23.69 1.69
N GLU A 684 -17.19 25.01 1.59
CA GLU A 684 -16.05 25.73 1.01
C GLU A 684 -14.71 25.51 1.74
N TYR A 685 -14.72 25.14 3.03
CA TYR A 685 -13.49 25.00 3.82
C TYR A 685 -12.76 23.66 3.61
N ILE A 686 -13.34 22.73 2.84
CA ILE A 686 -12.68 21.46 2.48
C ILE A 686 -11.76 21.66 1.27
N ASN A 687 -11.96 22.72 0.49
CA ASN A 687 -11.18 23.02 -0.71
C ASN A 687 -9.67 23.05 -0.45
N GLN A 688 -8.92 22.47 -1.38
CA GLN A 688 -7.46 22.33 -1.33
C GLN A 688 -6.80 23.12 -2.47
N ASP A 689 -5.54 23.47 -2.29
CA ASP A 689 -4.75 24.14 -3.31
C ASP A 689 -4.34 23.16 -4.43
N GLY A 690 -4.38 23.63 -5.69
CA GLY A 690 -3.96 22.86 -6.86
C GLY A 690 -5.10 22.16 -7.63
N SER A 691 -4.76 21.61 -8.80
CA SER A 691 -5.70 20.84 -9.63
C SER A 691 -5.59 19.36 -9.32
N PHE A 692 -6.71 18.74 -8.94
CA PHE A 692 -6.85 17.31 -8.71
C PHE A 692 -7.38 16.57 -9.96
N ASP A 693 -7.35 17.22 -11.13
CA ASP A 693 -7.79 16.63 -12.39
C ASP A 693 -6.65 15.90 -13.14
N GLN A 694 -5.44 15.85 -12.57
CA GLN A 694 -4.25 15.24 -13.18
C GLN A 694 -3.99 13.81 -12.67
N ASP A 695 -3.57 12.92 -13.56
CA ASP A 695 -3.24 11.51 -13.24
C ASP A 695 -1.99 11.32 -12.35
N SER A 696 -1.26 12.39 -12.03
CA SER A 696 0.00 12.38 -11.28
C SER A 696 -0.12 12.82 -9.82
N SER A 697 -1.34 13.13 -9.34
CA SER A 697 -1.51 13.63 -7.97
C SER A 697 -1.19 12.52 -6.94
N ARG A 698 -0.63 12.93 -5.80
CA ARG A 698 -0.11 12.02 -4.76
C ARG A 698 -0.72 12.33 -3.41
N ILE A 699 -0.86 11.29 -2.60
CA ILE A 699 -1.31 11.45 -1.22
C ILE A 699 -0.13 11.99 -0.41
N MET A 700 -0.36 13.10 0.27
CA MET A 700 0.60 13.81 1.10
C MET A 700 0.24 13.52 2.56
N SER A 701 1.21 13.02 3.34
CA SER A 701 1.01 12.76 4.77
C SER A 701 2.25 13.10 5.60
N PRO A 702 2.10 13.61 6.84
CA PRO A 702 3.23 13.81 7.73
C PRO A 702 3.89 12.48 8.11
N SER A 703 5.20 12.37 7.88
CA SER A 703 5.99 11.16 8.14
C SER A 703 6.21 10.86 9.63
N ASN A 704 5.92 11.81 10.52
CA ASN A 704 5.99 11.63 11.97
C ASN A 704 4.62 11.29 12.59
N PHE A 705 3.55 11.14 11.81
CA PHE A 705 2.21 10.98 12.35
C PHE A 705 2.05 9.71 13.20
N GLY A 706 2.62 8.58 12.78
CA GLY A 706 2.62 7.34 13.58
C GLY A 706 3.33 7.49 14.93
N GLN A 707 4.46 8.21 14.95
CA GLN A 707 5.22 8.50 16.17
C GLN A 707 4.43 9.43 17.11
N MET A 708 3.85 10.50 16.56
CA MET A 708 2.98 11.41 17.31
C MET A 708 1.83 10.65 17.98
N LEU A 709 1.15 9.76 17.24
CA LEU A 709 0.07 8.93 17.79
C LEU A 709 0.57 8.03 18.93
N LEU A 710 1.73 7.38 18.76
CA LEU A 710 2.32 6.52 19.79
C LEU A 710 2.64 7.28 21.09
N TYR A 711 3.25 8.47 21.00
CA TYR A 711 3.66 9.23 22.17
C TYR A 711 2.49 9.94 22.87
N THR A 712 1.41 10.26 22.15
CA THR A 712 0.34 11.14 22.65
C THR A 712 -1.04 10.50 22.78
N GLU A 713 -1.47 9.65 21.85
CA GLU A 713 -2.82 9.10 21.82
C GLU A 713 -2.88 7.63 22.24
N LEU A 714 -1.89 6.83 21.81
CA LEU A 714 -1.79 5.39 22.08
C LEU A 714 -0.95 5.07 23.33
N ASN A 715 -0.64 6.07 24.16
CA ASN A 715 0.06 5.91 25.42
C ASN A 715 -0.88 5.55 26.59
N ALA A 716 -2.18 5.38 26.35
CA ALA A 716 -3.13 4.96 27.37
C ALA A 716 -2.88 3.50 27.78
N ILE A 717 -3.12 3.18 29.06
CA ILE A 717 -2.80 1.86 29.64
C ILE A 717 -3.44 0.69 28.87
N GLN A 718 -4.69 0.87 28.41
CA GLN A 718 -5.39 -0.17 27.67
C GLN A 718 -4.70 -0.48 26.34
N ASP A 719 -4.39 0.55 25.57
CA ASP A 719 -3.75 0.42 24.26
C ASP A 719 -2.33 -0.12 24.41
N ALA A 720 -1.60 0.31 25.44
CA ALA A 720 -0.28 -0.20 25.78
C ALA A 720 -0.30 -1.70 26.15
N ILE A 721 -1.23 -2.17 26.97
CA ILE A 721 -1.35 -3.59 27.34
C ILE A 721 -1.67 -4.45 26.12
N VAL A 722 -2.62 -4.00 25.28
CA VAL A 722 -2.98 -4.71 24.05
C VAL A 722 -1.79 -4.74 23.07
N GLY A 723 -1.10 -3.61 22.91
CA GLY A 723 0.09 -3.48 22.06
C GLY A 723 1.24 -4.38 22.51
N LEU A 724 1.57 -4.39 23.81
CA LEU A 724 2.61 -5.26 24.38
C LEU A 724 2.30 -6.75 24.18
N ARG A 725 1.03 -7.16 24.32
CA ARG A 725 0.59 -8.55 24.09
C ARG A 725 0.61 -9.00 22.64
N ALA A 726 0.53 -8.04 21.71
CA ALA A 726 0.62 -8.29 20.28
C ALA A 726 2.04 -8.14 19.73
N SER A 727 2.99 -7.65 20.53
CA SER A 727 4.38 -7.43 20.12
C SER A 727 5.14 -8.74 20.05
N ASP A 728 6.02 -8.87 19.06
CA ASP A 728 7.03 -9.93 19.02
C ASP A 728 7.94 -9.79 20.24
N ALA A 729 8.00 -10.84 21.07
CA ALA A 729 8.73 -10.80 22.31
C ALA A 729 10.25 -10.59 22.10
N CYS A 730 10.82 -11.05 20.99
CA CYS A 730 12.25 -10.87 20.69
C CYS A 730 12.62 -9.42 20.37
N GLU A 731 11.66 -8.62 19.89
CA GLU A 731 11.85 -7.21 19.53
C GLU A 731 11.59 -6.23 20.70
N VAL A 732 11.01 -6.72 21.79
CA VAL A 732 10.64 -5.91 22.96
C VAL A 732 11.80 -5.14 23.61
N PRO A 733 13.04 -5.67 23.71
CA PRO A 733 14.18 -4.90 24.23
C PRO A 733 14.55 -3.66 23.41
N TRP A 734 14.05 -3.54 22.17
CA TRP A 734 14.19 -2.35 21.31
C TRP A 734 13.08 -1.32 21.51
N ILE A 735 12.18 -1.50 22.48
CA ILE A 735 11.29 -0.42 22.92
C ILE A 735 12.17 0.66 23.56
N SER A 736 12.11 1.88 23.03
CA SER A 736 12.93 3.00 23.49
C SER A 736 12.55 3.44 24.90
N THR A 737 13.15 2.82 25.90
CA THR A 737 12.95 3.21 27.28
C THR A 737 14.16 2.86 28.12
N GLN A 738 14.62 3.81 28.91
CA GLN A 738 15.62 3.58 29.93
C GLN A 738 14.91 3.14 31.22
N TYR A 739 14.98 1.84 31.52
CA TYR A 739 14.29 1.28 32.68
C TYR A 739 14.86 1.81 34.00
N CYS A 740 13.96 2.23 34.87
CA CYS A 740 14.28 2.75 36.21
C CYS A 740 14.16 1.68 37.29
N PHE A 741 13.19 0.76 37.12
CA PHE A 741 12.83 -0.22 38.12
C PHE A 741 12.49 -1.57 37.47
N VAL A 742 12.77 -2.66 38.19
CA VAL A 742 12.32 -3.99 37.77
C VAL A 742 10.81 -4.13 37.98
N ASP A 743 10.30 -3.71 39.14
CA ASP A 743 8.96 -3.97 39.64
C ASP A 743 8.18 -2.70 39.99
N PHE A 744 6.84 -2.77 39.98
CA PHE A 744 5.99 -1.62 40.32
C PHE A 744 6.12 -1.15 41.77
N ASP A 745 6.51 -2.05 42.68
CA ASP A 745 6.81 -1.72 44.09
C ASP A 745 8.16 -1.01 44.28
N GLN A 746 8.93 -0.79 43.20
CA GLN A 746 10.22 -0.10 43.21
C GLN A 746 11.25 -0.75 44.15
N ARG A 747 11.21 -2.09 44.31
CA ARG A 747 12.12 -2.84 45.19
C ARG A 747 13.52 -2.94 44.60
N TRP A 748 13.62 -3.04 43.27
CA TRP A 748 14.89 -3.15 42.56
C TRP A 748 15.07 -2.01 41.56
N GLU A 749 16.09 -1.19 41.81
CA GLU A 749 16.47 -0.04 40.99
C GLU A 749 17.43 -0.45 39.86
N LEU A 750 17.28 0.15 38.67
CA LEU A 750 18.02 -0.20 37.44
C LEU A 750 18.79 0.95 36.78
N ALA A 751 18.57 2.21 37.18
CA ALA A 751 19.25 3.32 36.50
C ALA A 751 20.78 3.17 36.56
N ASN A 752 21.47 3.51 35.47
CA ASN A 752 22.93 3.40 35.38
C ASN A 752 23.66 4.36 36.35
N THR A 753 23.14 5.57 36.58
CA THR A 753 23.70 6.56 37.52
C THR A 753 22.77 6.84 38.71
N ALA A 754 23.34 7.33 39.81
CA ALA A 754 22.57 7.73 40.98
C ALA A 754 21.71 8.99 40.73
N ALA A 755 22.20 9.92 39.91
CA ALA A 755 21.46 11.11 39.51
C ALA A 755 20.23 10.75 38.67
N ARG A 756 20.39 9.85 37.69
CA ARG A 756 19.27 9.31 36.91
C ARG A 756 18.25 8.59 37.78
N GLN A 757 18.69 7.79 38.76
CA GLN A 757 17.79 7.12 39.70
C GLN A 757 16.93 8.12 40.50
N GLN A 758 17.49 9.30 40.84
CA GLN A 758 16.73 10.35 41.50
C GLN A 758 15.70 11.01 40.57
N ARG A 759 16.01 11.16 39.26
CA ARG A 759 15.01 11.56 38.24
C ARG A 759 13.88 10.53 38.11
N CYS A 760 14.22 9.23 38.09
CA CYS A 760 13.25 8.13 37.95
C CYS A 760 12.10 8.20 38.97
N ARG A 761 12.37 8.69 40.20
CA ARG A 761 11.35 8.85 41.25
C ARG A 761 10.22 9.82 40.88
N ARG A 762 10.43 10.70 39.91
CA ARG A 762 9.41 11.62 39.38
C ARG A 762 8.63 11.04 38.19
N MET A 763 9.08 9.92 37.64
CA MET A 763 8.56 9.29 36.42
C MET A 763 7.69 8.05 36.71
N THR A 764 7.39 7.76 37.98
CA THR A 764 6.69 6.54 38.42
C THR A 764 5.24 6.43 37.92
N SER A 765 4.65 7.53 37.43
CA SER A 765 3.32 7.51 36.81
C SER A 765 3.33 6.95 35.37
N ASN A 766 4.51 6.76 34.77
CA ASN A 766 4.72 6.19 33.45
C ASN A 766 5.08 4.70 33.56
N GLY A 767 4.30 3.82 32.96
CA GLY A 767 4.55 2.38 32.94
C GLY A 767 5.83 2.00 32.22
N ALA A 768 6.27 2.80 31.24
CA ALA A 768 7.43 2.46 30.41
C ALA A 768 8.76 2.42 31.17
N VAL A 769 8.84 2.99 32.39
CA VAL A 769 10.07 2.94 33.20
C VAL A 769 10.20 1.66 34.04
N PHE A 770 9.20 0.77 34.00
CA PHE A 770 9.15 -0.49 34.75
C PHE A 770 9.32 -1.70 33.82
N LEU A 771 10.23 -2.63 34.11
CA LEU A 771 10.30 -3.88 33.35
C LEU A 771 9.06 -4.75 33.55
N GLU A 772 8.46 -4.72 34.75
CA GLU A 772 7.26 -5.48 35.10
C GLU A 772 6.08 -5.20 34.15
N SER A 773 5.89 -3.95 33.72
CA SER A 773 4.81 -3.60 32.80
C SER A 773 4.92 -4.39 31.49
N VAL A 774 6.15 -4.58 31.02
CA VAL A 774 6.45 -5.26 29.76
C VAL A 774 6.39 -6.77 29.95
N TRP A 775 7.10 -7.33 30.93
CA TRP A 775 7.21 -8.78 31.10
C TRP A 775 5.91 -9.47 31.51
N ARG A 776 5.00 -8.75 32.17
CA ARG A 776 3.64 -9.26 32.46
C ARG A 776 2.78 -9.40 31.21
N ASN A 777 3.15 -8.77 30.10
CA ASN A 777 2.32 -8.66 28.90
C ASN A 777 2.91 -9.29 27.65
N ILE A 778 4.12 -9.85 27.69
CA ILE A 778 4.74 -10.53 26.53
C ILE A 778 4.73 -12.06 26.70
N ASP A 779 4.95 -12.80 25.60
CA ASP A 779 5.23 -14.23 25.67
C ASP A 779 6.64 -14.47 26.22
N CYS A 780 6.71 -14.93 27.47
CA CYS A 780 7.97 -15.13 28.15
C CYS A 780 8.80 -16.30 27.59
N ARG A 781 8.18 -17.28 26.91
CA ARG A 781 8.89 -18.42 26.33
C ARG A 781 9.62 -18.02 25.06
N GLU A 782 8.94 -17.24 24.21
CA GLU A 782 9.55 -16.64 23.03
C GLU A 782 10.66 -15.66 23.42
N PHE A 783 10.39 -14.79 24.40
CA PHE A 783 11.39 -13.87 24.94
C PHE A 783 12.65 -14.59 25.44
N ALA A 784 12.48 -15.67 26.22
CA ALA A 784 13.60 -16.45 26.77
C ALA A 784 14.43 -17.14 25.69
N ARG A 785 13.85 -17.47 24.53
CA ARG A 785 14.58 -18.04 23.39
C ARG A 785 15.60 -17.06 22.81
N CYS A 786 15.26 -15.77 22.80
CA CYS A 786 16.09 -14.72 22.22
C CYS A 786 17.04 -14.10 23.24
N TRP A 787 16.54 -13.78 24.43
CA TRP A 787 17.28 -12.96 25.41
C TRP A 787 17.53 -13.67 26.75
N GLY A 788 17.15 -14.95 26.89
CA GLY A 788 17.16 -15.66 28.16
C GLY A 788 18.53 -15.66 28.85
N HIS A 789 19.60 -15.98 28.13
CA HIS A 789 20.96 -15.98 28.69
C HIS A 789 21.42 -14.59 29.14
N ALA A 790 21.14 -13.56 28.33
CA ALA A 790 21.52 -12.18 28.64
C ALA A 790 20.76 -11.67 29.87
N ILE A 791 19.46 -11.98 29.98
CA ILE A 791 18.62 -11.57 31.10
C ILE A 791 18.90 -12.35 32.37
N ASP A 792 19.28 -13.63 32.25
CA ASP A 792 19.77 -14.41 33.37
C ASP A 792 20.97 -13.72 34.01
N ALA A 793 21.96 -13.33 33.20
CA ALA A 793 23.13 -12.60 33.67
C ALA A 793 22.78 -11.21 34.24
N ALA A 794 21.97 -10.43 33.50
CA ALA A 794 21.70 -9.03 33.81
C ALA A 794 20.77 -8.82 35.03
N ILE A 795 19.80 -9.70 35.27
CA ILE A 795 18.71 -9.46 36.23
C ILE A 795 18.37 -10.71 37.04
N VAL A 796 18.00 -11.81 36.37
CA VAL A 796 17.31 -12.94 37.04
C VAL A 796 18.19 -13.65 38.05
N ASN A 797 19.49 -13.81 37.79
CA ASN A 797 20.41 -14.48 38.72
C ASN A 797 20.53 -13.76 40.07
N ASP A 798 20.37 -12.43 40.10
CA ASP A 798 20.40 -11.67 41.34
C ASP A 798 19.04 -11.67 42.04
N LEU A 799 17.93 -11.60 41.29
CA LEU A 799 16.59 -11.74 41.87
C LEU A 799 16.40 -13.09 42.56
N LYS A 800 16.94 -14.17 41.99
CA LYS A 800 16.93 -15.53 42.56
C LYS A 800 17.62 -15.62 43.93
N GLN A 801 18.44 -14.65 44.33
CA GLN A 801 19.11 -14.64 45.64
C GLN A 801 18.16 -14.25 46.79
N SER A 802 16.99 -13.69 46.48
CA SER A 802 16.00 -13.28 47.48
C SER A 802 14.68 -14.03 47.33
N THR A 803 13.97 -14.29 48.42
CA THR A 803 12.64 -14.92 48.38
C THR A 803 11.64 -14.05 47.62
N ALA A 804 11.65 -12.73 47.87
CA ALA A 804 10.80 -11.77 47.17
C ALA A 804 11.02 -11.77 45.64
N GLY A 805 12.27 -11.93 45.19
CA GLY A 805 12.60 -12.01 43.76
C GLY A 805 12.14 -13.33 43.13
N GLN A 806 12.28 -14.45 43.83
CA GLN A 806 11.75 -15.75 43.37
C GLN A 806 10.22 -15.72 43.24
N ASP A 807 9.52 -15.15 44.22
CA ASP A 807 8.07 -15.02 44.20
C ASP A 807 7.61 -14.12 43.04
N TRP A 808 8.29 -12.99 42.82
CA TRP A 808 7.99 -12.08 41.72
C TRP A 808 8.22 -12.75 40.36
N LEU A 809 9.34 -13.46 40.17
CA LEU A 809 9.64 -14.18 38.93
C LEU A 809 8.57 -15.22 38.60
N ASN A 810 8.09 -15.99 39.61
CA ASN A 810 7.03 -16.98 39.43
C ASN A 810 5.70 -16.35 38.96
N VAL A 811 5.41 -15.11 39.36
CA VAL A 811 4.20 -14.40 38.95
C VAL A 811 4.35 -13.79 37.55
N VAL A 812 5.47 -13.13 37.26
CA VAL A 812 5.65 -12.40 36.00
C VAL A 812 5.88 -13.35 34.81
N PHE A 813 6.64 -14.42 35.02
CA PHE A 813 6.93 -15.45 34.00
C PHE A 813 5.86 -16.53 33.90
N ALA A 814 4.68 -16.36 34.53
CA ALA A 814 3.57 -17.27 34.37
C ALA A 814 3.09 -17.31 32.90
N ASP A 815 2.79 -18.51 32.40
CA ASP A 815 2.30 -18.73 31.03
C ASP A 815 0.90 -18.13 30.83
N GLU A 816 0.02 -18.26 31.84
CA GLU A 816 -1.34 -17.72 31.79
C GLU A 816 -1.34 -16.25 32.22
N LYS A 817 -1.54 -15.34 31.25
CA LYS A 817 -1.65 -13.91 31.50
C LYS A 817 -3.07 -13.53 31.96
N PRO A 818 -3.21 -12.58 32.90
CA PRO A 818 -4.53 -12.13 33.37
C PRO A 818 -5.31 -11.42 32.25
N SER A 819 -6.62 -11.26 32.42
CA SER A 819 -7.42 -10.47 31.47
C SER A 819 -6.91 -9.03 31.38
N VAL A 820 -7.09 -8.38 30.22
CA VAL A 820 -6.68 -6.98 30.01
C VAL A 820 -7.29 -6.06 31.08
N SER A 821 -8.56 -6.27 31.46
CA SER A 821 -9.23 -5.48 32.49
C SER A 821 -8.59 -5.60 33.89
N THR A 822 -8.14 -6.80 34.25
CA THR A 822 -7.46 -7.07 35.52
C THR A 822 -6.08 -6.42 35.54
N GLU A 823 -5.36 -6.50 34.42
CA GLU A 823 -4.04 -5.89 34.29
C GLU A 823 -4.12 -4.35 34.34
N ILE A 824 -5.13 -3.73 33.71
CA ILE A 824 -5.39 -2.29 33.83
C ILE A 824 -5.62 -1.89 35.29
N ALA A 825 -6.43 -2.66 36.03
CA ALA A 825 -6.70 -2.39 37.44
C ALA A 825 -5.42 -2.52 38.30
N PHE A 826 -4.56 -3.49 37.98
CA PHE A 826 -3.28 -3.68 38.64
C PHE A 826 -2.34 -2.49 38.44
N TRP A 827 -2.18 -2.01 37.20
CA TRP A 827 -1.33 -0.84 36.90
C TRP A 827 -1.83 0.42 37.62
N LYS A 828 -3.15 0.68 37.55
CA LYS A 828 -3.76 1.83 38.24
C LYS A 828 -3.61 1.76 39.76
N ALA A 829 -3.67 0.56 40.35
CA ALA A 829 -3.46 0.37 41.79
C ALA A 829 -2.03 0.75 42.23
N HIS A 830 -1.05 0.67 41.33
CA HIS A 830 0.34 1.07 41.57
C HIS A 830 0.66 2.50 41.11
N GLY A 831 -0.37 3.31 40.81
CA GLY A 831 -0.18 4.72 40.43
C GLY A 831 0.31 4.94 39.00
N VAL A 832 0.35 3.89 38.17
CA VAL A 832 0.67 4.00 36.74
C VAL A 832 -0.55 4.54 35.99
N SER A 833 -0.34 5.55 35.15
CA SER A 833 -1.40 6.31 34.47
C SER A 833 -1.31 6.28 32.94
N HIS A 834 -0.11 6.14 32.40
CA HIS A 834 0.19 6.12 30.96
C HIS A 834 1.44 5.27 30.70
N PHE A 835 1.71 4.95 29.44
CA PHE A 835 2.90 4.23 28.98
C PHE A 835 3.49 5.02 27.80
N THR A 836 4.43 5.92 28.09
CA THR A 836 5.09 6.76 27.08
C THR A 836 6.56 6.37 26.98
N THR A 837 6.97 5.94 25.80
CA THR A 837 8.37 5.61 25.48
C THR A 837 9.16 6.88 25.16
N GLN A 838 10.49 6.78 25.19
CA GLN A 838 11.39 7.86 24.80
C GLN A 838 11.36 8.09 23.30
N TRP A 839 11.57 9.35 22.90
CA TRP A 839 11.75 9.71 21.49
C TRP A 839 13.06 9.12 20.96
N GLN A 840 13.05 8.68 19.71
CA GLN A 840 14.21 8.06 19.08
C GLN A 840 14.20 8.22 17.56
N ASN A 841 15.36 8.05 16.94
CA ASN A 841 15.51 8.04 15.48
C ASN A 841 16.16 6.77 14.89
N TYR A 842 16.30 5.71 15.67
CA TYR A 842 16.79 4.40 15.22
C TYR A 842 15.69 3.47 14.69
N LYS A 843 14.42 3.83 14.79
CA LYS A 843 13.27 3.02 14.36
C LYS A 843 12.14 3.90 13.84
N THR A 844 11.64 3.59 12.65
CA THR A 844 10.37 4.13 12.13
C THR A 844 9.21 3.40 12.79
N ILE A 845 8.22 4.15 13.26
CA ILE A 845 6.98 3.58 13.80
C ILE A 845 6.00 3.40 12.66
N GLY A 846 5.61 2.15 12.38
CA GLY A 846 4.66 1.84 11.32
C GLY A 846 3.24 2.35 11.62
N LEU A 847 2.52 2.71 10.57
CA LEU A 847 1.16 3.23 10.63
C LEU A 847 0.36 2.76 9.41
N VAL A 848 -0.78 2.11 9.64
CA VAL A 848 -1.79 1.86 8.62
C VAL A 848 -2.99 2.74 8.94
N ASN A 849 -3.16 3.82 8.17
CA ASN A 849 -4.27 4.74 8.32
C ASN A 849 -5.22 4.65 7.12
N ASN A 850 -6.52 4.44 7.37
CA ASN A 850 -7.54 4.28 6.34
C ASN A 850 -8.80 5.09 6.69
N TYR A 851 -9.48 5.61 5.67
CA TYR A 851 -10.86 6.09 5.78
C TYR A 851 -11.78 5.15 5.01
N ALA A 852 -13.09 5.19 5.26
CA ALA A 852 -14.03 4.34 4.55
C ALA A 852 -15.17 5.15 3.92
N VAL A 853 -15.52 4.80 2.68
CA VAL A 853 -16.72 5.33 2.00
C VAL A 853 -17.83 4.30 2.14
N THR A 854 -18.94 4.70 2.74
CA THR A 854 -20.11 3.83 2.92
C THR A 854 -21.13 4.11 1.82
N ASN A 855 -21.53 3.08 1.08
CA ASN A 855 -22.51 3.22 0.02
C ASN A 855 -23.96 3.20 0.55
N VAL A 856 -24.92 3.39 -0.37
CA VAL A 856 -26.37 3.43 -0.09
C VAL A 856 -26.95 2.18 0.59
N TYR A 857 -26.26 1.03 0.51
CA TYR A 857 -26.67 -0.22 1.15
C TYR A 857 -26.00 -0.46 2.50
N GLY A 858 -25.22 0.51 3.00
CA GLY A 858 -24.49 0.39 4.26
C GLY A 858 -23.20 -0.44 4.15
N ILE A 859 -22.69 -0.68 2.94
CA ILE A 859 -21.41 -1.38 2.73
C ILE A 859 -20.29 -0.35 2.73
N SER A 860 -19.30 -0.53 3.61
CA SER A 860 -18.14 0.35 3.73
C SER A 860 -16.94 -0.20 2.96
N TYR A 861 -16.30 0.67 2.18
CA TYR A 861 -15.09 0.37 1.40
C TYR A 861 -13.91 1.17 1.96
N PRO A 862 -12.85 0.52 2.44
CA PRO A 862 -11.68 1.21 3.00
C PRO A 862 -10.76 1.73 1.89
N PHE A 863 -10.20 2.92 2.14
CA PHE A 863 -9.24 3.63 1.30
C PHE A 863 -8.07 4.09 2.17
N THR A 864 -6.85 3.90 1.68
CA THR A 864 -5.64 4.20 2.46
C THR A 864 -5.28 5.68 2.44
N LEU A 865 -5.02 6.25 3.62
CA LEU A 865 -4.53 7.61 3.83
C LEU A 865 -3.01 7.66 3.93
N GLN A 866 -2.43 6.68 4.61
CA GLN A 866 -1.00 6.54 4.84
C GLN A 866 -0.71 5.08 5.18
N ASN A 867 0.34 4.52 4.61
CA ASN A 867 0.79 3.17 4.94
C ASN A 867 2.32 3.13 5.09
N GLU A 868 2.77 3.25 6.33
CA GLU A 868 4.17 3.15 6.72
C GLU A 868 4.40 1.86 7.51
N TYR A 869 5.51 1.18 7.23
CA TYR A 869 5.90 -0.02 7.96
C TYR A 869 6.96 0.30 9.02
N SER A 870 6.98 -0.48 10.11
CA SER A 870 8.01 -0.34 11.15
C SER A 870 9.36 -0.85 10.65
N ARG A 871 10.43 -0.08 10.82
CA ARG A 871 11.77 -0.37 10.26
C ARG A 871 12.88 0.13 11.18
N PHE A 872 13.96 -0.62 11.35
CA PHE A 872 15.16 -0.15 12.05
C PHE A 872 16.07 0.65 11.13
N ARG A 873 16.78 1.62 11.71
CA ARG A 873 17.63 2.60 11.03
C ARG A 873 18.98 2.76 11.75
N PHE A 874 19.53 1.67 12.30
CA PHE A 874 20.71 1.68 13.19
C PHE A 874 21.96 2.31 12.58
N GLU A 875 22.14 2.23 11.26
CA GLU A 875 23.29 2.89 10.61
C GLU A 875 23.19 4.41 10.71
N SER A 876 21.95 4.91 10.72
CA SER A 876 21.63 6.33 10.63
C SER A 876 21.14 7.02 11.89
N GLU A 877 21.02 6.26 12.96
CA GLU A 877 20.60 6.79 14.24
C GLU A 877 21.66 7.72 14.83
N THR A 878 21.20 8.71 15.58
CA THR A 878 22.06 9.62 16.35
C THR A 878 21.70 9.66 17.84
N THR A 879 20.63 8.97 18.23
CA THR A 879 20.03 9.00 19.58
C THR A 879 20.66 8.03 20.58
N PHE A 880 21.40 7.02 20.13
CA PHE A 880 22.08 6.06 21.01
C PHE A 880 23.12 6.72 21.94
N LYS A 881 23.61 7.91 21.59
CA LYS A 881 24.47 8.72 22.46
C LYS A 881 23.75 9.13 23.76
N MET A 882 22.43 9.35 23.70
CA MET A 882 21.62 9.69 24.86
C MET A 882 21.30 8.42 25.66
N TYR A 883 20.79 7.38 24.98
CA TYR A 883 20.65 6.01 25.47
C TYR A 883 20.39 5.04 24.31
N TRP A 884 21.06 3.88 24.29
CA TRP A 884 21.08 2.94 23.16
C TRP A 884 20.10 1.75 23.26
N ALA A 885 19.01 1.93 24.01
CA ALA A 885 17.99 0.91 24.31
C ALA A 885 18.46 -0.27 25.17
N PHE A 886 17.50 -0.99 25.75
CA PHE A 886 17.76 -2.11 26.67
C PHE A 886 18.37 -3.33 25.97
N ALA A 887 18.07 -3.53 24.68
CA ALA A 887 18.70 -4.56 23.85
C ALA A 887 20.24 -4.47 23.89
N SER A 888 20.77 -3.26 23.76
CA SER A 888 22.22 -3.01 23.77
C SER A 888 22.83 -3.23 25.16
N ASP A 889 22.10 -2.91 26.23
CA ASP A 889 22.54 -3.23 27.60
C ASP A 889 22.67 -4.75 27.80
N LEU A 890 21.68 -5.52 27.32
CA LEU A 890 21.71 -6.98 27.37
C LEU A 890 22.83 -7.57 26.50
N ALA A 891 23.04 -7.03 25.31
CA ALA A 891 24.12 -7.43 24.41
C ALA A 891 25.49 -7.21 25.08
N ALA A 892 25.71 -6.04 25.68
CA ALA A 892 26.95 -5.73 26.40
C ALA A 892 27.19 -6.67 27.60
N VAL A 893 26.16 -6.97 28.40
CA VAL A 893 26.28 -7.93 29.52
C VAL A 893 26.63 -9.34 29.01
N SER A 894 26.12 -9.73 27.85
CA SER A 894 26.35 -11.07 27.29
C SER A 894 27.69 -11.22 26.56
N ASN A 895 28.30 -10.12 26.11
CA ASN A 895 29.53 -10.13 25.35
C ASN A 895 30.75 -10.19 26.28
N ASN A 896 31.51 -11.29 26.22
CA ASN A 896 32.71 -11.49 27.03
C ASN A 896 33.81 -10.45 26.81
N ALA A 897 33.81 -9.73 25.68
CA ALA A 897 34.76 -8.66 25.41
C ALA A 897 34.39 -7.34 26.11
N SER A 898 33.13 -7.18 26.54
CA SER A 898 32.62 -5.94 27.15
C SER A 898 33.11 -5.76 28.58
N ALA A 899 33.33 -4.51 28.99
CA ALA A 899 33.63 -4.13 30.37
C ALA A 899 32.57 -4.58 31.41
N ILE A 900 31.33 -4.86 31.00
CA ILE A 900 30.23 -5.28 31.90
C ILE A 900 29.80 -6.74 31.70
N ALA A 901 30.65 -7.56 31.08
CA ALA A 901 30.36 -8.97 30.82
C ALA A 901 29.98 -9.74 32.11
N GLY A 902 28.81 -10.37 32.11
CA GLY A 902 28.30 -11.18 33.23
C GLY A 902 27.96 -10.41 34.51
N HIS A 903 27.95 -9.07 34.46
CA HIS A 903 27.52 -8.21 35.56
C HIS A 903 26.00 -8.02 35.58
N SER A 904 25.49 -7.51 36.70
CA SER A 904 24.07 -7.25 36.91
C SER A 904 23.71 -5.79 36.71
N LEU A 905 22.54 -5.53 36.13
CA LEU A 905 21.99 -4.18 35.98
C LEU A 905 21.25 -3.69 37.23
N ILE A 906 21.02 -4.56 38.22
CA ILE A 906 20.37 -4.17 39.49
C ILE A 906 21.35 -3.39 40.36
N ARG A 907 21.01 -2.15 40.71
CA ARG A 907 21.89 -1.23 41.49
C ARG A 907 22.26 -1.78 42.87
N SER A 908 21.35 -2.51 43.52
CA SER A 908 21.60 -3.10 44.84
C SER A 908 22.46 -4.37 44.80
N SER A 909 22.82 -4.85 43.60
CA SER A 909 23.66 -6.03 43.44
C SER A 909 25.11 -5.75 43.86
N PRO A 910 25.81 -6.71 44.50
CA PRO A 910 27.25 -6.60 44.73
C PRO A 910 28.06 -6.62 43.42
N ARG A 911 27.47 -7.02 42.30
CA ARG A 911 28.10 -7.07 40.97
C ARG A 911 27.47 -6.07 39.99
N PHE A 912 26.98 -4.93 40.50
CA PHE A 912 26.38 -3.90 39.66
C PHE A 912 27.33 -3.46 38.52
N ALA A 913 26.82 -3.47 37.29
CA ALA A 913 27.58 -3.24 36.06
C ALA A 913 28.30 -1.89 36.04
N PHE A 914 27.63 -0.83 36.50
CA PHE A 914 28.17 0.54 36.47
C PHE A 914 28.81 0.97 37.80
N ALA A 915 29.28 0.00 38.61
CA ALA A 915 29.99 0.30 39.85
C ALA A 915 31.43 0.81 39.58
N ASN A 916 32.12 0.23 38.59
CA ASN A 916 33.52 0.52 38.26
C ASN A 916 33.71 1.16 36.87
N THR A 917 32.66 1.20 36.05
CA THR A 917 32.68 1.79 34.70
C THR A 917 31.45 2.69 34.53
N SER A 918 31.49 3.62 33.57
CA SER A 918 30.35 4.47 33.23
C SER A 918 29.69 4.00 31.93
N MET A 919 28.42 4.36 31.74
CA MET A 919 27.73 4.10 30.48
C MET A 919 28.46 4.78 29.30
N GLN A 920 28.95 6.00 29.50
CA GLN A 920 29.73 6.72 28.49
C GLN A 920 31.02 5.98 28.08
N SER A 921 31.75 5.38 29.02
CA SER A 921 32.93 4.56 28.69
C SER A 921 32.56 3.34 27.85
N LEU A 922 31.41 2.72 28.13
CA LEU A 922 30.89 1.60 27.35
C LEU A 922 30.46 2.03 25.94
N LEU A 923 29.82 3.20 25.80
CA LEU A 923 29.49 3.78 24.49
C LEU A 923 30.74 4.11 23.67
N MET A 924 31.85 4.50 24.32
CA MET A 924 33.14 4.71 23.67
C MET A 924 33.79 3.40 23.23
N GLU A 925 33.72 2.36 24.07
CA GLU A 925 34.25 1.03 23.77
C GLU A 925 33.58 0.43 22.53
N ASN A 926 32.26 0.60 22.38
CA ASN A 926 31.50 0.12 21.22
C ASN A 926 31.56 1.07 19.99
N GLY A 927 32.18 2.25 20.11
CA GLY A 927 32.30 3.21 19.01
C GLY A 927 31.06 4.08 18.73
N THR A 928 30.00 4.02 19.56
CA THR A 928 28.83 4.89 19.46
C THR A 928 29.18 6.36 19.76
N VAL A 929 30.12 6.57 20.70
CA VAL A 929 30.71 7.87 21.03
C VAL A 929 32.19 7.82 20.73
N SER A 930 32.72 8.77 19.96
CA SER A 930 34.13 8.79 19.58
C SER A 930 35.05 9.07 20.79
N SER A 931 36.21 8.41 20.81
CA SER A 931 37.28 8.65 21.79
C SER A 931 38.57 9.11 21.08
N PRO A 932 39.17 10.26 21.44
CA PRO A 932 38.73 11.21 22.48
C PRO A 932 37.43 11.95 22.11
N LEU A 933 36.76 12.52 23.12
CA LEU A 933 35.54 13.30 22.91
C LEU A 933 35.82 14.59 22.09
N PRO A 934 35.06 14.83 21.01
CA PRO A 934 35.01 16.12 20.31
C PRO A 934 34.65 17.26 21.26
N ASN A 935 35.04 18.50 20.94
CA ASN A 935 34.84 19.62 21.86
C ASN A 935 33.34 19.91 22.07
N ALA A 936 32.52 19.76 21.03
CA ALA A 936 31.07 19.88 21.10
C ALA A 936 30.48 18.90 22.12
N TYR A 937 30.91 17.64 22.11
CA TYR A 937 30.43 16.63 23.06
C TYR A 937 30.95 16.87 24.48
N ARG A 938 32.19 17.35 24.65
CA ARG A 938 32.69 17.76 25.98
C ARG A 938 31.88 18.92 26.56
N LEU A 939 31.47 19.87 25.71
CA LEU A 939 30.62 20.98 26.13
C LEU A 939 29.21 20.48 26.47
N LEU A 940 28.63 19.62 25.63
CA LEU A 940 27.33 19.01 25.92
C LEU A 940 27.33 18.20 27.22
N GLU A 941 28.39 17.45 27.48
CA GLU A 941 28.57 16.70 28.73
C GLU A 941 28.53 17.62 29.95
N SER A 942 29.08 18.84 29.86
CA SER A 942 29.01 19.81 30.96
C SER A 942 27.63 20.42 31.17
N GLU A 943 26.78 20.45 30.13
CA GLU A 943 25.43 21.06 30.15
C GLU A 943 24.32 20.06 30.48
N LEU A 944 24.40 18.83 29.97
CA LEU A 944 23.39 17.77 30.19
C LEU A 944 23.89 16.67 31.13
N GLY A 945 25.20 16.46 31.27
CA GLY A 945 25.78 15.33 32.00
C GLY A 945 26.24 14.20 31.09
N SER A 946 26.56 13.05 31.69
CA SER A 946 27.23 11.94 31.00
C SER A 946 26.36 11.28 29.92
N PHE A 947 26.96 10.97 28.78
CA PHE A 947 26.32 10.24 27.68
C PHE A 947 25.82 8.85 28.15
N GLY A 948 24.72 8.39 27.56
CA GLY A 948 24.06 7.15 27.95
C GLY A 948 23.11 7.27 29.16
N SER A 949 22.99 8.45 29.78
CA SER A 949 22.12 8.70 30.95
C SER A 949 21.15 9.87 30.76
N VAL A 950 20.91 10.28 29.50
CA VAL A 950 20.05 11.42 29.15
C VAL A 950 18.71 10.90 28.63
N ASP A 951 17.61 11.42 29.16
CA ASP A 951 16.26 11.05 28.74
C ASP A 951 15.79 11.94 27.59
N VAL A 952 15.25 11.32 26.54
CA VAL A 952 14.75 12.03 25.35
C VAL A 952 13.25 11.87 25.25
N THR A 953 12.49 12.97 25.27
CA THR A 953 11.02 12.93 25.33
C THR A 953 10.40 13.79 24.24
N TYR A 954 9.34 13.25 23.61
CA TYR A 954 8.54 13.99 22.63
C TYR A 954 7.65 15.03 23.33
N VAL A 955 7.63 16.25 22.82
CA VAL A 955 6.78 17.34 23.32
C VAL A 955 5.63 17.59 22.34
N PRO A 956 4.36 17.39 22.74
CA PRO A 956 3.22 17.59 21.85
C PRO A 956 2.98 19.07 21.54
N CYS A 957 2.60 19.35 20.29
CA CYS A 957 2.17 20.70 19.89
C CYS A 957 0.92 21.14 20.66
N PRO A 958 0.91 22.33 21.31
CA PRO A 958 -0.23 22.81 22.07
C PRO A 958 -1.52 22.85 21.24
N LEU A 959 -2.62 22.34 21.79
CA LEU A 959 -3.92 22.29 21.11
C LEU A 959 -4.43 23.68 20.70
N ILE A 960 -4.14 24.72 21.49
CA ILE A 960 -4.51 26.10 21.18
C ILE A 960 -3.86 26.54 19.86
N LEU A 961 -2.58 26.19 19.67
CA LEU A 961 -1.82 26.55 18.48
C LEU A 961 -2.38 25.82 17.23
N LYS A 962 -2.64 24.51 17.33
CA LYS A 962 -3.31 23.76 16.25
C LYS A 962 -4.69 24.33 15.92
N GLY A 963 -5.47 24.71 16.93
CA GLY A 963 -6.80 25.31 16.78
C GLY A 963 -6.79 26.64 16.03
N VAL A 964 -5.83 27.53 16.32
CA VAL A 964 -5.69 28.81 15.59
C VAL A 964 -5.33 28.57 14.13
N ALA A 965 -4.34 27.72 13.85
CA ALA A 965 -3.94 27.39 12.49
C ALA A 965 -5.11 26.85 11.66
N ARG A 966 -5.87 25.90 12.23
CA ARG A 966 -7.07 25.34 11.61
C ARG A 966 -8.11 26.42 11.28
N GLN A 967 -8.36 27.37 12.19
CA GLN A 967 -9.31 28.47 11.94
C GLN A 967 -8.85 29.39 10.80
N VAL A 968 -7.54 29.67 10.72
CA VAL A 968 -6.96 30.48 9.65
C VAL A 968 -7.05 29.76 8.32
N PHE A 969 -6.69 28.48 8.25
CA PHE A 969 -6.81 27.66 7.03
C PHE A 969 -8.25 27.55 6.55
N THR A 970 -9.20 27.33 7.48
CA THR A 970 -10.64 27.33 7.18
C THR A 970 -11.06 28.65 6.52
N THR A 971 -10.61 29.78 7.07
CA THR A 971 -10.97 31.11 6.55
C THR A 971 -10.31 31.40 5.20
N LEU A 972 -9.07 30.97 5.01
CA LEU A 972 -8.36 31.07 3.74
C LEU A 972 -9.10 30.28 2.65
N ARG A 973 -9.41 29.01 2.91
CA ARG A 973 -10.13 28.13 1.97
C ARG A 973 -11.50 28.70 1.59
N GLN A 974 -12.26 29.23 2.55
CA GLN A 974 -13.53 29.95 2.28
C GLN A 974 -13.33 31.20 1.40
N SER A 975 -12.29 31.99 1.67
CA SER A 975 -12.02 33.18 0.87
C SER A 975 -11.64 32.85 -0.57
N LEU A 976 -10.86 31.78 -0.77
CA LEU A 976 -10.48 31.30 -2.11
C LEU A 976 -11.69 30.71 -2.84
N ALA A 977 -12.57 29.99 -2.15
CA ALA A 977 -13.78 29.41 -2.74
C ALA A 977 -14.75 30.47 -3.28
N GLN A 978 -14.86 31.62 -2.60
CA GLN A 978 -15.86 32.65 -2.92
C GLN A 978 -15.38 33.73 -3.89
N SER A 979 -14.09 33.78 -4.24
CA SER A 979 -13.51 34.88 -5.02
C SER A 979 -12.42 34.42 -5.98
N ASP A 980 -12.71 34.44 -7.29
CA ASP A 980 -11.74 34.18 -8.36
C ASP A 980 -10.55 35.16 -8.29
N ALA A 981 -10.81 36.42 -7.91
CA ALA A 981 -9.77 37.42 -7.73
C ALA A 981 -8.83 37.06 -6.57
N ALA A 982 -9.35 36.43 -5.50
CA ALA A 982 -8.53 35.93 -4.41
C ALA A 982 -7.68 34.74 -4.86
N GLN A 983 -8.23 33.80 -5.63
CA GLN A 983 -7.46 32.67 -6.19
C GLN A 983 -6.30 33.16 -7.06
N VAL A 984 -6.58 34.07 -8.00
CA VAL A 984 -5.54 34.64 -8.88
C VAL A 984 -4.49 35.39 -8.07
N ALA A 985 -4.90 36.17 -7.06
CA ALA A 985 -3.95 36.88 -6.21
C ALA A 985 -3.09 35.93 -5.35
N TYR A 986 -3.68 34.85 -4.85
CA TYR A 986 -3.01 33.82 -4.04
C TYR A 986 -1.96 33.05 -4.84
N PHE A 987 -2.31 32.52 -6.02
CA PHE A 987 -1.36 31.79 -6.87
C PHE A 987 -0.30 32.70 -7.50
N ASN A 988 -0.55 34.01 -7.60
CA ASN A 988 0.45 35.00 -8.02
C ASN A 988 1.31 35.53 -6.85
N LEU A 989 1.08 35.08 -5.61
CA LEU A 989 2.00 35.39 -4.53
C LEU A 989 3.38 34.86 -4.92
N PRO A 990 4.41 35.72 -4.92
CA PRO A 990 5.69 35.31 -5.44
C PRO A 990 6.25 34.18 -4.55
N SER A 991 6.88 33.18 -5.17
CA SER A 991 7.58 32.08 -4.52
C SER A 991 9.06 32.42 -4.36
N GLY A 992 9.63 32.26 -3.16
CA GLY A 992 11.06 32.59 -2.97
C GLY A 992 11.53 32.74 -1.53
N LEU A 993 10.64 32.64 -0.54
CA LEU A 993 11.04 32.60 0.86
C LEU A 993 11.84 31.33 1.21
N ASN A 994 11.67 30.21 0.47
CA ASN A 994 12.46 28.96 0.59
C ASN A 994 13.99 29.16 0.43
N LEU A 995 14.42 30.34 -0.05
CA LEU A 995 15.82 30.70 -0.24
C LEU A 995 16.37 31.55 0.91
N MET A 996 15.57 31.85 1.93
CA MET A 996 15.99 32.66 3.08
C MET A 996 16.49 31.78 4.22
N ASN A 997 17.60 32.21 4.84
CA ASN A 997 18.17 31.54 6.00
C ASN A 997 18.09 32.46 7.23
N PRO A 998 16.95 32.49 7.94
CA PRO A 998 16.71 33.45 9.01
C PRO A 998 17.55 33.14 10.26
N VAL A 999 18.16 34.18 10.83
CA VAL A 999 19.02 34.11 12.02
C VAL A 999 18.58 35.15 13.06
N PRO A 1000 18.47 34.80 14.36
CA PRO A 1000 18.19 35.77 15.42
C PRO A 1000 19.20 36.92 15.43
N ARG A 1001 18.74 38.16 15.65
CA ARG A 1001 19.58 39.36 15.54
C ARG A 1001 20.76 39.33 16.49
N GLN A 1002 20.55 38.83 17.70
CA GLN A 1002 21.62 38.68 18.69
C GLN A 1002 22.80 37.85 18.17
N TRP A 1003 22.56 36.85 17.31
CA TRP A 1003 23.64 36.03 16.73
C TRP A 1003 24.29 36.70 15.53
N ILE A 1004 23.51 37.43 14.71
CA ILE A 1004 24.05 38.28 13.63
C ILE A 1004 24.99 39.34 14.19
N ASP A 1005 24.61 39.98 15.30
CA ASP A 1005 25.40 41.04 15.95
C ASP A 1005 26.68 40.48 16.59
N LEU A 1006 26.65 39.23 17.09
CA LEU A 1006 27.81 38.52 17.66
C LEU A 1006 28.82 38.03 16.61
N LYS A 1007 28.37 37.73 15.38
CA LYS A 1007 29.23 37.34 14.23
C LYS A 1007 30.14 36.13 14.47
N PHE A 1008 29.70 35.16 15.26
CA PHE A 1008 30.44 33.91 15.42
C PHE A 1008 30.32 33.02 14.17
N ASN A 1009 31.27 32.09 14.01
CA ASN A 1009 31.18 31.02 13.03
C ASN A 1009 30.50 29.81 13.67
N SER A 1010 29.33 29.43 13.16
CA SER A 1010 28.62 28.22 13.59
C SER A 1010 29.31 26.99 13.01
N VAL A 1011 29.50 25.98 13.84
CA VAL A 1011 30.09 24.68 13.45
C VAL A 1011 29.07 23.55 13.50
N SER A 1012 27.94 23.68 14.21
CA SER A 1012 26.87 22.67 14.23
C SER A 1012 25.61 23.24 14.88
N GLY A 1013 24.43 22.85 14.41
CA GLY A 1013 23.13 23.18 15.04
C GLY A 1013 22.47 22.02 15.78
N SER A 1014 23.08 20.84 15.78
CA SER A 1014 22.54 19.63 16.39
C SER A 1014 23.38 19.19 17.58
N ILE A 1015 22.76 19.03 18.75
CA ILE A 1015 23.44 18.49 19.94
C ILE A 1015 23.80 17.00 19.79
N LEU A 1016 23.22 16.29 18.81
CA LEU A 1016 23.51 14.87 18.57
C LEU A 1016 24.71 14.65 17.63
N CYS A 1017 25.31 15.73 17.12
CA CYS A 1017 26.34 15.71 16.08
C CYS A 1017 27.62 16.45 16.51
N PRO A 1018 28.80 16.01 16.02
CA PRO A 1018 30.07 16.69 16.29
C PRO A 1018 30.18 17.98 15.47
N GLU A 1019 31.29 18.70 15.62
CA GLU A 1019 31.60 19.91 14.87
C GLU A 1019 31.77 19.64 13.36
N ALA A 1020 31.03 20.37 12.54
CA ALA A 1020 31.21 20.48 11.09
C ALA A 1020 32.16 21.64 10.72
N GLN A 1021 32.32 21.92 9.43
CA GLN A 1021 33.11 23.09 9.01
C GLN A 1021 32.49 24.40 9.55
N PRO A 1022 33.31 25.32 10.11
CA PRO A 1022 32.83 26.62 10.53
C PRO A 1022 32.25 27.41 9.35
N SER A 1023 31.05 27.95 9.53
CA SER A 1023 30.38 28.84 8.59
C SER A 1023 29.88 30.08 9.34
N PRO A 1024 30.01 31.31 8.81
CA PRO A 1024 29.52 32.51 9.49
C PRO A 1024 28.04 32.36 9.83
N VAL A 1025 27.65 32.55 11.09
CA VAL A 1025 26.24 32.36 11.50
C VAL A 1025 25.26 33.24 10.72
N GLY A 1026 25.73 34.38 10.20
CA GLY A 1026 24.93 35.26 9.35
C GLY A 1026 24.47 34.63 8.03
N THR A 1027 25.14 33.60 7.49
CA THR A 1027 24.68 32.93 6.27
C THR A 1027 23.48 32.02 6.51
N GLY A 1028 23.23 31.63 7.77
CA GLY A 1028 22.12 30.79 8.17
C GLY A 1028 22.40 30.00 9.45
N LEU A 1029 21.32 29.54 10.09
CA LEU A 1029 21.42 28.56 11.18
C LEU A 1029 21.87 27.22 10.61
N GLN A 1030 22.87 26.58 11.20
CA GLN A 1030 23.19 25.19 10.87
C GLN A 1030 22.08 24.25 11.32
N GLY A 1031 21.94 23.12 10.61
CA GLY A 1031 20.84 22.18 10.76
C GLY A 1031 20.65 21.66 12.19
N PHE A 1032 19.39 21.48 12.57
CA PHE A 1032 18.98 21.10 13.92
C PHE A 1032 19.06 19.58 14.14
N VAL A 1033 18.65 19.14 15.34
CA VAL A 1033 18.45 17.72 15.65
C VAL A 1033 17.48 17.12 14.65
N ALA A 1034 17.92 16.15 13.84
CA ALA A 1034 17.11 15.55 12.79
C ALA A 1034 16.71 14.11 13.13
N TRP A 1035 15.46 13.75 12.81
CA TRP A 1035 15.04 12.35 12.82
C TRP A 1035 15.56 11.60 11.58
N HIS A 1036 15.43 12.18 10.39
CA HIS A 1036 15.70 11.51 9.11
C HIS A 1036 17.14 11.69 8.55
N ARG A 1037 18.01 12.47 9.22
CA ARG A 1037 19.39 12.76 8.74
C ARG A 1037 20.46 12.28 9.74
N GLN A 1038 21.58 11.75 9.24
CA GLN A 1038 22.78 11.57 10.07
C GLN A 1038 23.55 12.89 10.21
N CYS A 1039 24.61 12.86 11.01
CA CYS A 1039 25.53 13.96 11.15
C CYS A 1039 26.34 14.15 9.87
N SER A 1040 26.61 15.40 9.50
CA SER A 1040 27.41 15.76 8.33
C SER A 1040 28.54 16.71 8.73
N PHE A 1041 29.72 16.50 8.16
CA PHE A 1041 30.85 17.43 8.28
C PHE A 1041 30.73 18.63 7.35
N THR A 1042 29.82 18.57 6.37
CA THR A 1042 29.49 19.68 5.48
C THR A 1042 28.38 20.52 6.13
N PRO A 1043 28.58 21.84 6.27
CA PRO A 1043 27.60 22.70 6.91
C PRO A 1043 26.32 22.72 6.09
N MET A 1044 25.26 22.14 6.64
CA MET A 1044 23.91 22.21 6.11
C MET A 1044 23.12 23.23 6.92
N TYR A 1045 22.33 24.06 6.24
CA TYR A 1045 21.49 25.05 6.90
C TYR A 1045 20.12 24.46 7.27
N ALA A 1046 19.52 24.97 8.35
CA ALA A 1046 18.18 24.61 8.77
C ALA A 1046 17.19 25.01 7.67
N ALA A 1047 16.51 24.03 7.09
CA ALA A 1047 15.64 24.23 5.94
C ALA A 1047 14.27 24.72 6.40
N VAL A 1048 13.68 25.71 5.73
CA VAL A 1048 12.36 26.23 6.12
C VAL A 1048 11.40 26.07 4.97
N ALA A 1049 10.23 25.48 5.20
CA ALA A 1049 9.19 25.40 4.18
C ALA A 1049 8.41 26.71 4.13
N PHE A 1050 8.41 27.32 2.97
CA PHE A 1050 7.57 28.45 2.63
C PHE A 1050 6.65 28.08 1.47
N ASP A 1051 5.69 27.22 1.76
CA ASP A 1051 4.46 27.21 0.97
C ASP A 1051 3.67 28.52 1.21
N GLN A 1052 2.79 28.86 0.28
CA GLN A 1052 2.03 30.12 0.34
C GLN A 1052 1.10 30.16 1.57
N GLN A 1053 0.52 29.01 1.93
CA GLN A 1053 -0.42 28.86 3.03
C GLN A 1053 0.23 29.06 4.41
N ASN A 1054 1.41 28.48 4.66
CA ASN A 1054 2.19 28.59 5.89
C ASN A 1054 2.79 29.98 6.02
N ALA A 1055 3.26 30.58 4.93
CA ALA A 1055 3.74 31.96 4.94
C ALA A 1055 2.63 32.95 5.31
N LEU A 1056 1.41 32.76 4.79
CA LEU A 1056 0.23 33.53 5.19
C LEU A 1056 -0.12 33.32 6.66
N LEU A 1057 -0.11 32.08 7.13
CA LEU A 1057 -0.37 31.76 8.52
C LEU A 1057 0.65 32.44 9.43
N ALA A 1058 1.96 32.31 9.14
CA ALA A 1058 3.02 32.95 9.91
C ALA A 1058 2.89 34.47 9.92
N ALA A 1059 2.54 35.11 8.79
CA ALA A 1059 2.33 36.56 8.70
C ALA A 1059 1.14 37.04 9.54
N LEU A 1060 0.06 36.26 9.59
CA LEU A 1060 -1.14 36.57 10.37
C LEU A 1060 -0.88 36.38 11.88
N LEU A 1061 -0.21 35.28 12.28
CA LEU A 1061 0.14 35.00 13.67
C LEU A 1061 1.21 35.97 14.23
N SER A 1062 2.11 36.46 13.38
CA SER A 1062 3.05 37.52 13.75
C SER A 1062 2.42 38.91 13.83
N GLN A 1063 1.14 39.04 13.48
CA GLN A 1063 0.38 40.29 13.49
C GLN A 1063 0.95 41.36 12.55
N LEU A 1064 1.62 40.97 11.46
CA LEU A 1064 2.17 41.91 10.46
C LEU A 1064 1.13 42.87 9.85
N PRO A 1065 -0.13 42.47 9.59
CA PRO A 1065 -1.14 43.41 9.09
C PRO A 1065 -1.43 44.58 10.05
N LEU A 1066 -1.15 44.43 11.35
CA LEU A 1066 -1.28 45.51 12.33
C LEU A 1066 -0.05 46.42 12.38
N ARG A 1067 1.10 45.97 11.85
CA ARG A 1067 2.39 46.66 11.91
C ARG A 1067 3.19 46.47 10.61
N ASN A 1068 2.88 47.27 9.60
CA ASN A 1068 3.40 47.12 8.23
C ASN A 1068 4.28 48.30 7.74
N THR A 1069 4.91 49.06 8.66
CA THR A 1069 5.84 50.15 8.28
C THR A 1069 7.05 49.62 7.49
N PRO A 1070 7.49 50.30 6.40
CA PRO A 1070 8.63 49.85 5.60
C PRO A 1070 9.91 49.60 6.41
N GLU A 1071 10.17 50.39 7.46
CA GLU A 1071 11.32 50.22 8.35
C GLU A 1071 11.24 48.91 9.14
N PHE A 1072 10.05 48.51 9.57
CA PHE A 1072 9.83 47.27 10.29
C PHE A 1072 9.96 46.05 9.37
N LEU A 1073 9.38 46.11 8.16
CA LEU A 1073 9.56 45.04 7.17
C LEU A 1073 11.03 44.87 6.77
N ALA A 1074 11.76 45.98 6.60
CA ALA A 1074 13.20 45.94 6.39
C ALA A 1074 13.96 45.35 7.59
N SER A 1075 13.50 45.59 8.82
CA SER A 1075 14.10 44.97 10.01
C SER A 1075 13.90 43.45 10.07
N ILE A 1076 12.73 42.94 9.64
CA ILE A 1076 12.49 41.51 9.50
C ILE A 1076 13.45 40.93 8.46
N CYS A 1077 13.53 41.54 7.28
CA CYS A 1077 14.38 41.03 6.19
C CYS A 1077 15.89 41.05 6.49
N ARG A 1078 16.36 41.83 7.47
CA ARG A 1078 17.77 41.82 7.90
C ARG A 1078 18.18 40.55 8.64
N HIS A 1079 17.21 39.73 9.06
CA HIS A 1079 17.49 38.44 9.66
C HIS A 1079 17.99 37.39 8.66
N ASP A 1080 17.85 37.64 7.36
CA ASP A 1080 18.48 36.85 6.31
C ASP A 1080 19.81 37.50 5.91
N GLY A 1081 20.93 36.93 6.36
CA GLY A 1081 22.25 37.49 6.06
C GLY A 1081 22.75 37.22 4.64
N THR A 1082 21.99 36.49 3.81
CA THR A 1082 22.24 36.44 2.35
C THR A 1082 21.75 37.71 1.64
N GLY A 1083 20.90 38.51 2.29
CA GLY A 1083 20.47 39.81 1.81
C GLY A 1083 19.51 39.75 0.64
N ASN A 1084 18.52 38.83 0.66
CA ASN A 1084 17.58 38.65 -0.43
C ASN A 1084 16.79 39.95 -0.73
N PRO A 1085 17.01 40.60 -1.90
CA PRO A 1085 16.44 41.92 -2.20
C PRO A 1085 14.91 41.88 -2.39
N LEU A 1086 14.34 40.69 -2.53
CA LEU A 1086 12.91 40.50 -2.75
C LEU A 1086 12.12 40.33 -1.44
N CYS A 1087 12.76 40.13 -0.29
CA CYS A 1087 12.08 39.84 0.99
C CYS A 1087 10.98 40.87 1.35
N VAL A 1088 11.30 42.17 1.27
CA VAL A 1088 10.32 43.23 1.61
C VAL A 1088 9.13 43.19 0.66
N LYS A 1089 9.37 42.90 -0.63
CA LYS A 1089 8.32 42.76 -1.64
C LYS A 1089 7.44 41.55 -1.36
N TYR A 1090 8.01 40.42 -0.94
CA TYR A 1090 7.25 39.22 -0.53
C TYR A 1090 6.32 39.53 0.64
N LEU A 1091 6.86 40.06 1.74
CA LEU A 1091 6.08 40.39 2.94
C LEU A 1091 4.97 41.40 2.62
N ALA A 1092 5.26 42.43 1.81
CA ALA A 1092 4.27 43.40 1.39
C ALA A 1092 3.13 42.78 0.57
N SER A 1093 3.42 41.86 -0.35
CA SER A 1093 2.41 41.14 -1.13
C SER A 1093 1.51 40.26 -0.26
N ILE A 1094 2.10 39.56 0.73
CA ILE A 1094 1.36 38.72 1.68
C ILE A 1094 0.43 39.58 2.54
N ILE A 1095 0.93 40.71 3.08
CA ILE A 1095 0.12 41.64 3.88
C ILE A 1095 -1.04 42.20 3.05
N ALA A 1096 -0.77 42.63 1.81
CA ALA A 1096 -1.79 43.14 0.91
C ALA A 1096 -2.89 42.12 0.61
N PHE A 1097 -2.53 40.84 0.45
CA PHE A 1097 -3.48 39.75 0.30
C PHE A 1097 -4.34 39.57 1.56
N ILE A 1098 -3.73 39.51 2.74
CA ILE A 1098 -4.44 39.35 4.03
C ILE A 1098 -5.43 40.50 4.22
N ASP A 1099 -5.00 41.75 4.05
CA ASP A 1099 -5.83 42.93 4.25
C ASP A 1099 -7.02 42.99 3.28
N THR A 1100 -6.85 42.52 2.05
CA THR A 1100 -7.90 42.56 1.03
C THR A 1100 -8.92 41.43 1.21
N TYR A 1101 -8.47 40.20 1.46
CA TYR A 1101 -9.31 39.01 1.33
C TYR A 1101 -9.64 38.29 2.65
N ILE A 1102 -8.76 38.38 3.67
CA ILE A 1102 -8.89 37.62 4.93
C ILE A 1102 -9.39 38.50 6.08
N HIS A 1103 -8.91 39.74 6.15
CA HIS A 1103 -9.04 40.64 7.29
C HIS A 1103 -10.49 40.95 7.72
N ASN A 1104 -11.44 40.95 6.77
CA ASN A 1104 -12.86 41.20 7.06
C ASN A 1104 -13.61 39.95 7.55
N ARG A 1105 -12.99 38.76 7.48
CA ARG A 1105 -13.59 37.47 7.85
C ARG A 1105 -13.10 36.95 9.19
N ILE A 1106 -12.03 37.53 9.73
CA ILE A 1106 -11.41 37.14 10.99
C ILE A 1106 -11.50 38.31 11.99
N ASP A 1107 -12.04 38.05 13.17
CA ASP A 1107 -11.98 39.02 14.27
C ASP A 1107 -10.55 39.13 14.79
N LYS A 1108 -9.93 40.28 14.56
CA LYS A 1108 -8.54 40.55 14.96
C LYS A 1108 -8.34 40.49 16.47
N HIS A 1109 -9.34 40.85 17.26
CA HIS A 1109 -9.22 40.81 18.72
C HIS A 1109 -9.20 39.38 19.22
N VAL A 1110 -10.02 38.51 18.61
CA VAL A 1110 -10.03 37.08 18.90
C VAL A 1110 -8.70 36.46 18.52
N VAL A 1111 -8.20 36.68 17.30
CA VAL A 1111 -6.90 36.14 16.88
C VAL A 1111 -5.76 36.70 17.72
N ALA A 1112 -5.73 37.99 18.04
CA ALA A 1112 -4.70 38.55 18.89
C ALA A 1112 -4.68 37.90 20.29
N SER A 1113 -5.86 37.62 20.86
CA SER A 1113 -5.96 36.93 22.16
C SER A 1113 -5.48 35.47 22.09
N MET A 1114 -5.84 34.74 21.02
CA MET A 1114 -5.41 33.35 20.85
C MET A 1114 -3.92 33.26 20.52
N VAL A 1115 -3.38 34.21 19.75
CA VAL A 1115 -1.94 34.34 19.48
C VAL A 1115 -1.17 34.58 20.77
N ALA A 1116 -1.67 35.45 21.67
CA ALA A 1116 -1.04 35.67 22.97
C ALA A 1116 -1.02 34.38 23.82
N GLN A 1117 -2.16 33.67 23.90
CA GLN A 1117 -2.23 32.38 24.60
C GLN A 1117 -1.31 31.32 23.98
N ALA A 1118 -1.19 31.30 22.65
CA ALA A 1118 -0.29 30.38 21.95
C ALA A 1118 1.18 30.70 22.25
N ILE A 1119 1.57 31.98 22.29
CA ILE A 1119 2.92 32.41 22.69
C ILE A 1119 3.18 31.98 24.13
N ASP A 1120 2.26 32.24 25.06
CA ASP A 1120 2.42 31.86 26.47
C ASP A 1120 2.59 30.34 26.63
N ALA A 1121 1.83 29.55 25.86
CA ALA A 1121 1.95 28.09 25.85
C ALA A 1121 3.30 27.59 25.31
N VAL A 1122 3.83 28.21 24.25
CA VAL A 1122 5.15 27.85 23.68
C VAL A 1122 6.29 28.29 24.60
N VAL A 1123 6.20 29.49 25.19
CA VAL A 1123 7.18 29.99 26.16
C VAL A 1123 7.23 29.10 27.40
N ALA A 1124 6.09 28.60 27.88
CA ALA A 1124 6.05 27.67 29.01
C ALA A 1124 6.76 26.33 28.75
N LEU A 1125 6.95 25.95 27.48
CA LEU A 1125 7.69 24.75 27.08
C LEU A 1125 9.21 25.00 26.94
N ASN A 1126 9.68 26.25 27.05
CA ASN A 1126 11.10 26.64 26.88
C ASN A 1126 11.73 26.12 25.58
N VAL A 1127 11.03 26.26 24.45
CA VAL A 1127 11.54 25.83 23.14
C VAL A 1127 12.65 26.77 22.66
N GLU A 1128 13.80 26.22 22.29
CA GLU A 1128 15.03 26.95 21.97
C GLU A 1128 15.63 26.57 20.60
N PHE A 1129 16.38 27.51 20.02
CA PHE A 1129 17.39 27.29 19.00
C PHE A 1129 18.76 27.15 19.64
N VAL A 1130 19.58 26.26 19.09
CA VAL A 1130 20.96 26.02 19.54
C VAL A 1130 21.95 26.04 18.39
N GLN A 1131 23.13 26.60 18.62
CA GLN A 1131 24.26 26.57 17.68
C GLN A 1131 25.57 26.45 18.47
N TYR A 1132 26.41 25.49 18.12
CA TYR A 1132 27.81 25.47 18.52
C TYR A 1132 28.57 26.48 17.67
N GLY A 1133 29.37 27.34 18.30
CA GLY A 1133 30.08 28.38 17.57
C GLY A 1133 31.39 28.83 18.19
N VAL A 1134 32.26 29.38 17.34
CA VAL A 1134 33.55 29.99 17.70
C VAL A 1134 33.61 31.43 17.17
N LEU A 1135 34.14 32.36 17.97
CA LEU A 1135 34.27 33.77 17.54
C LEU A 1135 35.44 33.96 16.56
N ASP A 1136 36.56 33.29 16.83
CA ASP A 1136 37.75 33.21 15.98
C ASP A 1136 38.45 31.85 16.18
N GLU A 1137 39.50 31.56 15.40
CA GLU A 1137 40.24 30.28 15.50
C GLU A 1137 40.91 30.05 16.88
N ALA A 1138 41.08 31.09 17.68
CA ALA A 1138 41.69 31.03 19.01
C ALA A 1138 40.65 30.91 20.15
N SER A 1139 39.39 31.20 19.86
CA SER A 1139 38.31 31.20 20.84
C SER A 1139 37.82 29.80 21.16
N PRO A 1140 37.44 29.51 22.42
CA PRO A 1140 36.85 28.23 22.76
C PRO A 1140 35.47 28.06 22.10
N LEU A 1141 35.14 26.81 21.77
CA LEU A 1141 33.82 26.44 21.31
C LEU A 1141 32.78 26.74 22.41
N THR A 1142 31.69 27.41 22.03
CA THR A 1142 30.60 27.80 22.93
C THR A 1142 29.26 27.35 22.36
N LEU A 1143 28.31 26.98 23.23
CA LEU A 1143 26.94 26.62 22.87
C LEU A 1143 26.05 27.85 23.02
N TYR A 1144 25.66 28.45 21.90
CA TYR A 1144 24.76 29.59 21.87
C TYR A 1144 23.32 29.10 21.88
N ARG A 1145 22.51 29.63 22.80
CA ARG A 1145 21.09 29.28 23.00
C ARG A 1145 20.20 30.51 22.83
N SER A 1146 19.01 30.32 22.28
CA SER A 1146 17.99 31.38 22.15
C SER A 1146 16.60 30.78 22.23
N LEU A 1147 15.72 31.33 23.07
CA LEU A 1147 14.29 31.02 22.99
C LEU A 1147 13.76 31.35 21.59
N VAL A 1148 12.85 30.50 21.08
CA VAL A 1148 12.20 30.72 19.78
C VAL A 1148 11.44 32.05 19.78
N PHE A 1149 10.76 32.37 20.88
CA PHE A 1149 10.21 33.70 21.14
C PHE A 1149 11.08 34.45 22.15
N ASN A 1150 12.13 35.10 21.65
CA ASN A 1150 12.96 35.97 22.48
C ASN A 1150 12.25 37.34 22.66
N PRO A 1151 11.90 37.76 23.88
CA PRO A 1151 11.24 39.05 24.13
C PRO A 1151 12.11 40.25 23.75
N SER A 1152 13.42 40.06 23.57
CA SER A 1152 14.37 41.12 23.19
C SER A 1152 14.45 41.36 21.68
N ASP A 1153 13.93 40.45 20.85
CA ASP A 1153 14.06 40.49 19.38
C ASP A 1153 12.70 40.38 18.68
N GLU A 1154 11.93 41.47 18.72
CA GLU A 1154 10.59 41.50 18.15
C GLU A 1154 10.58 41.35 16.61
N SER A 1155 11.65 41.77 15.92
CA SER A 1155 11.77 41.65 14.46
C SER A 1155 11.92 40.19 13.97
N PHE A 1156 12.34 39.27 14.85
CA PHE A 1156 12.45 37.85 14.52
C PHE A 1156 11.12 37.09 14.63
N LYS A 1157 10.10 37.69 15.27
CA LYS A 1157 8.82 37.03 15.58
C LYS A 1157 8.12 36.41 14.36
N PHE A 1158 8.27 37.01 13.17
CA PHE A 1158 7.78 36.42 11.93
C PHE A 1158 8.43 35.06 11.66
N PHE A 1159 9.76 34.96 11.68
CA PHE A 1159 10.48 33.71 11.45
C PHE A 1159 10.26 32.70 12.56
N SER A 1160 10.12 33.14 13.82
CA SER A 1160 9.67 32.27 14.92
C SER A 1160 8.36 31.56 14.57
N TRP A 1161 7.39 32.29 14.00
CA TRP A 1161 6.14 31.68 13.55
C TRP A 1161 6.32 30.77 12.35
N VAL A 1162 7.23 31.05 11.43
CA VAL A 1162 7.50 30.14 10.31
C VAL A 1162 7.97 28.77 10.83
N PHE A 1163 8.95 28.74 11.74
CA PHE A 1163 9.41 27.49 12.38
C PHE A 1163 8.33 26.78 13.20
N LEU A 1164 7.43 27.52 13.85
CA LEU A 1164 6.34 26.93 14.63
C LEU A 1164 5.18 26.45 13.75
N VAL A 1165 4.92 27.08 12.62
CA VAL A 1165 3.94 26.59 11.65
C VAL A 1165 4.37 25.23 11.11
N ASP A 1166 5.66 25.04 10.82
CA ASP A 1166 6.21 23.73 10.47
C ASP A 1166 5.89 22.66 11.54
N TRP A 1167 5.96 23.01 12.83
CA TRP A 1167 5.58 22.10 13.92
C TRP A 1167 4.07 21.82 13.95
N VAL A 1168 3.24 22.79 13.59
CA VAL A 1168 1.78 22.65 13.57
C VAL A 1168 1.30 21.75 12.44
N VAL A 1169 1.89 21.86 11.26
CA VAL A 1169 1.50 21.08 10.07
C VAL A 1169 2.20 19.74 9.99
N GLY A 1170 3.27 19.53 10.77
CA GLY A 1170 3.95 18.24 10.90
C GLY A 1170 5.24 18.10 10.12
N TYR A 1171 5.83 19.21 9.67
CA TYR A 1171 7.19 19.25 9.12
C TYR A 1171 8.26 19.19 10.21
N ARG A 1172 7.95 19.57 11.45
CA ARG A 1172 8.90 19.54 12.57
C ARG A 1172 8.27 18.93 13.82
N GLU A 1173 9.11 18.50 14.74
CA GLU A 1173 8.76 18.05 16.07
C GLU A 1173 9.46 18.91 17.12
N VAL A 1174 9.06 18.76 18.38
CA VAL A 1174 9.79 19.31 19.52
C VAL A 1174 10.18 18.18 20.45
N VAL A 1175 11.44 18.17 20.84
CA VAL A 1175 12.05 17.12 21.66
C VAL A 1175 12.75 17.75 22.85
N SER A 1176 12.54 17.20 24.05
CA SER A 1176 13.20 17.62 25.28
C SER A 1176 14.24 16.59 25.70
N PHE A 1177 15.46 17.07 25.93
CA PHE A 1177 16.60 16.33 26.45
C PHE A 1177 16.77 16.64 27.93
N GLU A 1178 16.48 15.69 28.81
CA GLU A 1178 16.58 15.85 30.26
C GLU A 1178 17.82 15.12 30.80
N GLY A 1179 18.81 15.90 31.22
CA GLY A 1179 20.07 15.43 31.75
C GLY A 1179 20.16 15.41 33.28
N ASP A 1180 21.37 15.16 33.80
CA ASP A 1180 21.70 15.29 35.22
C ASP A 1180 21.86 16.76 35.65
N VAL A 1181 22.17 17.66 34.72
CA VAL A 1181 22.49 19.08 34.99
C VAL A 1181 21.33 20.00 34.62
N GLU A 1182 20.95 20.03 33.34
CA GLU A 1182 19.84 20.86 32.83
C GLU A 1182 18.91 20.06 31.90
N ASN A 1183 17.80 20.67 31.49
CA ASN A 1183 16.93 20.23 30.42
C ASN A 1183 17.00 21.20 29.23
N ILE A 1184 17.06 20.67 28.01
CA ILE A 1184 17.11 21.47 26.78
C ILE A 1184 15.97 21.01 25.86
N THR A 1185 15.07 21.92 25.48
CA THR A 1185 13.93 21.62 24.60
C THR A 1185 14.14 22.26 23.23
N LEU A 1186 14.20 21.44 22.18
CA LEU A 1186 14.63 21.84 20.84
C LEU A 1186 13.57 21.55 19.80
N LEU A 1187 13.47 22.43 18.79
CA LEU A 1187 12.82 22.12 17.52
C LEU A 1187 13.71 21.17 16.71
N THR A 1188 13.13 20.11 16.17
CA THR A 1188 13.83 19.22 15.25
C THR A 1188 13.97 19.84 13.88
N GLU A 1189 14.84 19.28 13.04
CA GLU A 1189 15.00 19.66 11.65
C GLU A 1189 13.72 19.40 10.82
N TYR A 1190 13.54 20.18 9.75
CA TYR A 1190 12.47 20.03 8.78
C TYR A 1190 12.48 18.64 8.14
N GLN A 1191 11.35 17.95 8.21
CA GLN A 1191 11.13 16.61 7.70
C GLN A 1191 10.03 16.63 6.63
N PRO A 1192 10.32 16.21 5.38
CA PRO A 1192 9.34 16.25 4.30
C PRO A 1192 8.19 15.25 4.52
N PHE A 1193 7.05 15.55 3.92
CA PHE A 1193 5.88 14.66 3.90
C PHE A 1193 6.14 13.43 3.03
N VAL A 1194 5.53 12.30 3.40
CA VAL A 1194 5.48 11.10 2.58
C VAL A 1194 4.55 11.34 1.40
N LYS A 1195 5.02 10.92 0.22
CA LYS A 1195 4.30 11.04 -1.05
C LYS A 1195 3.91 9.65 -1.54
N ASP A 1196 2.69 9.21 -1.22
CA ASP A 1196 2.20 7.89 -1.58
C ASP A 1196 1.48 7.88 -2.93
N HIS A 1197 1.67 6.78 -3.68
CA HIS A 1197 0.97 6.51 -4.92
C HIS A 1197 -0.38 5.85 -4.66
N VAL A 1198 -1.38 6.23 -5.44
CA VAL A 1198 -2.71 5.66 -5.31
C VAL A 1198 -2.76 4.24 -5.86
N SER A 1199 -3.24 3.30 -5.03
CA SER A 1199 -3.43 1.91 -5.44
C SER A 1199 -4.76 1.71 -6.16
N MET A 1200 -4.72 1.48 -7.48
CA MET A 1200 -5.91 1.16 -8.28
C MET A 1200 -6.59 -0.16 -7.86
N VAL A 1201 -5.88 -1.01 -7.12
CA VAL A 1201 -6.41 -2.27 -6.57
C VAL A 1201 -7.49 -1.99 -5.49
N GLN A 1202 -7.48 -0.80 -4.86
CA GLN A 1202 -8.49 -0.39 -3.88
C GLN A 1202 -9.79 0.09 -4.54
N PHE A 1203 -9.82 0.35 -5.86
CA PHE A 1203 -10.99 0.91 -6.52
C PHE A 1203 -12.09 -0.15 -6.74
N PRO A 1204 -13.23 -0.08 -6.03
CA PRO A 1204 -14.22 -1.15 -6.08
C PRO A 1204 -15.18 -0.92 -7.26
N VAL A 1205 -15.18 -1.83 -8.23
CA VAL A 1205 -15.99 -1.73 -9.47
C VAL A 1205 -16.82 -2.96 -9.78
N ASN A 1206 -16.66 -4.01 -8.98
CA ASN A 1206 -17.13 -5.34 -9.34
C ASN A 1206 -18.66 -5.42 -9.29
N LEU A 1207 -19.27 -4.99 -8.18
CA LEU A 1207 -20.71 -5.03 -7.99
C LEU A 1207 -21.44 -4.12 -9.00
N ALA A 1208 -20.95 -2.90 -9.18
CA ALA A 1208 -21.50 -1.93 -10.10
C ALA A 1208 -21.44 -2.41 -11.56
N SER A 1209 -20.35 -3.06 -11.96
CA SER A 1209 -20.24 -3.69 -13.28
C SER A 1209 -21.28 -4.78 -13.48
N TYR A 1210 -21.52 -5.65 -12.48
CA TYR A 1210 -22.60 -6.65 -12.53
C TYR A 1210 -23.97 -5.99 -12.67
N LEU A 1211 -24.28 -5.01 -11.84
CA LEU A 1211 -25.56 -4.32 -11.83
C LEU A 1211 -25.82 -3.57 -13.14
N ARG A 1212 -24.81 -2.88 -13.67
CA ARG A 1212 -24.88 -2.21 -14.98
C ARG A 1212 -25.09 -3.21 -16.11
N THR A 1213 -24.44 -4.37 -16.06
CA THR A 1213 -24.64 -5.45 -17.03
C THR A 1213 -26.05 -6.02 -16.96
N VAL A 1214 -26.62 -6.16 -15.76
CA VAL A 1214 -28.03 -6.57 -15.59
C VAL A 1214 -28.97 -5.53 -16.21
N VAL A 1215 -28.77 -4.23 -15.94
CA VAL A 1215 -29.58 -3.16 -16.52
C VAL A 1215 -29.48 -3.16 -18.05
N LEU A 1216 -28.26 -3.29 -18.60
CA LEU A 1216 -28.02 -3.41 -20.04
C LEU A 1216 -28.73 -4.62 -20.63
N TYR A 1217 -28.63 -5.77 -19.99
CA TYR A 1217 -29.31 -7.00 -20.43
C TYR A 1217 -30.83 -6.84 -20.46
N VAL A 1218 -31.43 -6.28 -19.41
CA VAL A 1218 -32.88 -6.00 -19.37
C VAL A 1218 -33.26 -5.04 -20.49
N THR A 1219 -32.51 -3.95 -20.67
CA THR A 1219 -32.78 -2.95 -21.71
C THR A 1219 -32.68 -3.57 -23.11
N SER A 1220 -31.60 -4.31 -23.41
CA SER A 1220 -31.38 -4.97 -24.70
C SER A 1220 -32.46 -6.02 -25.01
N THR A 1221 -32.87 -6.80 -24.00
CA THR A 1221 -33.93 -7.81 -24.15
C THR A 1221 -35.28 -7.16 -24.42
N MET A 1222 -35.61 -6.06 -23.73
CA MET A 1222 -36.84 -5.31 -23.98
C MET A 1222 -36.87 -4.65 -25.36
N ILE A 1223 -35.73 -4.14 -25.84
CA ILE A 1223 -35.59 -3.62 -27.21
C ILE A 1223 -35.82 -4.76 -28.21
N PHE A 1224 -35.16 -5.91 -28.04
CA PHE A 1224 -35.30 -7.06 -28.91
C PHE A 1224 -36.76 -7.55 -29.00
N LEU A 1225 -37.45 -7.67 -27.86
CA LEU A 1225 -38.86 -8.06 -27.80
C LEU A 1225 -39.77 -7.04 -28.48
N ALA A 1226 -39.50 -5.74 -28.28
CA ALA A 1226 -40.27 -4.71 -28.95
C ALA A 1226 -40.07 -4.74 -30.46
N VAL A 1227 -38.85 -4.94 -30.96
CA VAL A 1227 -38.56 -5.08 -32.40
C VAL A 1227 -39.26 -6.31 -32.98
N LEU A 1228 -39.15 -7.47 -32.34
CA LEU A 1228 -39.87 -8.68 -32.77
C LEU A 1228 -41.38 -8.46 -32.85
N LEU A 1229 -41.94 -7.79 -31.84
CA LEU A 1229 -43.36 -7.48 -31.80
C LEU A 1229 -43.77 -6.48 -32.91
N LEU A 1230 -42.94 -5.46 -33.19
CA LEU A 1230 -43.17 -4.53 -34.31
C LEU A 1230 -43.11 -5.24 -35.67
N VAL A 1231 -42.14 -6.14 -35.86
CA VAL A 1231 -42.05 -6.98 -37.06
C VAL A 1231 -43.27 -7.89 -37.19
N TYR A 1232 -43.73 -8.48 -36.09
CA TYR A 1232 -44.95 -9.30 -36.08
C TYR A 1232 -46.20 -8.49 -36.43
N ILE A 1233 -46.34 -7.27 -35.93
CA ILE A 1233 -47.43 -6.35 -36.31
C ILE A 1233 -47.38 -6.03 -37.81
N ALA A 1234 -46.19 -5.78 -38.35
CA ALA A 1234 -46.01 -5.51 -39.78
C ALA A 1234 -46.38 -6.73 -40.65
N LEU A 1235 -45.90 -7.93 -40.28
CA LEU A 1235 -46.21 -9.19 -40.96
C LEU A 1235 -47.69 -9.58 -40.87
N SER A 1236 -48.37 -9.19 -39.79
CA SER A 1236 -49.81 -9.41 -39.59
C SER A 1236 -50.69 -8.29 -40.18
N HIS A 1237 -50.12 -7.37 -40.97
CA HIS A 1237 -50.82 -6.24 -41.58
C HIS A 1237 -51.62 -5.37 -40.59
N GLY A 1238 -51.15 -5.26 -39.33
CA GLY A 1238 -51.82 -4.48 -38.29
C GLY A 1238 -53.00 -5.17 -37.60
N HIS A 1239 -53.27 -6.45 -37.88
CA HIS A 1239 -54.32 -7.22 -37.21
C HIS A 1239 -53.86 -7.75 -35.84
N VAL A 1240 -53.66 -6.85 -34.87
CA VAL A 1240 -53.22 -7.21 -33.52
C VAL A 1240 -54.15 -6.61 -32.46
N ASP A 1241 -54.46 -7.37 -31.41
CA ASP A 1241 -55.18 -6.85 -30.24
C ASP A 1241 -54.30 -5.87 -29.47
N VAL A 1242 -54.66 -4.59 -29.57
CA VAL A 1242 -53.99 -3.43 -28.96
C VAL A 1242 -53.76 -3.62 -27.47
N MET A 1243 -54.64 -4.34 -26.78
CA MET A 1243 -54.51 -4.54 -25.32
C MET A 1243 -53.34 -5.44 -24.94
N ASN A 1244 -52.82 -6.24 -25.87
CA ASN A 1244 -51.64 -7.06 -25.63
C ASN A 1244 -50.34 -6.25 -25.72
N LEU A 1245 -50.34 -5.09 -26.38
CA LEU A 1245 -49.19 -4.20 -26.46
C LEU A 1245 -48.85 -3.57 -25.10
N PHE A 1246 -49.86 -3.18 -24.33
CA PHE A 1246 -49.68 -2.69 -22.94
C PHE A 1246 -49.17 -3.77 -21.98
N LYS A 1247 -49.23 -5.05 -22.37
CA LYS A 1247 -48.73 -6.18 -21.57
C LYS A 1247 -47.28 -6.52 -21.86
N LEU A 1248 -46.63 -5.91 -22.86
CA LEU A 1248 -45.25 -6.21 -23.25
C LEU A 1248 -44.27 -6.12 -22.08
N GLN A 1249 -44.35 -5.06 -21.27
CA GLN A 1249 -43.47 -4.88 -20.11
C GLN A 1249 -43.76 -5.84 -18.96
N ARG A 1250 -45.00 -6.33 -18.81
CA ARG A 1250 -45.37 -7.26 -17.74
C ARG A 1250 -45.07 -8.72 -18.12
N VAL A 1251 -45.49 -9.13 -19.32
CA VAL A 1251 -45.38 -10.52 -19.77
C VAL A 1251 -44.04 -10.78 -20.44
N GLY A 1252 -43.60 -9.89 -21.34
CA GLY A 1252 -42.33 -10.03 -22.06
C GLY A 1252 -41.12 -10.00 -21.11
N ALA A 1253 -41.09 -9.03 -20.20
CA ALA A 1253 -39.98 -8.90 -19.24
C ALA A 1253 -39.92 -10.09 -18.27
N ILE A 1254 -41.04 -10.51 -17.67
CA ILE A 1254 -41.04 -11.61 -16.69
C ILE A 1254 -40.59 -12.93 -17.33
N VAL A 1255 -41.02 -13.21 -18.56
CA VAL A 1255 -40.73 -14.48 -19.24
C VAL A 1255 -39.29 -14.53 -19.77
N TRP A 1256 -38.78 -13.42 -20.33
CA TRP A 1256 -37.47 -13.42 -20.99
C TRP A 1256 -36.32 -12.98 -20.09
N VAL A 1257 -36.56 -11.99 -19.22
CA VAL A 1257 -35.54 -11.45 -18.31
C VAL A 1257 -35.51 -12.22 -16.99
N GLY A 1258 -36.68 -12.65 -16.50
CA GLY A 1258 -36.84 -13.31 -15.21
C GLY A 1258 -37.03 -12.32 -14.06
N ARG A 1259 -37.80 -12.75 -13.04
CA ARG A 1259 -38.17 -11.92 -11.89
C ARG A 1259 -36.98 -11.44 -11.05
N PRO A 1260 -35.94 -12.25 -10.77
CA PRO A 1260 -34.80 -11.81 -9.96
C PRO A 1260 -34.04 -10.64 -10.59
N LEU A 1261 -33.80 -10.66 -11.91
CA LEU A 1261 -33.10 -9.59 -12.60
C LEU A 1261 -33.94 -8.30 -12.70
N LEU A 1262 -35.26 -8.40 -12.75
CA LEU A 1262 -36.16 -7.25 -12.66
C LEU A 1262 -36.17 -6.64 -11.25
N PHE A 1263 -36.08 -7.46 -10.21
CA PHE A 1263 -35.89 -6.99 -8.84
C PHE A 1263 -34.56 -6.24 -8.71
N VAL A 1264 -33.46 -6.82 -9.20
CA VAL A 1264 -32.14 -6.16 -9.21
C VAL A 1264 -32.18 -4.83 -9.96
N ARG A 1265 -32.82 -4.75 -11.14
CA ARG A 1265 -33.02 -3.49 -11.87
C ARG A 1265 -33.81 -2.45 -11.07
N SER A 1266 -34.77 -2.90 -10.27
CA SER A 1266 -35.56 -2.00 -9.41
C SER A 1266 -34.70 -1.51 -8.24
N LEU A 1267 -33.89 -2.40 -7.65
CA LEU A 1267 -32.95 -2.07 -6.59
C LEU A 1267 -31.92 -1.05 -7.07
N THR A 1268 -31.35 -1.21 -8.28
CA THR A 1268 -30.43 -0.22 -8.86
C THR A 1268 -31.10 1.14 -9.05
N ALA A 1269 -32.38 1.18 -9.40
CA ALA A 1269 -33.10 2.45 -9.54
C ALA A 1269 -33.33 3.11 -8.17
N ILE A 1270 -33.67 2.33 -7.14
CA ILE A 1270 -33.77 2.82 -5.75
C ILE A 1270 -32.42 3.34 -5.27
N GLY A 1271 -31.34 2.61 -5.55
CA GLY A 1271 -29.97 3.03 -5.23
C GLY A 1271 -29.62 4.38 -5.85
N VAL A 1272 -29.83 4.54 -7.16
CA VAL A 1272 -29.60 5.81 -7.87
C VAL A 1272 -30.46 6.96 -7.34
N LEU A 1273 -31.70 6.70 -6.91
CA LEU A 1273 -32.57 7.72 -6.30
C LEU A 1273 -32.18 8.08 -4.87
N SER A 1274 -31.39 7.23 -4.22
CA SER A 1274 -30.97 7.38 -2.83
C SER A 1274 -29.48 7.78 -2.72
N THR A 1275 -28.86 8.14 -3.85
CA THR A 1275 -27.49 8.63 -3.94
C THR A 1275 -27.48 10.11 -4.31
N ALA A 1276 -26.63 10.90 -3.65
CA ALA A 1276 -26.47 12.31 -3.99
C ALA A 1276 -25.73 12.46 -5.33
N SER A 1277 -26.15 13.44 -6.14
CA SER A 1277 -25.31 13.96 -7.24
C SER A 1277 -24.38 15.00 -6.64
N LEU A 1278 -23.14 14.59 -6.35
CA LEU A 1278 -22.06 15.48 -5.93
C LEU A 1278 -21.45 16.19 -7.14
#